data_AF-A0A9P1CW21-F1
#
_entry.id   AF-A0A9P1CW21-F1
#
_cell.length_a   1.000
_cell.length_b   1.000
_cell.length_c   1.000
_cell.angle_alpha   90.00
_cell.angle_beta   90.00
_cell.angle_gamma   90.00
#
_symmetry.space_group_name_H-M   'P 1'
#
loop_
_entity.id
_entity.type
_entity.pdbx_description
1 polymer ?
#
loop_
_entity_poly.entity_id
_entity_poly.type
_entity_poly.pdbx_seq_one_letter_code
_entity_poly.pdbx_strand_id
1 'polypeptide(L)'
;MEVDELKSHTLSQAPQQAVTERATSAQSSTGELPEALTTFPAYGDGEEILLVDEVDVFFGSDFYGQTHNQVAVLAFLEVQALLREIWKNRDNAANLRAFNQQVFEWKEFKALLQKFPDFSDMVKSEVTQMCADMKDHLETGNDYIFNGSKIGYKVMDGIAYDVVKGYKTAFAYLQEASKGHVDEAILQKVLALRIPCCRFSYANLGSSPKILGVSGTIEALGKYEWTVMQRFGISSYTLVPSVYGRNNFAFLNQAHGMPITISTDKDHSFDIFTQVTKKVQEDRAVIVFFRDVQQVIDFMQSTYYSKVVNKNALLPNLLDADKDWIAKKAATNRQVTFAPAIFGRGTDFCCFDEKLEQAGGVHIIQAFFSDDESEEVQIQGRTARQGKSGTYSIILADSEVKDLGLDPASLRNMQAQACYGALCQARERKRDRFVKEMEAKLKKANAFDSKSHAYLDALLAGDSCLATDRLKDLYRQLGRAGLRAAAAYHFVCCYDESGSMRGPPWQQLKAAHSAFMQKLQHQPSAKVSIVQFDCSSRTVLEFGDAAQAARTNLEGNWGGTCFEPALGEALRLMRAGSQKFLSLTPVLLFMSDGENIDGDCIQTITNMQREFPALVFHAVIFRKSDSARLRGMVGAASNGHFHISINGVQLVETFSSIASSLEYTGRVTSCTTSLAERERVAKRQLSKFVKQQVFPKLGPRSVRVFTERDEMASIPGTSPPLSYHTLVVNAGEPRSKSDPPGFVALSSLLAANVVTFGCWSVANGRENGQMRNTMLGHFLCSRSHLQKGRWHTLLTSCIFHQRPAHCIFNTCALWTVGRIAAEHLTNVELAGLFAACGLGSSTGHVLLHRRPVLGASGMLMGVFTTSSMLQPERRLSVVAPFEGWMPIADLTHLFVGVNCIGFALRRSPLFQHVAWAAHIAGAAAGYGVGWLSYFAGDKRFADPLAIHKKIARMMLDTTTSRAGRTATATDFPCRFMAIASGAFVLPEPAHPQSRRSLLTGALFAGLPIASLIDPEPAAARIVTLGLPCRCCERDWCATSCVEASDGFETKCNCHEFLSELVSSEQKVVSGGLYKLPADASRARLDAMDAGLGEEGWASQLGWKDANLLKWNPEDGSHLKVKTSTLDGAGEGLFTTEALPANTVLPPYQGKPLSIAEFRTMRGTRDMDYVWCPLREEGLFNFTDDQLVAAEKAGAATTFCIDGRETAEKNPTRYINAARSKEQCKKVNVKICEFGDVAYFRTTKDVKRGAELITDYGSEYWEDFEGC
;
A
#
# COMPACT_ATOMS: atom_id res chain seq x y z
N MET A 1 -50.10 -39.74 -17.78
CA MET A 1 -50.21 -40.91 -18.66
C MET A 1 -49.04 -40.79 -19.62
N GLU A 2 -47.85 -41.36 -19.35
CA GLU A 2 -47.52 -42.81 -19.30
C GLU A 2 -48.08 -43.52 -20.56
N VAL A 3 -47.36 -44.27 -21.39
CA VAL A 3 -46.06 -44.99 -21.37
C VAL A 3 -45.63 -45.24 -22.84
N ASP A 4 -44.35 -45.56 -23.06
CA ASP A 4 -43.78 -46.54 -24.03
C ASP A 4 -42.47 -45.97 -24.64
N GLU A 5 -41.32 -46.66 -24.68
CA GLU A 5 -41.09 -48.08 -24.94
C GLU A 5 -39.66 -48.53 -24.49
N LEU A 6 -39.54 -49.83 -24.17
CA LEU A 6 -38.33 -50.60 -23.85
C LEU A 6 -37.38 -50.77 -25.08
N LYS A 7 -36.13 -51.27 -25.10
CA LYS A 7 -35.46 -52.43 -24.45
C LYS A 7 -33.99 -52.49 -24.95
N SER A 8 -32.97 -52.81 -24.14
CA SER A 8 -32.12 -54.04 -24.18
C SER A 8 -30.70 -53.66 -23.68
N HIS A 9 -29.86 -54.43 -22.98
CA HIS A 9 -29.87 -55.81 -22.45
C HIS A 9 -28.85 -55.90 -21.27
N THR A 10 -29.30 -56.36 -20.09
CA THR A 10 -28.73 -57.38 -19.13
C THR A 10 -27.21 -57.57 -19.01
N LEU A 11 -26.55 -57.40 -17.83
CA LEU A 11 -26.52 -58.16 -16.55
C LEU A 11 -25.15 -58.87 -16.38
N SER A 12 -24.48 -58.64 -15.24
CA SER A 12 -24.08 -59.70 -14.28
C SER A 12 -22.72 -59.47 -13.60
N GLN A 13 -22.81 -59.35 -12.27
CA GLN A 13 -21.95 -59.92 -11.22
C GLN A 13 -20.49 -59.48 -11.01
N ALA A 14 -20.22 -59.16 -9.73
CA ALA A 14 -18.93 -59.05 -9.08
C ALA A 14 -18.13 -60.37 -9.10
N PRO A 15 -16.84 -60.29 -8.75
CA PRO A 15 -16.39 -61.13 -7.63
C PRO A 15 -15.44 -60.43 -6.63
N GLN A 16 -15.46 -60.98 -5.43
CA GLN A 16 -14.56 -60.77 -4.28
C GLN A 16 -13.47 -61.87 -4.24
N GLN A 17 -12.38 -61.58 -3.49
CA GLN A 17 -11.32 -62.50 -2.97
C GLN A 17 -10.27 -63.01 -3.99
N ALA A 18 -8.99 -63.28 -3.70
CA ALA A 18 -8.22 -63.53 -2.47
C ALA A 18 -6.71 -63.21 -2.71
N VAL A 19 -5.98 -62.68 -1.71
CA VAL A 19 -4.85 -63.30 -0.96
C VAL A 19 -4.05 -64.38 -1.70
N THR A 20 -2.73 -64.17 -1.86
CA THR A 20 -1.68 -65.19 -1.61
C THR A 20 -0.28 -64.58 -1.56
N GLU A 21 0.51 -65.12 -0.63
CA GLU A 21 1.89 -64.82 -0.26
C GLU A 21 2.91 -65.33 -1.28
N ARG A 22 4.11 -64.72 -1.33
CA ARG A 22 5.39 -65.44 -1.09
C ARG A 22 6.59 -64.51 -1.00
N ALA A 23 7.43 -64.82 -0.01
CA ALA A 23 8.61 -64.11 0.41
C ALA A 23 9.91 -64.85 0.02
N THR A 24 11.04 -64.13 0.18
CA THR A 24 12.45 -64.59 0.34
C THR A 24 13.17 -65.13 -0.91
N SER A 25 14.45 -64.84 -1.20
CA SER A 25 15.62 -64.64 -0.31
C SER A 25 16.85 -64.01 -1.01
N ALA A 26 17.60 -63.17 -0.25
CA ALA A 26 19.09 -63.09 -0.05
C ALA A 26 20.03 -62.88 -1.28
N GLN A 27 21.20 -62.20 -1.27
CA GLN A 27 22.15 -61.50 -0.36
C GLN A 27 23.23 -60.85 -1.32
N SER A 28 23.98 -59.76 -1.10
CA SER A 28 24.94 -59.44 -0.02
C SER A 28 25.55 -58.02 -0.15
N SER A 29 25.76 -57.38 1.02
CA SER A 29 26.78 -56.41 1.49
C SER A 29 27.44 -55.34 0.57
N THR A 30 27.33 -54.06 0.93
CA THR A 30 28.27 -53.26 1.79
C THR A 30 27.66 -51.88 2.08
N GLY A 31 27.98 -51.28 3.24
CA GLY A 31 27.14 -50.25 3.89
C GLY A 31 27.39 -48.79 3.51
N GLU A 32 26.37 -47.95 3.81
CA GLU A 32 26.46 -46.55 4.27
C GLU A 32 25.04 -46.06 4.65
N LEU A 33 24.95 -45.19 5.67
CA LEU A 33 23.70 -44.64 6.25
C LEU A 33 22.91 -43.77 5.25
N PRO A 34 21.57 -43.89 5.11
CA PRO A 34 20.79 -42.93 4.33
C PRO A 34 20.36 -41.71 5.17
N GLU A 35 20.83 -40.52 4.77
CA GLU A 35 20.30 -39.22 5.19
C GLU A 35 18.82 -39.09 4.77
N ALA A 36 17.91 -39.21 5.73
CA ALA A 36 16.49 -38.88 5.56
C ALA A 36 16.30 -37.36 5.64
N LEU A 37 16.34 -36.69 4.49
CA LEU A 37 15.94 -35.29 4.32
C LEU A 37 14.41 -35.18 4.23
N THR A 38 13.81 -34.79 5.35
CA THR A 38 12.66 -33.88 5.50
C THR A 38 11.71 -33.76 4.29
N THR A 39 10.70 -34.62 4.25
CA THR A 39 9.43 -34.30 3.60
C THR A 39 8.64 -33.35 4.50
N PHE A 40 8.37 -32.14 4.03
CA PHE A 40 7.42 -31.23 4.68
C PHE A 40 6.01 -31.85 4.61
N PRO A 41 5.20 -31.82 5.68
CA PRO A 41 3.82 -32.28 5.61
C PRO A 41 3.01 -31.33 4.71
N ALA A 42 2.23 -31.92 3.80
CA ALA A 42 1.31 -31.19 2.94
C ALA A 42 0.35 -30.35 3.80
N TYR A 43 0.36 -29.03 3.56
CA TYR A 43 -0.67 -28.13 4.07
C TYR A 43 -2.02 -28.53 3.45
N GLY A 44 -3.07 -28.54 4.27
CA GLY A 44 -4.42 -28.95 3.85
C GLY A 44 -4.98 -28.09 2.71
N ASP A 45 -5.80 -28.73 1.86
CA ASP A 45 -6.54 -28.21 0.72
C ASP A 45 -7.46 -27.01 1.07
N GLY A 46 -6.89 -25.83 1.30
CA GLY A 46 -7.62 -24.57 1.17
C GLY A 46 -7.64 -24.15 -0.29
N GLU A 47 -8.82 -23.96 -0.90
CA GLU A 47 -8.90 -23.41 -2.25
C GLU A 47 -8.41 -21.96 -2.24
N GLU A 48 -7.33 -21.67 -2.98
CA GLU A 48 -6.86 -20.30 -3.20
C GLU A 48 -7.76 -19.61 -4.24
N ILE A 49 -8.20 -18.37 -3.95
CA ILE A 49 -8.98 -17.54 -4.87
C ILE A 49 -8.19 -16.26 -5.16
N LEU A 50 -8.00 -15.94 -6.43
CA LEU A 50 -7.39 -14.70 -6.89
C LEU A 50 -8.50 -13.70 -7.25
N LEU A 51 -8.59 -12.61 -6.48
CA LEU A 51 -9.50 -11.50 -6.76
C LEU A 51 -8.78 -10.47 -7.63
N VAL A 52 -9.37 -10.13 -8.78
CA VAL A 52 -8.83 -9.17 -9.75
C VAL A 52 -9.80 -8.00 -9.87
N ASP A 53 -9.37 -6.82 -9.43
CA ASP A 53 -10.09 -5.58 -9.76
C ASP A 53 -9.68 -5.11 -11.16
N GLU A 54 -10.64 -4.53 -11.86
CA GLU A 54 -10.54 -4.05 -13.23
C GLU A 54 -9.83 -5.02 -14.21
N VAL A 55 -10.47 -6.16 -14.48
CA VAL A 55 -9.94 -7.23 -15.35
C VAL A 55 -9.45 -6.73 -16.73
N ASP A 56 -10.01 -5.64 -17.24
CA ASP A 56 -9.61 -5.00 -18.49
C ASP A 56 -8.15 -4.49 -18.49
N VAL A 57 -7.58 -4.09 -17.34
CA VAL A 57 -6.15 -3.68 -17.23
C VAL A 57 -5.23 -4.79 -17.72
N PHE A 58 -5.60 -6.04 -17.48
CA PHE A 58 -4.78 -7.19 -17.81
C PHE A 58 -4.40 -7.19 -19.29
N PHE A 59 -5.30 -6.76 -20.18
CA PHE A 59 -5.07 -6.71 -21.63
C PHE A 59 -4.29 -5.47 -22.10
N GLY A 60 -3.92 -4.59 -21.18
CA GLY A 60 -3.05 -3.45 -21.45
C GLY A 60 -1.64 -3.87 -21.89
N SER A 61 -0.90 -2.94 -22.48
CA SER A 61 0.46 -3.16 -22.99
C SER A 61 1.48 -3.59 -21.94
N ASP A 62 1.15 -3.40 -20.66
CA ASP A 62 2.07 -3.47 -19.53
C ASP A 62 2.02 -4.82 -18.81
N PHE A 63 0.97 -5.61 -19.03
CA PHE A 63 0.73 -6.88 -18.33
C PHE A 63 0.72 -8.07 -19.29
N TYR A 64 -0.34 -8.23 -20.09
CA TYR A 64 -0.44 -9.37 -21.00
C TYR A 64 0.65 -9.30 -22.07
N GLY A 65 1.31 -10.44 -22.29
CA GLY A 65 2.49 -10.51 -23.17
C GLY A 65 3.79 -9.95 -22.58
N GLN A 66 3.79 -9.46 -21.33
CA GLN A 66 4.97 -9.01 -20.61
C GLN A 66 5.44 -10.04 -19.56
N THR A 67 6.58 -9.75 -18.93
CA THR A 67 7.16 -10.63 -17.90
C THR A 67 7.44 -9.91 -16.59
N HIS A 68 7.14 -10.58 -15.47
CA HIS A 68 7.67 -10.26 -14.15
C HIS A 68 9.16 -10.62 -14.09
N ASN A 69 10.02 -9.62 -13.90
CA ASN A 69 11.48 -9.77 -13.98
C ASN A 69 12.08 -9.92 -12.58
N GLN A 70 12.76 -11.05 -12.31
CA GLN A 70 13.49 -11.25 -11.06
C GLN A 70 14.98 -10.91 -11.21
N VAL A 71 15.50 -10.22 -10.21
CA VAL A 71 16.89 -9.78 -10.13
C VAL A 71 17.49 -10.24 -8.81
N ALA A 72 18.58 -10.99 -8.87
CA ALA A 72 19.39 -11.32 -7.71
C ALA A 72 20.23 -10.10 -7.30
N VAL A 73 20.12 -9.72 -6.03
CA VAL A 73 20.83 -8.56 -5.47
C VAL A 73 21.97 -9.04 -4.59
N LEU A 74 23.19 -8.69 -4.97
CA LEU A 74 24.43 -9.13 -4.35
C LEU A 74 25.17 -7.93 -3.75
N ALA A 75 25.02 -7.74 -2.43
CA ALA A 75 25.63 -6.65 -1.69
C ALA A 75 27.02 -7.05 -1.16
N PHE A 76 28.07 -6.70 -1.90
CA PHE A 76 29.46 -6.92 -1.51
C PHE A 76 30.21 -5.59 -1.35
N LEU A 77 31.16 -5.54 -0.42
CA LEU A 77 32.00 -4.35 -0.19
C LEU A 77 32.75 -3.93 -1.45
N GLU A 78 33.21 -4.88 -2.26
CA GLU A 78 33.92 -4.60 -3.52
C GLU A 78 33.00 -3.92 -4.54
N VAL A 79 31.71 -4.28 -4.58
CA VAL A 79 30.74 -3.65 -5.50
C VAL A 79 30.40 -2.24 -5.03
N GLN A 80 30.26 -2.04 -3.72
CA GLN A 80 30.02 -0.71 -3.14
C GLN A 80 31.18 0.23 -3.44
N ALA A 81 32.42 -0.25 -3.23
CA ALA A 81 33.63 0.49 -3.56
C ALA A 81 33.69 0.81 -5.07
N LEU A 82 33.40 -0.18 -5.92
CA LEU A 82 33.41 0.01 -7.38
C LEU A 82 32.39 1.07 -7.85
N LEU A 83 31.14 1.01 -7.39
CA LEU A 83 30.11 2.00 -7.75
C LEU A 83 30.47 3.41 -7.28
N ARG A 84 31.08 3.54 -6.08
CA ARG A 84 31.57 4.81 -5.57
C ARG A 84 32.73 5.35 -6.40
N GLU A 85 33.67 4.49 -6.80
CA GLU A 85 34.81 4.89 -7.62
C GLU A 85 34.37 5.28 -9.04
N ILE A 86 33.40 4.56 -9.61
CA ILE A 86 32.75 4.91 -10.89
C ILE A 86 32.14 6.32 -10.77
N TRP A 87 31.35 6.58 -9.72
CA TRP A 87 30.72 7.88 -9.49
C TRP A 87 31.72 9.02 -9.24
N LYS A 88 32.82 8.74 -8.56
CA LYS A 88 33.89 9.72 -8.31
C LYS A 88 34.55 10.17 -9.61
N ASN A 89 34.72 9.27 -10.57
CA ASN A 89 35.37 9.53 -11.86
C ASN A 89 34.36 9.79 -13.00
N ARG A 90 33.12 10.15 -12.65
CA ARG A 90 32.00 10.31 -13.61
C ARG A 90 32.26 11.33 -14.71
N ASP A 91 33.07 12.36 -14.45
CA ASP A 91 33.41 13.39 -15.43
C ASP A 91 34.26 12.85 -16.60
N ASN A 92 34.92 11.70 -16.40
CA ASN A 92 35.71 11.02 -17.43
C ASN A 92 34.84 10.12 -18.35
N ALA A 93 33.52 10.04 -18.11
CA ALA A 93 32.62 9.13 -18.81
C ALA A 93 32.16 9.60 -20.20
N ALA A 94 32.66 10.75 -20.68
CA ALA A 94 32.37 11.26 -22.02
C ALA A 94 32.67 10.20 -23.12
N ASN A 95 33.80 9.49 -22.98
CA ASN A 95 34.13 8.31 -23.78
C ASN A 95 33.94 7.03 -22.95
N LEU A 96 32.74 6.45 -23.02
CA LEU A 96 32.35 5.28 -22.24
C LEU A 96 33.24 4.05 -22.51
N ARG A 97 33.76 3.89 -23.72
CA ARG A 97 34.63 2.76 -24.09
C ARG A 97 35.99 2.85 -23.40
N ALA A 98 36.65 4.00 -23.47
CA ALA A 98 37.92 4.24 -22.80
C ALA A 98 37.75 4.16 -21.27
N PHE A 99 36.64 4.70 -20.76
CA PHE A 99 36.30 4.63 -19.34
C PHE A 99 36.11 3.18 -18.86
N ASN A 100 35.37 2.34 -19.59
CA ASN A 100 35.22 0.92 -19.26
C ASN A 100 36.56 0.17 -19.20
N GLN A 101 37.49 0.46 -20.13
CA GLN A 101 38.83 -0.14 -20.10
C GLN A 101 39.60 0.24 -18.84
N GLN A 102 39.49 1.50 -18.39
CA GLN A 102 40.12 1.94 -17.14
C GLN A 102 39.49 1.26 -15.92
N VAL A 103 38.16 1.17 -15.88
CA VAL A 103 37.42 0.49 -14.79
C VAL A 103 37.85 -0.97 -14.65
N PHE A 104 38.13 -1.66 -15.76
CA PHE A 104 38.61 -3.05 -15.73
C PHE A 104 40.03 -3.21 -15.14
N GLU A 105 40.80 -2.13 -15.07
CA GLU A 105 42.13 -2.14 -14.45
C GLU A 105 42.12 -1.83 -12.95
N TRP A 106 41.00 -1.33 -12.41
CA TRP A 106 40.87 -0.93 -11.01
C TRP A 106 40.94 -2.11 -10.04
N LYS A 107 41.45 -1.85 -8.83
CA LYS A 107 41.64 -2.86 -7.77
C LYS A 107 40.30 -3.45 -7.33
N GLU A 108 39.25 -2.64 -7.27
CA GLU A 108 37.90 -3.01 -6.87
C GLU A 108 37.28 -4.02 -7.84
N PHE A 109 37.43 -3.77 -9.14
CA PHE A 109 36.95 -4.67 -10.18
C PHE A 109 37.72 -5.99 -10.20
N LYS A 110 39.07 -5.94 -10.09
CA LYS A 110 39.91 -7.13 -10.01
C LYS A 110 39.56 -8.00 -8.78
N ALA A 111 39.30 -7.37 -7.63
CA ALA A 111 38.84 -8.06 -6.42
C ALA A 111 37.46 -8.71 -6.61
N LEU A 112 36.54 -8.03 -7.32
CA LEU A 112 35.22 -8.59 -7.64
C LEU A 112 35.31 -9.80 -8.57
N LEU A 113 36.18 -9.77 -9.59
CA LEU A 113 36.41 -10.91 -10.49
C LEU A 113 37.01 -12.13 -9.77
N GLN A 114 37.89 -11.92 -8.80
CA GLN A 114 38.46 -13.01 -8.00
C GLN A 114 37.39 -13.75 -7.18
N LYS A 115 36.32 -13.05 -6.75
CA LYS A 115 35.19 -13.68 -6.05
C LYS A 115 34.27 -14.49 -6.97
N PHE A 116 34.18 -14.12 -8.26
CA PHE A 116 33.27 -14.74 -9.22
C PHE A 116 33.95 -15.18 -10.52
N PRO A 117 34.94 -16.09 -10.46
CA PRO A 117 35.71 -16.50 -11.65
C PRO A 117 34.82 -17.14 -12.73
N ASP A 118 33.86 -17.98 -12.31
CA ASP A 118 32.96 -18.73 -13.22
C ASP A 118 31.89 -17.85 -13.88
N PHE A 119 31.70 -16.62 -13.38
CA PHE A 119 30.75 -15.62 -13.88
C PHE A 119 31.43 -14.34 -14.35
N SER A 120 32.73 -14.41 -14.64
CA SER A 120 33.54 -13.26 -15.05
C SER A 120 32.94 -12.46 -16.22
N ASP A 121 32.34 -13.14 -17.21
CA ASP A 121 31.64 -12.50 -18.33
C ASP A 121 30.40 -11.72 -17.89
N MET A 122 29.64 -12.25 -16.92
CA MET A 122 28.45 -11.60 -16.38
C MET A 122 28.83 -10.38 -15.54
N VAL A 123 29.85 -10.52 -14.68
CA VAL A 123 30.38 -9.41 -13.87
C VAL A 123 30.91 -8.29 -14.76
N LYS A 124 31.69 -8.62 -15.80
CA LYS A 124 32.16 -7.64 -16.79
C LYS A 124 31.01 -6.88 -17.45
N SER A 125 29.96 -7.60 -17.83
CA SER A 125 28.83 -6.99 -18.51
C SER A 125 27.99 -6.11 -17.59
N GLU A 126 27.76 -6.53 -16.35
CA GLU A 126 27.07 -5.69 -15.35
C GLU A 126 27.88 -4.45 -14.96
N VAL A 127 29.21 -4.53 -14.86
CA VAL A 127 30.05 -3.35 -14.62
C VAL A 127 30.03 -2.40 -15.82
N THR A 128 30.01 -2.93 -17.04
CA THR A 128 29.79 -2.12 -18.24
C THR A 128 28.42 -1.41 -18.18
N GLN A 129 27.39 -2.11 -17.68
CA GLN A 129 26.06 -1.53 -17.49
C GLN A 129 26.04 -0.48 -16.37
N MET A 130 26.83 -0.64 -15.31
CA MET A 130 27.00 0.39 -14.28
C MET A 130 27.53 1.70 -14.91
N CYS A 131 28.56 1.61 -15.75
CA CYS A 131 29.10 2.79 -16.43
C CYS A 131 28.09 3.41 -17.39
N ALA A 132 27.35 2.57 -18.13
CA ALA A 132 26.28 2.99 -19.03
C ALA A 132 25.16 3.76 -18.31
N ASP A 133 24.61 3.16 -17.25
CA ASP A 133 23.54 3.75 -16.45
C ASP A 133 24.01 5.02 -15.73
N MET A 134 25.29 5.10 -15.33
CA MET A 134 25.86 6.34 -14.82
C MET A 134 25.83 7.46 -15.87
N LYS A 135 26.26 7.17 -17.10
CA LYS A 135 26.24 8.15 -18.18
C LYS A 135 24.82 8.59 -18.51
N ASP A 136 23.90 7.65 -18.64
CA ASP A 136 22.48 7.94 -18.88
C ASP A 136 21.87 8.78 -17.75
N HIS A 137 22.21 8.49 -16.49
CA HIS A 137 21.81 9.28 -15.33
C HIS A 137 22.29 10.73 -15.39
N LEU A 138 23.52 10.97 -15.88
CA LEU A 138 24.05 12.32 -16.05
C LEU A 138 23.38 13.09 -17.21
N GLU A 139 23.06 12.39 -18.30
CA GLU A 139 22.48 13.00 -19.51
C GLU A 139 20.98 13.28 -19.39
N THR A 140 20.25 12.43 -18.67
CA THR A 140 18.77 12.52 -18.55
C THR A 140 18.27 13.42 -17.42
N GLY A 141 19.15 13.89 -16.54
CA GLY A 141 18.78 14.71 -15.37
C GLY A 141 18.03 13.91 -14.29
N ASN A 142 17.55 14.59 -13.24
CA ASN A 142 16.88 13.94 -12.09
C ASN A 142 15.49 13.40 -12.49
N ASP A 143 15.45 12.21 -13.10
CA ASP A 143 14.23 11.47 -13.44
C ASP A 143 13.57 10.77 -12.22
N TYR A 144 13.95 11.19 -11.01
CA TYR A 144 13.60 10.56 -9.75
C TYR A 144 13.16 11.60 -8.70
N ILE A 145 12.36 11.14 -7.74
CA ILE A 145 11.87 11.94 -6.63
C ILE A 145 12.49 11.41 -5.33
N PHE A 146 13.14 12.27 -4.58
CA PHE A 146 13.74 11.93 -3.28
C PHE A 146 12.85 12.43 -2.14
N ASN A 147 12.46 11.54 -1.22
CA ASN A 147 11.54 11.87 -0.12
C ASN A 147 12.22 12.02 1.25
N GLY A 148 13.54 12.22 1.29
CA GLY A 148 14.32 12.28 2.53
C GLY A 148 14.93 10.94 2.97
N SER A 149 14.48 9.80 2.42
CA SER A 149 15.07 8.49 2.74
C SER A 149 15.16 7.52 1.55
N LYS A 150 14.31 7.68 0.54
CA LYS A 150 14.23 6.80 -0.62
C LYS A 150 14.13 7.58 -1.93
N ILE A 151 14.70 6.98 -2.96
CA ILE A 151 14.54 7.36 -4.37
C ILE A 151 13.29 6.67 -4.90
N GLY A 152 12.35 7.43 -5.42
CA GLY A 152 11.13 6.96 -6.07
C GLY A 152 11.08 7.37 -7.52
N TYR A 153 10.38 6.56 -8.32
CA TYR A 153 10.08 6.86 -9.72
C TYR A 153 8.58 7.01 -9.89
N LYS A 154 8.19 7.92 -10.78
CA LYS A 154 6.80 8.06 -11.15
C LYS A 154 6.35 6.82 -11.93
N VAL A 155 5.32 6.12 -11.44
CA VAL A 155 4.72 4.96 -12.09
C VAL A 155 3.21 5.16 -12.06
N MET A 156 2.61 5.24 -13.26
CA MET A 156 1.22 5.64 -13.44
C MET A 156 0.91 6.97 -12.70
N ASP A 157 -0.05 6.97 -11.77
CA ASP A 157 -0.50 8.15 -11.02
C ASP A 157 0.22 8.36 -9.68
N GLY A 158 1.15 7.48 -9.32
CA GLY A 158 1.84 7.49 -8.03
C GLY A 158 3.37 7.54 -8.13
N ILE A 159 4.01 7.62 -6.96
CA ILE A 159 5.47 7.49 -6.83
C ILE A 159 5.78 6.11 -6.25
N ALA A 160 6.41 5.27 -7.06
CA ALA A 160 6.86 3.95 -6.65
C ALA A 160 8.29 4.00 -6.10
N TYR A 161 8.44 3.73 -4.81
CA TYR A 161 9.74 3.68 -4.11
C TYR A 161 10.39 2.29 -4.09
N ASP A 162 9.66 1.28 -4.58
CA ASP A 162 10.10 -0.10 -4.75
C ASP A 162 10.61 -0.40 -6.16
N VAL A 163 10.42 0.53 -7.09
CA VAL A 163 10.91 0.44 -8.47
C VAL A 163 12.38 0.84 -8.55
N VAL A 164 13.16 0.04 -9.28
CA VAL A 164 14.60 0.23 -9.45
C VAL A 164 14.91 0.27 -10.95
N LYS A 165 15.40 1.43 -11.42
CA LYS A 165 15.92 1.60 -12.79
C LYS A 165 17.39 1.21 -12.85
N GLY A 166 17.66 -0.09 -12.88
CA GLY A 166 19.02 -0.62 -13.02
C GLY A 166 20.00 -0.07 -11.99
N TYR A 167 21.15 0.42 -12.45
CA TYR A 167 22.14 1.12 -11.63
C TYR A 167 21.92 2.64 -11.58
N LYS A 168 21.05 3.22 -12.42
CA LYS A 168 20.68 4.65 -12.32
C LYS A 168 20.18 4.99 -10.92
N THR A 169 19.36 4.11 -10.34
CA THR A 169 18.90 4.26 -8.96
C THR A 169 20.06 4.32 -7.98
N ALA A 170 21.09 3.49 -8.15
CA ALA A 170 22.28 3.53 -7.30
C ALA A 170 23.04 4.86 -7.41
N PHE A 171 23.15 5.41 -8.63
CA PHE A 171 23.78 6.72 -8.85
C PHE A 171 22.93 7.89 -8.35
N ALA A 172 21.60 7.80 -8.43
CA ALA A 172 20.68 8.76 -7.81
C ALA A 172 20.88 8.84 -6.29
N TYR A 173 21.01 7.70 -5.60
CA TYR A 173 21.36 7.70 -4.17
C TYR A 173 22.75 8.27 -3.90
N LEU A 174 23.75 8.02 -4.76
CA LEU A 174 25.09 8.61 -4.61
C LEU A 174 25.09 10.13 -4.84
N GLN A 175 24.23 10.63 -5.72
CA GLN A 175 24.05 12.05 -5.97
C GLN A 175 23.37 12.75 -4.79
N GLU A 176 22.32 12.17 -4.21
CA GLU A 176 21.67 12.73 -3.01
C GLU A 176 22.58 12.62 -1.78
N ALA A 177 23.38 11.55 -1.68
CA ALA A 177 24.41 11.43 -0.66
C ALA A 177 25.47 12.55 -0.77
N SER A 178 25.88 12.94 -1.98
CA SER A 178 26.83 14.06 -2.14
C SER A 178 26.24 15.43 -1.78
N LYS A 179 24.91 15.52 -1.63
CA LYS A 179 24.22 16.72 -1.11
C LYS A 179 24.03 16.65 0.42
N GLY A 180 24.43 15.57 1.07
CA GLY A 180 24.27 15.37 2.52
C GLY A 180 22.89 14.85 2.94
N HIS A 181 22.09 14.35 1.99
CA HIS A 181 20.70 13.95 2.25
C HIS A 181 20.50 12.45 2.56
N VAL A 182 21.52 11.60 2.44
CA VAL A 182 21.38 10.14 2.53
C VAL A 182 22.40 9.52 3.49
N ASP A 183 21.92 8.70 4.43
CA ASP A 183 22.75 7.97 5.38
C ASP A 183 23.55 6.82 4.74
N GLU A 184 24.76 6.58 5.26
CA GLU A 184 25.66 5.52 4.81
C GLU A 184 25.04 4.11 4.94
N ALA A 185 24.16 3.90 5.93
CA ALA A 185 23.45 2.62 6.12
C ALA A 185 22.46 2.32 4.97
N ILE A 186 21.91 3.34 4.32
CA ILE A 186 21.03 3.20 3.16
C ILE A 186 21.87 2.88 1.93
N LEU A 187 23.00 3.58 1.74
CA LEU A 187 23.93 3.32 0.64
C LEU A 187 24.45 1.88 0.64
N GLN A 188 24.78 1.31 1.80
CA GLN A 188 25.22 -0.09 1.90
C GLN A 188 24.19 -1.10 1.39
N LYS A 189 22.89 -0.78 1.47
CA LYS A 189 21.81 -1.65 0.98
C LYS A 189 21.54 -1.47 -0.51
N VAL A 190 21.68 -0.24 -1.03
CA VAL A 190 21.32 0.06 -2.42
C VAL A 190 22.47 -0.18 -3.38
N LEU A 191 23.71 0.07 -2.96
CA LEU A 191 24.92 -0.18 -3.75
C LEU A 191 25.23 -1.68 -3.79
N ALA A 192 24.68 -2.36 -4.79
CA ALA A 192 24.74 -3.80 -4.93
C ALA A 192 24.79 -4.23 -6.40
N LEU A 193 25.38 -5.39 -6.65
CA LEU A 193 25.45 -5.99 -7.98
C LEU A 193 24.08 -6.63 -8.26
N ARG A 194 23.52 -6.35 -9.43
CA ARG A 194 22.14 -6.73 -9.79
C ARG A 194 22.18 -7.66 -10.99
N ILE A 195 21.93 -8.95 -10.75
CA ILE A 195 21.95 -9.98 -11.81
C ILE A 195 20.51 -10.37 -12.16
N PRO A 196 19.99 -10.00 -13.34
CA PRO A 196 18.73 -10.56 -13.82
C PRO A 196 18.85 -12.08 -13.94
N CYS A 197 17.97 -12.79 -13.23
CA CYS A 197 18.06 -14.24 -13.11
C CYS A 197 16.80 -14.96 -13.58
N CYS A 198 15.63 -14.31 -13.61
CA CYS A 198 14.40 -14.90 -14.14
C CYS A 198 13.48 -13.87 -14.80
N ARG A 199 12.60 -14.35 -15.67
CA ARG A 199 11.49 -13.62 -16.28
C ARG A 199 10.28 -14.55 -16.36
N PHE A 200 9.24 -14.25 -15.60
CA PHE A 200 8.02 -15.04 -15.56
C PHE A 200 6.93 -14.35 -16.37
N SER A 201 6.25 -15.08 -17.25
CA SER A 201 5.16 -14.49 -18.03
C SER A 201 4.01 -14.14 -17.11
N TYR A 202 3.48 -12.92 -17.19
CA TYR A 202 2.27 -12.56 -16.43
C TYR A 202 1.07 -13.44 -16.81
N ALA A 203 1.08 -14.02 -18.02
CA ALA A 203 0.06 -14.95 -18.45
C ALA A 203 0.18 -16.35 -17.83
N ASN A 204 1.32 -16.69 -17.22
CA ASN A 204 1.61 -18.02 -16.67
C ASN A 204 1.88 -18.00 -15.16
N LEU A 205 1.41 -16.97 -14.43
CA LEU A 205 1.63 -16.87 -12.99
C LEU A 205 0.84 -17.95 -12.22
N GLY A 206 1.43 -19.16 -12.13
CA GLY A 206 1.12 -20.20 -11.16
C GLY A 206 -0.16 -21.00 -11.39
N SER A 207 -0.14 -22.25 -10.91
CA SER A 207 -1.24 -23.21 -10.97
C SER A 207 -2.48 -22.69 -10.20
N SER A 208 -3.43 -22.17 -10.97
CA SER A 208 -4.89 -22.12 -10.73
C SER A 208 -5.39 -21.89 -9.30
N PRO A 209 -5.19 -20.70 -8.70
CA PRO A 209 -6.23 -20.18 -7.82
C PRO A 209 -7.52 -20.01 -8.66
N LYS A 210 -8.70 -20.22 -8.07
CA LYS A 210 -9.95 -19.82 -8.72
C LYS A 210 -9.90 -18.31 -8.94
N ILE A 211 -10.04 -17.84 -10.17
CA ILE A 211 -9.95 -16.41 -10.47
C ILE A 211 -11.36 -15.82 -10.43
N LEU A 212 -11.55 -14.78 -9.62
CA LEU A 212 -12.73 -13.93 -9.63
C LEU A 212 -12.31 -12.53 -10.01
N GLY A 213 -12.98 -11.95 -11.00
CA GLY A 213 -12.68 -10.62 -11.49
C GLY A 213 -13.89 -9.70 -11.43
N VAL A 214 -13.66 -8.41 -11.21
CA VAL A 214 -14.67 -7.35 -11.36
C VAL A 214 -14.18 -6.32 -12.38
N SER A 215 -15.07 -5.79 -13.21
CA SER A 215 -14.79 -4.67 -14.10
C SER A 215 -16.11 -4.00 -14.49
N GLY A 216 -16.09 -2.66 -14.59
CA GLY A 216 -17.25 -1.88 -15.03
C GLY A 216 -17.51 -1.95 -16.53
N THR A 217 -16.58 -2.52 -17.32
CA THR A 217 -16.61 -2.48 -18.79
C THR A 217 -16.48 -3.85 -19.44
N ILE A 218 -16.90 -4.91 -18.75
CA ILE A 218 -16.78 -6.28 -19.26
C ILE A 218 -17.56 -6.52 -20.57
N GLU A 219 -18.65 -5.77 -20.80
CA GLU A 219 -19.42 -5.81 -22.05
C GLU A 219 -18.69 -5.15 -23.22
N ALA A 220 -17.75 -4.24 -22.94
CA ALA A 220 -16.91 -3.58 -23.95
C ALA A 220 -15.68 -4.41 -24.34
N LEU A 221 -15.47 -5.58 -23.72
CA LEU A 221 -14.36 -6.47 -24.09
C LEU A 221 -14.61 -7.12 -25.45
N GLY A 222 -13.59 -7.04 -26.31
CA GLY A 222 -13.62 -7.68 -27.61
C GLY A 222 -13.56 -9.22 -27.55
N LYS A 223 -13.75 -9.85 -28.72
CA LYS A 223 -13.73 -11.31 -28.88
C LYS A 223 -12.40 -11.93 -28.47
N TYR A 224 -11.30 -11.22 -28.69
CA TYR A 224 -9.96 -11.71 -28.38
C TYR A 224 -9.75 -11.80 -26.87
N GLU A 225 -10.11 -10.74 -26.14
CA GLU A 225 -10.02 -10.63 -24.69
C GLU A 225 -10.85 -11.72 -24.02
N TRP A 226 -12.08 -11.94 -24.51
CA TRP A 226 -12.92 -13.06 -24.09
C TRP A 226 -12.27 -14.43 -24.31
N THR A 227 -11.62 -14.63 -25.46
CA THR A 227 -10.89 -15.86 -25.75
C THR A 227 -9.72 -16.05 -24.78
N VAL A 228 -9.03 -14.96 -24.41
CA VAL A 228 -7.96 -15.01 -23.41
C VAL A 228 -8.52 -15.32 -22.02
N MET A 229 -9.62 -14.69 -21.59
CA MET A 229 -10.28 -14.99 -20.30
C MET A 229 -10.68 -16.46 -20.17
N GLN A 230 -11.17 -17.07 -21.24
CA GLN A 230 -11.49 -18.51 -21.27
C GLN A 230 -10.25 -19.39 -21.04
N ARG A 231 -9.06 -18.98 -21.49
CA ARG A 231 -7.80 -19.68 -21.20
C ARG A 231 -7.46 -19.67 -19.70
N PHE A 232 -7.91 -18.65 -18.98
CA PHE A 232 -7.80 -18.53 -17.52
C PHE A 232 -8.95 -19.21 -16.76
N GLY A 233 -9.83 -19.95 -17.46
CA GLY A 233 -10.97 -20.64 -16.84
C GLY A 233 -12.19 -19.74 -16.58
N ILE A 234 -12.17 -18.49 -17.07
CA ILE A 234 -13.29 -17.55 -16.95
C ILE A 234 -14.15 -17.69 -18.20
N SER A 235 -15.19 -18.53 -18.12
CA SER A 235 -16.08 -18.86 -19.24
C SER A 235 -17.42 -18.13 -19.20
N SER A 236 -17.74 -17.45 -18.10
CA SER A 236 -19.02 -16.76 -17.90
C SER A 236 -18.80 -15.49 -17.09
N TYR A 237 -19.77 -14.57 -17.20
CA TYR A 237 -19.84 -13.36 -16.39
C TYR A 237 -21.27 -13.08 -15.96
N THR A 238 -21.41 -12.14 -15.05
CA THR A 238 -22.66 -11.72 -14.41
C THR A 238 -22.43 -10.23 -14.11
N LEU A 239 -23.30 -9.35 -14.61
CA LEU A 239 -23.19 -7.87 -14.60
C LEU A 239 -23.95 -7.19 -13.43
N VAL A 240 -23.38 -6.70 -12.27
CA VAL A 240 -23.93 -6.29 -10.87
C VAL A 240 -24.83 -5.03 -10.71
N PRO A 241 -26.04 -5.00 -10.06
CA PRO A 241 -26.97 -3.85 -10.05
C PRO A 241 -26.37 -2.52 -9.64
N SER A 242 -26.62 -1.44 -10.37
CA SER A 242 -26.58 -0.12 -9.76
C SER A 242 -27.73 -0.02 -8.80
N VAL A 243 -27.34 0.30 -7.58
CA VAL A 243 -28.20 0.66 -6.48
C VAL A 243 -28.95 1.98 -6.72
N TYR A 244 -28.53 2.78 -7.72
CA TYR A 244 -29.10 4.10 -8.02
C TYR A 244 -30.15 4.08 -9.16
N GLY A 245 -30.54 2.91 -9.65
CA GLY A 245 -31.49 2.78 -10.77
C GLY A 245 -30.85 3.02 -12.14
N ARG A 246 -31.68 3.33 -13.14
CA ARG A 246 -31.22 3.53 -14.54
C ARG A 246 -30.43 4.83 -14.67
N ASN A 247 -29.34 4.77 -15.43
CA ASN A 247 -28.56 5.95 -15.79
C ASN A 247 -29.39 6.87 -16.70
N ASN A 248 -29.37 8.17 -16.43
CA ASN A 248 -30.04 9.21 -17.23
C ASN A 248 -29.20 9.68 -18.44
N PHE A 249 -28.03 9.08 -18.65
CA PHE A 249 -27.15 9.37 -19.77
C PHE A 249 -27.65 8.76 -21.10
N ALA A 250 -27.68 9.57 -22.15
CA ALA A 250 -27.95 9.14 -23.52
C ALA A 250 -26.82 9.56 -24.46
N PHE A 251 -25.99 8.59 -24.87
CA PHE A 251 -24.87 8.81 -25.79
C PHE A 251 -25.37 9.13 -27.22
N LEU A 252 -24.63 10.00 -27.93
CA LEU A 252 -24.93 10.49 -29.29
C LEU A 252 -26.29 11.20 -29.46
N ASN A 253 -26.94 11.57 -28.35
CA ASN A 253 -28.20 12.29 -28.40
C ASN A 253 -28.00 13.74 -28.87
N GLN A 254 -28.46 14.03 -30.09
CA GLN A 254 -28.35 15.35 -30.73
C GLN A 254 -29.18 16.43 -30.00
N ALA A 255 -30.15 16.05 -29.15
CA ALA A 255 -30.91 17.00 -28.34
C ALA A 255 -30.04 17.80 -27.36
N HIS A 256 -28.82 17.33 -27.07
CA HIS A 256 -27.89 17.98 -26.13
C HIS A 256 -26.74 18.75 -26.80
N GLY A 257 -26.73 18.83 -28.14
CA GLY A 257 -25.72 19.55 -28.93
C GLY A 257 -25.10 18.69 -30.04
N MET A 258 -23.87 19.03 -30.43
CA MET A 258 -23.08 18.26 -31.40
C MET A 258 -22.26 17.20 -30.65
N PRO A 259 -22.64 15.91 -30.70
CA PRO A 259 -21.99 14.88 -29.90
C PRO A 259 -20.59 14.51 -30.43
N ILE A 260 -20.31 14.74 -31.72
CA ILE A 260 -19.00 14.54 -32.33
C ILE A 260 -18.66 15.77 -33.17
N THR A 261 -17.45 16.31 -32.97
CA THR A 261 -16.92 17.44 -33.74
C THR A 261 -15.57 17.05 -34.34
N ILE A 262 -15.42 17.22 -35.65
CA ILE A 262 -14.15 16.99 -36.36
C ILE A 262 -13.54 18.35 -36.70
N SER A 263 -12.52 18.73 -35.94
CA SER A 263 -11.83 20.00 -36.01
C SER A 263 -10.61 19.93 -36.93
N THR A 264 -10.27 21.03 -37.59
CA THR A 264 -8.94 21.14 -38.22
C THR A 264 -7.87 21.14 -37.12
N ASP A 265 -6.65 20.69 -37.42
CA ASP A 265 -5.56 20.69 -36.43
C ASP A 265 -5.29 22.09 -35.84
N LYS A 266 -5.51 23.14 -36.62
CA LYS A 266 -5.34 24.54 -36.18
C LYS A 266 -6.49 25.03 -35.29
N ASP A 267 -7.70 24.58 -35.58
CA ASP A 267 -8.91 25.03 -34.89
C ASP A 267 -9.25 24.13 -33.70
N HIS A 268 -8.59 22.99 -33.52
CA HIS A 268 -8.89 22.03 -32.46
C HIS A 268 -8.95 22.67 -31.05
N SER A 269 -7.93 23.47 -30.69
CA SER A 269 -7.93 24.18 -29.40
C SER A 269 -9.02 25.25 -29.31
N PHE A 270 -9.38 25.88 -30.44
CA PHE A 270 -10.46 26.87 -30.51
C PHE A 270 -11.84 26.21 -30.35
N ASP A 271 -12.06 25.06 -30.96
CA ASP A 271 -13.31 24.31 -30.86
C ASP A 271 -13.53 23.74 -29.46
N ILE A 272 -12.49 23.19 -28.82
CA ILE A 272 -12.53 22.79 -27.40
C ILE A 272 -12.92 24.00 -26.54
N PHE A 273 -12.23 25.13 -26.71
CA PHE A 273 -12.53 26.36 -25.96
C PHE A 273 -13.97 26.84 -26.16
N THR A 274 -14.48 26.78 -27.40
CA THR A 274 -15.83 27.21 -27.74
C THR A 274 -16.88 26.31 -27.07
N GLN A 275 -16.68 24.99 -27.09
CA GLN A 275 -17.59 24.06 -26.42
C GLN A 275 -17.54 24.20 -24.90
N VAL A 276 -16.35 24.31 -24.31
CA VAL A 276 -16.19 24.57 -22.86
C VAL A 276 -16.93 25.84 -22.46
N THR A 277 -16.70 26.95 -23.17
CA THR A 277 -17.30 28.25 -22.85
C THR A 277 -18.82 28.20 -22.97
N LYS A 278 -19.34 27.55 -24.01
CA LYS A 278 -20.79 27.36 -24.19
C LYS A 278 -21.42 26.62 -23.01
N LYS A 279 -20.80 25.53 -22.55
CA LYS A 279 -21.34 24.73 -21.43
C LYS A 279 -21.21 25.43 -20.08
N VAL A 280 -20.15 26.20 -19.87
CA VAL A 280 -20.03 27.07 -18.69
C VAL A 280 -21.10 28.17 -18.67
N GLN A 281 -21.47 28.73 -19.84
CA GLN A 281 -22.58 29.69 -19.96
C GLN A 281 -23.95 29.06 -19.68
N GLU A 282 -24.10 27.75 -19.87
CA GLU A 282 -25.27 26.96 -19.48
C GLU A 282 -25.25 26.59 -17.97
N ASP A 283 -24.39 27.21 -17.16
CA ASP A 283 -24.18 26.91 -15.73
C ASP A 283 -23.65 25.51 -15.41
N ARG A 284 -23.01 24.86 -16.39
CA ARG A 284 -22.54 23.48 -16.26
C ARG A 284 -21.05 23.39 -15.91
N ALA A 285 -20.71 22.30 -15.21
CA ALA A 285 -19.33 21.86 -15.04
C ALA A 285 -18.86 21.14 -16.31
N VAL A 286 -17.58 21.31 -16.66
CA VAL A 286 -16.97 20.67 -17.83
C VAL A 286 -15.67 19.97 -17.44
N ILE A 287 -15.53 18.70 -17.78
CA ILE A 287 -14.26 17.97 -17.66
C ILE A 287 -13.80 17.59 -19.07
N VAL A 288 -12.60 18.01 -19.44
CA VAL A 288 -11.99 17.73 -20.74
C VAL A 288 -10.89 16.71 -20.56
N PHE A 289 -11.04 15.55 -21.20
CA PHE A 289 -10.03 14.49 -21.24
C PHE A 289 -9.19 14.57 -22.51
N PHE A 290 -7.88 14.61 -22.35
CA PHE A 290 -6.89 14.51 -23.44
C PHE A 290 -6.20 13.16 -23.44
N ARG A 291 -5.61 12.75 -24.56
CA ARG A 291 -4.98 11.42 -24.69
C ARG A 291 -3.88 11.19 -23.65
N ASP A 292 -3.05 12.21 -23.44
CA ASP A 292 -1.89 12.14 -22.55
C ASP A 292 -1.59 13.50 -21.91
N VAL A 293 -0.61 13.51 -21.00
CA VAL A 293 -0.18 14.71 -20.27
C VAL A 293 0.35 15.79 -21.22
N GLN A 294 1.00 15.40 -22.33
CA GLN A 294 1.59 16.35 -23.26
C GLN A 294 0.50 17.16 -23.96
N GLN A 295 -0.58 16.53 -24.40
CA GLN A 295 -1.72 17.23 -24.99
C GLN A 295 -2.39 18.21 -24.01
N VAL A 296 -2.47 17.87 -22.71
CA VAL A 296 -2.95 18.82 -21.69
C VAL A 296 -2.03 20.03 -21.62
N ILE A 297 -0.71 19.82 -21.60
CA ILE A 297 0.30 20.89 -21.58
C ILE A 297 0.20 21.74 -22.85
N ASP A 298 0.07 21.13 -24.02
CA ASP A 298 -0.05 21.84 -25.31
C ASP A 298 -1.29 22.74 -25.32
N PHE A 299 -2.42 22.24 -24.81
CA PHE A 299 -3.62 23.06 -24.65
C PHE A 299 -3.42 24.19 -23.62
N MET A 300 -2.77 23.92 -22.49
CA MET A 300 -2.44 24.92 -21.47
C MET A 300 -1.55 26.05 -22.01
N GLN A 301 -0.68 25.75 -22.97
CA GLN A 301 0.18 26.71 -23.65
C GLN A 301 -0.55 27.50 -24.76
N SER A 302 -1.76 27.08 -25.15
CA SER A 302 -2.56 27.78 -26.15
C SER A 302 -3.07 29.13 -25.64
N THR A 303 -3.36 30.05 -26.57
CA THR A 303 -3.94 31.37 -26.25
C THR A 303 -5.38 31.30 -25.73
N TYR A 304 -6.00 30.11 -25.73
CA TYR A 304 -7.38 29.90 -25.32
C TYR A 304 -7.50 29.46 -23.87
N TYR A 305 -6.52 28.72 -23.34
CA TYR A 305 -6.54 28.27 -21.95
C TYR A 305 -6.63 29.43 -20.95
N SER A 306 -5.87 30.51 -21.20
CA SER A 306 -5.89 31.71 -20.35
C SER A 306 -7.29 32.36 -20.28
N LYS A 307 -8.10 32.23 -21.33
CA LYS A 307 -9.46 32.80 -21.44
C LYS A 307 -10.55 32.00 -20.71
N VAL A 308 -10.28 30.74 -20.34
CA VAL A 308 -11.25 29.93 -19.59
C VAL A 308 -11.29 30.37 -18.13
N VAL A 309 -12.48 30.67 -17.61
CA VAL A 309 -12.71 31.03 -16.21
C VAL A 309 -12.91 29.79 -15.34
N ASN A 310 -12.60 29.88 -14.04
CA ASN A 310 -12.78 28.79 -13.07
C ASN A 310 -12.24 27.43 -13.55
N LYS A 311 -10.96 27.42 -13.94
CA LYS A 311 -10.26 26.25 -14.51
C LYS A 311 -9.29 25.60 -13.52
N ASN A 312 -9.18 24.28 -13.56
CA ASN A 312 -8.13 23.48 -12.92
C ASN A 312 -7.52 22.51 -13.94
N ALA A 313 -6.28 22.07 -13.69
CA ALA A 313 -5.65 20.97 -14.44
C ALA A 313 -5.33 19.84 -13.47
N LEU A 314 -5.94 18.67 -13.69
CA LEU A 314 -5.66 17.46 -12.93
C LEU A 314 -4.50 16.72 -13.62
N LEU A 315 -3.29 16.83 -13.08
CA LEU A 315 -2.08 16.26 -13.68
C LEU A 315 -1.45 15.20 -12.77
N PRO A 316 -0.78 14.16 -13.32
CA PRO A 316 -0.27 13.06 -12.50
C PRO A 316 0.95 13.44 -11.64
N ASN A 317 1.54 14.62 -11.83
CA ASN A 317 2.65 15.15 -11.02
C ASN A 317 2.19 15.95 -9.78
N LEU A 318 0.88 16.10 -9.57
CA LEU A 318 0.34 16.75 -8.37
C LEU A 318 0.44 15.83 -7.15
N LEU A 319 0.38 16.40 -5.95
CA LEU A 319 0.26 15.64 -4.70
C LEU A 319 -1.14 15.00 -4.61
N ASP A 320 -1.27 13.89 -3.90
CA ASP A 320 -2.54 13.16 -3.84
C ASP A 320 -3.66 13.98 -3.18
N ALA A 321 -3.34 14.80 -2.17
CA ALA A 321 -4.28 15.75 -1.58
C ALA A 321 -4.79 16.78 -2.60
N ASP A 322 -3.93 17.28 -3.49
CA ASP A 322 -4.31 18.23 -4.52
C ASP A 322 -5.18 17.56 -5.60
N LYS A 323 -4.83 16.32 -6.01
CA LYS A 323 -5.63 15.54 -6.95
C LYS A 323 -7.04 15.32 -6.42
N ASP A 324 -7.16 14.87 -5.16
CA ASP A 324 -8.44 14.63 -4.49
C ASP A 324 -9.27 15.91 -4.40
N TRP A 325 -8.63 17.03 -4.07
CA TRP A 325 -9.30 18.32 -4.02
C TRP A 325 -9.80 18.76 -5.40
N ILE A 326 -8.97 18.67 -6.44
CA ILE A 326 -9.35 19.02 -7.82
C ILE A 326 -10.47 18.10 -8.31
N ALA A 327 -10.40 16.79 -8.07
CA ALA A 327 -11.40 15.83 -8.48
C ALA A 327 -12.77 16.09 -7.82
N LYS A 328 -12.78 16.36 -6.50
CA LYS A 328 -13.99 16.75 -5.77
C LYS A 328 -14.56 18.08 -6.28
N LYS A 329 -13.69 19.04 -6.62
CA LYS A 329 -14.11 20.35 -7.13
C LYS A 329 -14.63 20.28 -8.57
N ALA A 330 -14.15 19.34 -9.38
CA ALA A 330 -14.44 19.26 -10.82
C ALA A 330 -15.93 19.18 -11.15
N ALA A 331 -16.75 18.60 -10.26
CA ALA A 331 -18.20 18.50 -10.40
C ALA A 331 -18.97 19.61 -9.64
N THR A 332 -18.48 20.85 -9.72
CA THR A 332 -19.13 22.05 -9.14
C THR A 332 -19.63 22.98 -10.25
N ASN A 333 -20.73 23.70 -10.04
CA ASN A 333 -21.31 24.63 -11.02
C ASN A 333 -20.25 25.57 -11.65
N ARG A 334 -20.26 25.68 -12.99
CA ARG A 334 -19.31 26.47 -13.81
C ARG A 334 -17.81 26.11 -13.67
N GLN A 335 -17.47 24.99 -13.03
CA GLN A 335 -16.08 24.54 -12.93
C GLN A 335 -15.61 23.89 -14.23
N VAL A 336 -14.38 24.20 -14.66
CA VAL A 336 -13.72 23.52 -15.78
C VAL A 336 -12.50 22.74 -15.27
N THR A 337 -12.35 21.50 -15.69
CA THR A 337 -11.19 20.66 -15.33
C THR A 337 -10.59 20.02 -16.57
N PHE A 338 -9.28 20.15 -16.75
CA PHE A 338 -8.54 19.52 -17.84
C PHE A 338 -7.72 18.35 -17.28
N ALA A 339 -7.85 17.17 -17.84
CA ALA A 339 -7.20 15.96 -17.35
C ALA A 339 -6.70 15.07 -18.50
N PRO A 340 -5.60 14.33 -18.35
CA PRO A 340 -5.26 13.22 -19.24
C PRO A 340 -6.18 12.01 -19.03
N ALA A 341 -6.26 11.14 -20.05
CA ALA A 341 -7.12 9.96 -20.11
C ALA A 341 -6.97 9.00 -18.92
N ILE A 342 -5.78 8.96 -18.31
CA ILE A 342 -5.49 8.14 -17.13
C ILE A 342 -6.44 8.43 -15.94
N PHE A 343 -6.91 9.68 -15.78
CA PHE A 343 -7.92 10.02 -14.76
C PHE A 343 -9.36 9.71 -15.18
N GLY A 344 -9.57 9.26 -16.41
CA GLY A 344 -10.82 8.64 -16.87
C GLY A 344 -11.08 7.28 -16.18
N ARG A 345 -10.07 6.74 -15.49
CA ARG A 345 -10.08 5.50 -14.71
C ARG A 345 -9.84 5.79 -13.23
N GLY A 346 -10.46 5.03 -12.33
CA GLY A 346 -10.24 5.11 -10.87
C GLY A 346 -10.66 6.41 -10.15
N THR A 347 -10.75 7.56 -10.83
CA THR A 347 -11.01 8.87 -10.20
C THR A 347 -12.50 9.12 -10.02
N ASP A 348 -12.90 9.58 -8.84
CA ASP A 348 -14.30 9.87 -8.53
C ASP A 348 -14.66 11.36 -8.65
N PHE A 349 -15.53 11.67 -9.60
CA PHE A 349 -16.11 13.00 -9.82
C PHE A 349 -17.56 13.03 -9.30
N CYS A 350 -17.71 13.05 -7.97
CA CYS A 350 -19.02 13.09 -7.33
C CYS A 350 -19.65 14.50 -7.42
N CYS A 351 -20.84 14.58 -8.01
CA CYS A 351 -21.63 15.81 -8.05
C CYS A 351 -22.53 15.90 -6.81
N PHE A 352 -22.19 16.81 -5.89
CA PHE A 352 -23.02 17.17 -4.73
C PHE A 352 -23.76 18.51 -4.91
N ASP A 353 -23.58 19.16 -6.06
CA ASP A 353 -24.12 20.49 -6.34
C ASP A 353 -25.49 20.38 -7.02
N GLU A 354 -26.55 20.75 -6.29
CA GLU A 354 -27.93 20.72 -6.79
C GLU A 354 -28.16 21.69 -7.96
N LYS A 355 -27.47 22.83 -8.01
CA LYS A 355 -27.61 23.80 -9.11
C LYS A 355 -27.02 23.23 -10.39
N LEU A 356 -25.87 22.55 -10.27
CA LEU A 356 -25.28 21.84 -11.40
C LEU A 356 -26.21 20.73 -11.91
N GLU A 357 -26.84 19.97 -11.02
CA GLU A 357 -27.80 18.93 -11.40
C GLU A 357 -28.99 19.51 -12.18
N GLN A 358 -29.58 20.61 -11.69
CA GLN A 358 -30.66 21.32 -12.37
C GLN A 358 -30.24 21.89 -13.75
N ALA A 359 -28.96 22.26 -13.90
CA ALA A 359 -28.38 22.72 -15.17
C ALA A 359 -28.05 21.57 -16.15
N GLY A 360 -28.37 20.31 -15.81
CA GLY A 360 -28.13 19.14 -16.65
C GLY A 360 -26.83 18.39 -16.34
N GLY A 361 -26.21 18.69 -15.19
CA GLY A 361 -25.08 17.97 -14.62
C GLY A 361 -23.74 18.18 -15.35
N VAL A 362 -22.76 17.33 -15.03
CA VAL A 362 -21.39 17.40 -15.59
C VAL A 362 -21.42 17.14 -17.10
N HIS A 363 -20.73 17.97 -17.88
CA HIS A 363 -20.45 17.70 -19.30
C HIS A 363 -19.02 17.18 -19.46
N ILE A 364 -18.87 16.05 -20.16
CA ILE A 364 -17.56 15.47 -20.46
C ILE A 364 -17.23 15.74 -21.93
N ILE A 365 -16.02 16.25 -22.19
CA ILE A 365 -15.46 16.39 -23.54
C ILE A 365 -14.27 15.44 -23.63
N GLN A 366 -14.32 14.47 -24.52
CA GLN A 366 -13.15 13.66 -24.87
C GLN A 366 -12.48 14.26 -26.11
N ALA A 367 -11.30 14.84 -25.95
CA ALA A 367 -10.55 15.54 -26.99
C ALA A 367 -9.65 14.61 -27.83
N PHE A 368 -9.99 13.31 -27.85
CA PHE A 368 -9.29 12.27 -28.59
C PHE A 368 -10.21 11.06 -28.77
N PHE A 369 -9.90 10.18 -29.73
CA PHE A 369 -10.61 8.90 -29.88
C PHE A 369 -9.84 7.79 -29.18
N SER A 370 -10.49 7.08 -28.25
CA SER A 370 -9.88 5.99 -27.48
C SER A 370 -9.59 4.77 -28.37
N ASP A 371 -8.40 4.19 -28.18
CA ASP A 371 -8.00 2.98 -28.88
C ASP A 371 -8.69 1.72 -28.32
N ASP A 372 -9.13 1.77 -27.06
CA ASP A 372 -9.90 0.74 -26.37
C ASP A 372 -11.32 1.25 -26.09
N GLU A 373 -12.32 0.42 -26.36
CA GLU A 373 -13.71 0.72 -26.04
C GLU A 373 -13.95 0.79 -24.53
N SER A 374 -13.23 -0.02 -23.75
CA SER A 374 -13.33 0.00 -22.28
C SER A 374 -12.93 1.36 -21.72
N GLU A 375 -11.88 1.98 -22.26
CA GLU A 375 -11.43 3.32 -21.84
C GLU A 375 -12.50 4.38 -22.15
N GLU A 376 -13.08 4.33 -23.35
CA GLU A 376 -14.12 5.28 -23.76
C GLU A 376 -15.36 5.16 -22.86
N VAL A 377 -15.82 3.93 -22.59
CA VAL A 377 -16.96 3.68 -21.69
C VAL A 377 -16.65 4.14 -20.27
N GLN A 378 -15.42 3.99 -19.78
CA GLN A 378 -15.01 4.49 -18.47
C GLN A 378 -15.04 6.02 -18.41
N ILE A 379 -14.57 6.71 -19.45
CA ILE A 379 -14.61 8.17 -19.54
C ILE A 379 -16.06 8.65 -19.61
N GLN A 380 -16.91 8.00 -20.41
CA GLN A 380 -18.36 8.26 -20.44
C GLN A 380 -18.98 8.09 -19.06
N GLY A 381 -18.57 7.06 -18.30
CA GLY A 381 -19.02 6.80 -16.93
C GLY A 381 -18.64 7.88 -15.89
N ARG A 382 -17.81 8.87 -16.25
CA ARG A 382 -17.49 10.03 -15.40
C ARG A 382 -18.56 11.13 -15.44
N THR A 383 -19.56 11.00 -16.31
CA THR A 383 -20.79 11.81 -16.25
C THR A 383 -21.97 11.01 -15.71
N ALA A 384 -23.05 11.70 -15.33
CA ALA A 384 -24.33 11.09 -14.92
C ALA A 384 -24.21 10.02 -13.81
N ARG A 385 -23.21 10.15 -12.94
CA ARG A 385 -22.89 9.17 -11.90
C ARG A 385 -24.00 9.15 -10.83
N GLN A 386 -24.23 8.01 -10.18
CA GLN A 386 -25.23 7.86 -9.10
C GLN A 386 -26.66 8.31 -9.48
N GLY A 387 -27.05 8.12 -10.75
CA GLY A 387 -28.39 8.48 -11.24
C GLY A 387 -28.57 9.98 -11.56
N LYS A 388 -27.49 10.76 -11.54
CA LYS A 388 -27.48 12.19 -11.87
C LYS A 388 -27.59 12.43 -13.38
N SER A 389 -27.86 13.68 -13.76
CA SER A 389 -27.90 14.14 -15.14
C SER A 389 -26.49 14.36 -15.67
N GLY A 390 -26.31 14.23 -16.98
CA GLY A 390 -24.99 14.35 -17.58
C GLY A 390 -24.99 14.22 -19.08
N THR A 391 -23.99 14.81 -19.74
CA THR A 391 -23.84 14.72 -21.20
C THR A 391 -22.38 14.57 -21.59
N TYR A 392 -22.13 14.08 -22.80
CA TYR A 392 -20.80 13.73 -23.30
C TYR A 392 -20.65 14.14 -24.77
N SER A 393 -19.46 14.59 -25.16
CA SER A 393 -19.09 14.85 -26.56
C SER A 393 -17.66 14.45 -26.86
N ILE A 394 -17.38 14.18 -28.13
CA ILE A 394 -16.04 13.90 -28.65
C ILE A 394 -15.63 15.04 -29.58
N ILE A 395 -14.40 15.52 -29.44
CA ILE A 395 -13.79 16.50 -30.36
C ILE A 395 -12.48 15.88 -30.86
N LEU A 396 -12.35 15.73 -32.18
CA LEU A 396 -11.19 15.09 -32.81
C LEU A 396 -10.50 16.05 -33.76
N ALA A 397 -9.16 16.02 -33.78
CA ALA A 397 -8.36 16.73 -34.77
C ALA A 397 -8.24 15.94 -36.08
N ASP A 398 -8.01 16.64 -37.20
CA ASP A 398 -7.80 16.03 -38.52
C ASP A 398 -6.65 15.01 -38.52
N SER A 399 -5.55 15.29 -37.80
CA SER A 399 -4.43 14.37 -37.63
C SER A 399 -4.85 13.05 -36.99
N GLU A 400 -5.62 13.08 -35.91
CA GLU A 400 -6.08 11.86 -35.23
C GLU A 400 -7.02 11.03 -36.11
N VAL A 401 -7.91 11.68 -36.87
CA VAL A 401 -8.79 10.98 -37.82
C VAL A 401 -7.99 10.32 -38.94
N LYS A 402 -6.94 11.00 -39.44
CA LYS A 402 -6.04 10.43 -40.45
C LYS A 402 -5.23 9.26 -39.91
N ASP A 403 -4.81 9.31 -38.64
CA ASP A 403 -4.10 8.21 -37.98
C ASP A 403 -4.96 6.95 -37.84
N LEU A 404 -6.29 7.09 -37.80
CA LEU A 404 -7.26 6.01 -37.88
C LEU A 404 -7.47 5.48 -39.31
N GLY A 405 -6.83 6.10 -40.32
CA GLY A 405 -6.98 5.76 -41.74
C GLY A 405 -8.32 6.20 -42.33
N LEU A 406 -8.92 7.27 -41.79
CA LEU A 406 -10.17 7.85 -42.25
C LEU A 406 -9.94 9.24 -42.86
N ASP A 407 -10.85 9.68 -43.72
CA ASP A 407 -10.84 11.03 -44.29
C ASP A 407 -11.65 12.00 -43.40
N PRO A 408 -11.02 13.04 -42.81
CA PRO A 408 -11.72 13.98 -41.94
C PRO A 408 -12.82 14.77 -42.66
N ALA A 409 -12.64 15.09 -43.94
CA ALA A 409 -13.64 15.84 -44.72
C ALA A 409 -14.93 15.04 -44.90
N SER A 410 -14.80 13.72 -45.11
CA SER A 410 -15.92 12.79 -45.17
C SER A 410 -16.68 12.73 -43.84
N LEU A 411 -15.98 12.66 -42.69
CA LEU A 411 -16.62 12.54 -41.37
C LEU A 411 -17.38 13.80 -40.93
N ARG A 412 -16.90 15.01 -41.28
CA ARG A 412 -17.56 16.29 -40.91
C ARG A 412 -19.02 16.40 -41.37
N ASN A 413 -19.35 15.75 -42.48
CA ASN A 413 -20.68 15.81 -43.09
C ASN A 413 -21.58 14.62 -42.70
N MET A 414 -21.07 13.68 -41.89
CA MET A 414 -21.85 12.51 -41.47
C MET A 414 -22.74 12.84 -40.28
N GLN A 415 -23.90 12.15 -40.23
CA GLN A 415 -24.70 12.10 -39.01
C GLN A 415 -23.89 11.46 -37.88
N ALA A 416 -24.07 11.93 -36.64
CA ALA A 416 -23.31 11.50 -35.47
C ALA A 416 -23.21 9.97 -35.32
N GLN A 417 -24.32 9.25 -35.51
CA GLN A 417 -24.37 7.79 -35.41
C GLN A 417 -23.49 7.10 -36.48
N ALA A 418 -23.53 7.61 -37.72
CA ALA A 418 -22.72 7.08 -38.82
C ALA A 418 -21.24 7.43 -38.65
N CYS A 419 -20.95 8.64 -38.18
CA CYS A 419 -19.60 9.09 -37.85
C CYS A 419 -18.96 8.19 -36.79
N TYR A 420 -19.68 7.97 -35.68
CA TYR A 420 -19.23 7.08 -34.62
C TYR A 420 -19.04 5.64 -35.11
N GLY A 421 -19.96 5.12 -35.93
CA GLY A 421 -19.82 3.80 -36.55
C GLY A 421 -18.56 3.65 -37.41
N ALA A 422 -18.19 4.67 -38.18
CA ALA A 422 -16.95 4.67 -38.97
C ALA A 422 -15.69 4.68 -38.08
N LEU A 423 -15.72 5.45 -36.99
CA LEU A 423 -14.64 5.48 -35.99
C LEU A 423 -14.48 4.12 -35.29
N CYS A 424 -15.59 3.46 -34.90
CA CYS A 424 -15.57 2.13 -34.30
C CYS A 424 -14.96 1.08 -35.25
N GLN A 425 -15.32 1.10 -36.54
CA GLN A 425 -14.71 0.19 -37.53
C GLN A 425 -13.21 0.44 -37.73
N ALA A 426 -12.75 1.68 -37.58
CA ALA A 426 -11.32 1.99 -37.59
C ALA A 426 -10.61 1.46 -36.33
N ARG A 427 -11.23 1.60 -35.15
CA ARG A 427 -10.75 1.01 -33.88
C ARG A 427 -10.58 -0.51 -33.98
N GLU A 428 -11.59 -1.22 -34.49
CA GLU A 428 -11.53 -2.68 -34.70
C GLU A 428 -10.36 -3.09 -35.60
N ARG A 429 -10.15 -2.41 -36.75
CA ARG A 429 -9.02 -2.69 -37.66
C ARG A 429 -7.66 -2.43 -37.01
N LYS A 430 -7.55 -1.42 -36.14
CA LYS A 430 -6.33 -1.14 -35.37
C LYS A 430 -6.11 -2.21 -34.30
N ARG A 431 -7.18 -2.66 -33.63
CA ARG A 431 -7.16 -3.73 -32.63
C ARG A 431 -6.66 -5.05 -33.22
N ASP A 432 -7.12 -5.44 -34.41
CA ASP A 432 -6.67 -6.67 -35.07
C ASP A 432 -5.15 -6.71 -35.32
N ARG A 433 -4.54 -5.56 -35.62
CA ARG A 433 -3.07 -5.46 -35.75
C ARG A 433 -2.38 -5.59 -34.39
N PHE A 434 -2.90 -4.89 -33.38
CA PHE A 434 -2.38 -4.94 -32.01
C PHE A 434 -2.42 -6.36 -31.43
N VAL A 435 -3.49 -7.12 -31.66
CA VAL A 435 -3.63 -8.51 -31.22
C VAL A 435 -2.51 -9.39 -31.78
N LYS A 436 -2.13 -9.23 -33.05
CA LYS A 436 -1.02 -9.99 -33.67
C LYS A 436 0.33 -9.67 -33.00
N GLU A 437 0.58 -8.41 -32.72
CA GLU A 437 1.79 -7.98 -32.00
C GLU A 437 1.81 -8.51 -30.56
N MET A 438 0.65 -8.50 -29.90
CA MET A 438 0.48 -9.00 -28.54
C MET A 438 0.77 -10.50 -28.45
N GLU A 439 0.23 -11.30 -29.36
CA GLU A 439 0.52 -12.75 -29.43
C GLU A 439 2.02 -13.02 -29.69
N ALA A 440 2.69 -12.19 -30.48
CA ALA A 440 4.14 -12.29 -30.68
C ALA A 440 4.92 -11.97 -29.39
N LYS A 441 4.52 -10.93 -28.65
CA LYS A 441 5.09 -10.58 -27.33
C LYS A 441 4.87 -11.70 -26.32
N LEU A 442 3.66 -12.25 -26.25
CA LEU A 442 3.30 -13.37 -25.39
C LEU A 442 4.13 -14.62 -25.67
N LYS A 443 4.34 -14.97 -26.95
CA LYS A 443 5.22 -16.08 -27.32
C LYS A 443 6.64 -15.90 -26.79
N LYS A 444 7.18 -14.68 -26.87
CA LYS A 444 8.50 -14.33 -26.34
C LYS A 444 8.53 -14.38 -24.81
N ALA A 445 7.51 -13.86 -24.14
CA ALA A 445 7.36 -13.91 -22.69
C ALA A 445 7.32 -15.37 -22.19
N ASN A 446 6.51 -16.23 -22.81
CA ASN A 446 6.39 -17.64 -22.45
C ASN A 446 7.68 -18.45 -22.71
N ALA A 447 8.47 -18.07 -23.72
CA ALA A 447 9.78 -18.67 -23.95
C ALA A 447 10.78 -18.33 -22.83
N PHE A 448 10.76 -17.10 -22.31
CA PHE A 448 11.57 -16.70 -21.16
C PHE A 448 11.08 -17.34 -19.86
N ASP A 449 9.77 -17.45 -19.69
CA ASP A 449 9.10 -18.13 -18.57
C ASP A 449 9.54 -19.59 -18.47
N SER A 450 9.46 -20.33 -19.57
CA SER A 450 9.89 -21.73 -19.65
C SER A 450 11.37 -21.90 -19.29
N LYS A 451 12.25 -20.99 -19.75
CA LYS A 451 13.68 -21.03 -19.43
C LYS A 451 13.96 -20.67 -17.98
N SER A 452 13.16 -19.76 -17.40
CA SER A 452 13.24 -19.39 -15.99
C SER A 452 12.83 -20.56 -15.10
N HIS A 453 11.75 -21.27 -15.43
CA HIS A 453 11.37 -22.51 -14.77
C HIS A 453 12.45 -23.58 -14.90
N ALA A 454 12.99 -23.83 -16.09
CA ALA A 454 14.07 -24.81 -16.27
C ALA A 454 15.33 -24.48 -15.44
N TYR A 455 15.67 -23.20 -15.28
CA TYR A 455 16.74 -22.76 -14.39
C TYR A 455 16.40 -23.05 -12.92
N LEU A 456 15.20 -22.67 -12.47
CA LEU A 456 14.76 -22.91 -11.09
C LEU A 456 14.62 -24.40 -10.77
N ASP A 457 14.10 -25.22 -11.68
CA ASP A 457 13.97 -26.67 -11.49
C ASP A 457 15.33 -27.33 -11.32
N ALA A 458 16.32 -26.95 -12.13
CA ALA A 458 17.70 -27.41 -11.97
C ALA A 458 18.30 -26.96 -10.62
N LEU A 459 17.97 -25.74 -10.18
CA LEU A 459 18.37 -25.21 -8.88
C LEU A 459 17.76 -25.99 -7.71
N LEU A 460 16.46 -26.28 -7.79
CA LEU A 460 15.68 -27.01 -6.80
C LEU A 460 16.08 -28.48 -6.72
N ALA A 461 16.40 -29.10 -7.86
CA ALA A 461 16.98 -30.43 -7.94
C ALA A 461 18.42 -30.52 -7.39
N GLY A 462 19.05 -29.37 -7.10
CA GLY A 462 20.41 -29.31 -6.57
C GLY A 462 21.51 -29.54 -7.62
N ASP A 463 21.17 -29.56 -8.92
CA ASP A 463 22.12 -29.68 -10.02
C ASP A 463 22.75 -28.32 -10.32
N SER A 464 23.83 -28.00 -9.59
CA SER A 464 24.51 -26.71 -9.73
C SER A 464 25.16 -26.50 -11.11
N CYS A 465 25.52 -27.56 -11.82
CA CYS A 465 26.14 -27.45 -13.14
C CYS A 465 25.09 -27.02 -14.15
N LEU A 466 23.99 -27.79 -14.22
CA LEU A 466 22.87 -27.49 -15.09
C LEU A 466 22.25 -26.12 -14.75
N ALA A 467 22.05 -25.81 -13.47
CA ALA A 467 21.52 -24.51 -13.06
C ALA A 467 22.44 -23.35 -13.49
N THR A 468 23.76 -23.52 -13.41
CA THR A 468 24.72 -22.50 -13.88
C THR A 468 24.64 -22.30 -15.38
N ASP A 469 24.56 -23.39 -16.16
CA ASP A 469 24.43 -23.31 -17.62
C ASP A 469 23.10 -22.69 -18.05
N ARG A 470 22.00 -23.06 -17.39
CA ARG A 470 20.68 -22.46 -17.64
C ARG A 470 20.65 -20.97 -17.27
N LEU A 471 21.27 -20.59 -16.14
CA LEU A 471 21.39 -19.17 -15.78
C LEU A 471 22.21 -18.40 -16.80
N LYS A 472 23.36 -18.94 -17.25
CA LYS A 472 24.20 -18.29 -18.26
C LYS A 472 23.47 -18.14 -19.60
N ASP A 473 22.76 -19.18 -20.05
CA ASP A 473 21.95 -19.12 -21.27
C ASP A 473 20.81 -18.10 -21.15
N LEU A 474 20.09 -18.12 -20.03
CA LEU A 474 19.02 -17.17 -19.75
C LEU A 474 19.59 -15.74 -19.72
N TYR A 475 20.61 -15.47 -18.92
CA TYR A 475 21.27 -14.16 -18.80
C TYR A 475 21.83 -13.65 -20.14
N ARG A 476 22.37 -14.55 -20.97
CA ARG A 476 22.67 -14.25 -22.38
C ARG A 476 21.42 -13.76 -23.09
N GLN A 477 20.36 -14.53 -23.14
CA GLN A 477 19.17 -14.16 -23.91
C GLN A 477 18.41 -12.96 -23.35
N LEU A 478 18.58 -12.64 -22.06
CA LEU A 478 18.11 -11.39 -21.45
C LEU A 478 18.79 -10.15 -22.03
N GLY A 479 19.78 -10.33 -22.91
CA GLY A 479 20.51 -9.26 -23.59
C GLY A 479 21.62 -8.65 -22.74
N ARG A 480 21.91 -9.23 -21.56
CA ARG A 480 22.92 -8.73 -20.61
C ARG A 480 24.21 -9.53 -20.56
N ALA A 481 24.31 -10.72 -21.16
CA ALA A 481 25.61 -11.29 -21.53
C ALA A 481 25.90 -10.98 -22.99
N GLY A 482 26.46 -9.80 -23.18
CA GLY A 482 27.35 -9.51 -24.27
C GLY A 482 28.53 -8.76 -23.68
N LEU A 483 29.67 -9.42 -23.52
CA LEU A 483 30.93 -8.72 -23.76
C LEU A 483 30.79 -8.13 -25.16
N ARG A 484 30.43 -6.84 -25.24
CA ARG A 484 30.66 -6.04 -26.44
C ARG A 484 32.18 -5.91 -26.57
N ALA A 485 32.84 -6.95 -27.06
CA ALA A 485 33.97 -6.70 -27.94
C ALA A 485 33.40 -5.77 -29.01
N ALA A 486 33.94 -4.56 -29.13
CA ALA A 486 33.43 -3.54 -30.04
C ALA A 486 33.14 -4.21 -31.37
N ALA A 487 31.85 -4.38 -31.71
CA ALA A 487 31.47 -5.07 -32.91
C ALA A 487 32.07 -4.26 -34.05
N ALA A 488 32.93 -4.88 -34.83
CA ALA A 488 33.40 -4.30 -36.05
C ALA A 488 32.20 -4.41 -37.02
N TYR A 489 31.69 -3.29 -37.49
CA TYR A 489 30.52 -3.25 -38.36
C TYR A 489 30.94 -3.14 -39.82
N HIS A 490 30.16 -3.74 -40.71
CA HIS A 490 30.18 -3.43 -42.13
C HIS A 490 28.92 -2.63 -42.47
N PHE A 491 29.06 -1.32 -42.61
CA PHE A 491 27.99 -0.43 -43.05
C PHE A 491 27.87 -0.48 -44.56
N VAL A 492 26.70 -0.88 -45.05
CA VAL A 492 26.33 -0.77 -46.45
C VAL A 492 25.28 0.33 -46.54
N CYS A 493 25.69 1.50 -47.01
CA CYS A 493 24.85 2.69 -47.13
C CYS A 493 24.27 2.77 -48.54
N CYS A 494 22.96 2.57 -48.69
CA CYS A 494 22.23 2.69 -49.94
C CYS A 494 21.51 4.04 -49.98
N TYR A 495 21.89 4.88 -50.95
CA TYR A 495 21.39 6.23 -51.11
C TYR A 495 20.68 6.42 -52.45
N ASP A 496 19.41 6.81 -52.37
CA ASP A 496 18.58 7.15 -53.51
C ASP A 496 19.10 8.41 -54.23
N GLU A 497 19.49 8.28 -55.48
CA GLU A 497 19.94 9.36 -56.37
C GLU A 497 18.94 9.67 -57.50
N SER A 498 17.68 9.29 -57.32
CA SER A 498 16.60 9.55 -58.28
C SER A 498 16.33 11.03 -58.50
N GLY A 499 15.55 11.35 -59.55
CA GLY A 499 15.25 12.72 -59.95
C GLY A 499 14.63 13.59 -58.85
N SER A 500 13.87 13.02 -57.90
CA SER A 500 13.27 13.73 -56.76
C SER A 500 14.30 14.25 -55.76
N MET A 501 15.46 13.58 -55.70
CA MET A 501 16.57 13.96 -54.84
C MET A 501 17.40 15.12 -55.39
N ARG A 502 17.19 15.54 -56.65
CA ARG A 502 17.97 16.60 -57.29
C ARG A 502 17.87 17.94 -56.56
N GLY A 503 19.01 18.60 -56.36
CA GLY A 503 19.08 19.94 -55.78
C GLY A 503 19.24 19.93 -54.25
N PRO A 504 18.47 20.73 -53.49
CA PRO A 504 18.62 20.82 -52.04
C PRO A 504 18.55 19.49 -51.26
N PRO A 505 17.67 18.52 -51.61
CA PRO A 505 17.61 17.23 -50.93
C PRO A 505 18.92 16.45 -51.00
N TRP A 506 19.59 16.43 -52.16
CA TRP A 506 20.91 15.81 -52.34
C TRP A 506 21.97 16.43 -51.44
N GLN A 507 21.98 17.77 -51.32
CA GLN A 507 22.94 18.47 -50.46
C GLN A 507 22.70 18.16 -48.97
N GLN A 508 21.43 18.01 -48.58
CA GLN A 508 21.06 17.63 -47.21
C GLN A 508 21.46 16.18 -46.90
N LEU A 509 21.32 15.26 -47.85
CA LEU A 509 21.84 13.90 -47.72
C LEU A 509 23.37 13.89 -47.60
N LYS A 510 24.10 14.67 -48.40
CA LYS A 510 25.56 14.79 -48.26
C LYS A 510 25.96 15.29 -46.87
N ALA A 511 25.26 16.29 -46.34
CA ALA A 511 25.50 16.79 -44.98
C ALA A 511 25.25 15.71 -43.91
N ALA A 512 24.14 14.97 -44.03
CA ALA A 512 23.81 13.87 -43.12
C ALA A 512 24.83 12.72 -43.21
N HIS A 513 25.28 12.38 -44.42
CA HIS A 513 26.35 11.42 -44.65
C HIS A 513 27.67 11.87 -44.01
N SER A 514 28.08 13.12 -44.18
CA SER A 514 29.30 13.64 -43.55
C SER A 514 29.22 13.60 -42.02
N ALA A 515 28.08 13.97 -41.43
CA ALA A 515 27.87 13.88 -39.98
C ALA A 515 27.89 12.43 -39.48
N PHE A 516 27.28 11.50 -40.23
CA PHE A 516 27.32 10.06 -39.95
C PHE A 516 28.76 9.54 -39.93
N MET A 517 29.54 9.87 -40.96
CA MET A 517 30.93 9.42 -41.07
C MET A 517 31.83 10.07 -40.02
N GLN A 518 31.61 11.34 -39.67
CA GLN A 518 32.35 11.99 -38.58
C GLN A 518 32.13 11.27 -37.24
N LYS A 519 30.91 10.83 -36.95
CA LYS A 519 30.63 10.02 -35.76
C LYS A 519 31.29 8.63 -35.83
N LEU A 520 31.29 7.99 -37.00
CA LEU A 520 31.92 6.69 -37.20
C LEU A 520 33.46 6.72 -37.18
N GLN A 521 34.10 7.88 -37.36
CA GLN A 521 35.57 7.99 -37.25
C GLN A 521 36.09 7.61 -35.86
N HIS A 522 35.25 7.68 -34.83
CA HIS A 522 35.59 7.20 -33.48
C HIS A 522 35.53 5.65 -33.34
N GLN A 523 35.17 4.92 -34.41
CA GLN A 523 35.14 3.45 -34.49
C GLN A 523 36.13 2.92 -35.56
N PRO A 524 37.43 2.75 -35.24
CA PRO A 524 38.46 2.38 -36.24
C PRO A 524 38.31 1.00 -36.88
N SER A 525 37.41 0.15 -36.37
CA SER A 525 37.12 -1.19 -36.90
C SER A 525 35.91 -1.26 -37.84
N ALA A 526 35.22 -0.15 -38.09
CA ALA A 526 34.09 -0.11 -39.02
C ALA A 526 34.55 -0.05 -40.49
N LYS A 527 33.92 -0.86 -41.34
CA LYS A 527 34.05 -0.79 -42.80
C LYS A 527 32.78 -0.20 -43.39
N VAL A 528 32.93 0.66 -44.39
CA VAL A 528 31.83 1.35 -45.06
C VAL A 528 31.87 1.04 -46.55
N SER A 529 30.76 0.56 -47.08
CA SER A 529 30.48 0.52 -48.50
C SER A 529 29.30 1.44 -48.81
N ILE A 530 29.37 2.16 -49.93
CA ILE A 530 28.34 3.11 -50.35
C ILE A 530 27.81 2.67 -51.70
N VAL A 531 26.49 2.48 -51.77
CA VAL A 531 25.74 2.18 -52.98
C VAL A 531 24.86 3.38 -53.28
N GLN A 532 24.96 3.92 -54.48
CA GLN A 532 24.03 4.92 -55.01
C GLN A 532 23.10 4.24 -56.00
N PHE A 533 21.81 4.58 -55.97
CA PHE A 533 20.84 3.92 -56.82
C PHE A 533 19.73 4.82 -57.34
N ASP A 534 19.30 4.53 -58.56
CA ASP A 534 18.08 5.01 -59.18
C ASP A 534 17.23 3.78 -59.59
N CYS A 535 17.04 3.49 -60.88
CA CYS A 535 16.57 2.18 -61.35
C CYS A 535 17.71 1.23 -61.75
N SER A 536 18.94 1.69 -61.55
CA SER A 536 20.17 0.95 -61.56
C SER A 536 20.90 1.19 -60.23
N SER A 537 21.89 0.37 -59.90
CA SER A 537 22.70 0.54 -58.68
C SER A 537 24.18 0.56 -59.04
N ARG A 538 24.94 1.45 -58.41
CA ARG A 538 26.41 1.44 -58.49
C ARG A 538 27.05 1.52 -57.12
N THR A 539 28.15 0.81 -56.95
CA THR A 539 28.98 0.90 -55.74
C THR A 539 30.01 2.00 -55.93
N VAL A 540 29.98 2.99 -55.04
CA VAL A 540 30.83 4.20 -55.07
C VAL A 540 31.99 4.09 -54.10
N LEU A 541 31.82 3.28 -53.06
CA LEU A 541 32.89 2.89 -52.15
C LEU A 541 32.68 1.44 -51.72
N GLU A 542 33.75 0.65 -51.72
CA GLU A 542 33.73 -0.74 -51.28
C GLU A 542 34.75 -0.94 -50.14
N PHE A 543 34.25 -1.18 -48.93
CA PHE A 543 35.04 -1.44 -47.70
C PHE A 543 36.04 -0.35 -47.29
N GLY A 544 35.71 0.92 -47.52
CA GLY A 544 36.50 2.04 -47.02
C GLY A 544 36.39 2.20 -45.51
N ASP A 545 37.31 2.94 -44.91
CA ASP A 545 37.13 3.45 -43.54
C ASP A 545 36.22 4.70 -43.53
N ALA A 546 35.80 5.14 -42.34
CA ALA A 546 34.90 6.29 -42.20
C ALA A 546 35.52 7.61 -42.73
N ALA A 547 36.85 7.75 -42.72
CA ALA A 547 37.52 8.94 -43.24
C ALA A 547 37.57 8.93 -44.78
N GLN A 548 37.76 7.75 -45.39
CA GLN A 548 37.64 7.53 -46.82
C GLN A 548 36.21 7.77 -47.28
N ALA A 549 35.22 7.21 -46.58
CA ALA A 549 33.80 7.41 -46.86
C ALA A 549 33.39 8.89 -46.78
N ALA A 550 33.84 9.62 -45.75
CA ALA A 550 33.57 11.05 -45.63
C ALA A 550 34.12 11.89 -46.81
N ARG A 551 35.18 11.42 -47.49
CA ARG A 551 35.81 12.09 -48.64
C ARG A 551 35.29 11.58 -49.99
N THR A 552 34.46 10.54 -50.01
CA THR A 552 33.90 9.99 -51.25
C THR A 552 32.90 10.98 -51.85
N ASN A 553 33.10 11.34 -53.12
CA ASN A 553 32.19 12.24 -53.81
C ASN A 553 30.90 11.49 -54.21
N LEU A 554 29.76 11.93 -53.69
CA LEU A 554 28.44 11.41 -54.06
C LEU A 554 27.88 12.22 -55.24
N GLU A 555 27.85 11.65 -56.43
CA GLU A 555 27.33 12.28 -57.66
C GLU A 555 25.94 11.76 -57.97
N GLY A 556 25.02 12.54 -58.56
CA GLY A 556 23.66 12.07 -58.82
C GLY A 556 23.41 11.81 -60.30
N ASN A 557 22.83 10.65 -60.63
CA ASN A 557 22.42 10.30 -62.01
C ASN A 557 20.97 10.65 -62.35
N TRP A 558 20.13 10.94 -61.35
CA TRP A 558 18.77 11.49 -61.50
C TRP A 558 17.78 10.64 -62.32
N GLY A 559 17.85 9.32 -62.22
CA GLY A 559 16.91 8.38 -62.85
C GLY A 559 15.59 8.17 -62.06
N GLY A 560 14.86 7.10 -62.41
CA GLY A 560 13.69 6.63 -61.64
C GLY A 560 14.10 5.92 -60.34
N THR A 561 13.14 5.52 -59.50
CA THR A 561 13.46 4.88 -58.20
C THR A 561 13.07 3.39 -58.20
N CYS A 562 14.06 2.50 -58.17
CA CYS A 562 13.87 1.06 -58.00
C CYS A 562 14.73 0.56 -56.82
N PHE A 563 14.15 -0.18 -55.87
CA PHE A 563 14.87 -0.60 -54.66
C PHE A 563 15.64 -1.91 -54.85
N GLU A 564 15.14 -2.81 -55.70
CA GLU A 564 15.68 -4.15 -55.91
C GLU A 564 17.15 -4.15 -56.39
N PRO A 565 17.57 -3.29 -57.33
CA PRO A 565 18.98 -3.22 -57.74
C PRO A 565 19.91 -2.87 -56.57
N ALA A 566 19.52 -1.87 -55.77
CA ALA A 566 20.30 -1.41 -54.62
C ALA A 566 20.44 -2.47 -53.54
N LEU A 567 19.35 -3.21 -53.27
CA LEU A 567 19.33 -4.32 -52.34
C LEU A 567 20.17 -5.49 -52.87
N GLY A 568 20.08 -5.83 -54.15
CA GLY A 568 20.91 -6.86 -54.77
C GLY A 568 22.40 -6.56 -54.62
N GLU A 569 22.81 -5.32 -54.87
CA GLU A 569 24.20 -4.89 -54.72
C GLU A 569 24.63 -4.84 -53.24
N ALA A 570 23.74 -4.43 -52.33
CA ALA A 570 23.99 -4.47 -50.90
C ALA A 570 24.24 -5.90 -50.40
N LEU A 571 23.44 -6.87 -50.85
CA LEU A 571 23.62 -8.29 -50.53
C LEU A 571 24.96 -8.81 -51.06
N ARG A 572 25.34 -8.43 -52.29
CA ARG A 572 26.66 -8.78 -52.86
C ARG A 572 27.81 -8.26 -51.98
N LEU A 573 27.72 -7.00 -51.54
CA LEU A 573 28.73 -6.37 -50.69
C LEU A 573 28.79 -7.01 -49.30
N MET A 574 27.66 -7.38 -48.70
CA MET A 574 27.64 -8.10 -47.41
C MET A 574 28.27 -9.49 -47.53
N ARG A 575 27.97 -10.24 -48.60
CA ARG A 575 28.61 -11.52 -48.90
C ARG A 575 30.12 -11.37 -49.04
N ALA A 576 30.57 -10.42 -49.86
CA ALA A 576 32.00 -10.14 -50.02
C ALA A 576 32.66 -9.70 -48.71
N GLY A 577 31.96 -8.91 -47.88
CA GLY A 577 32.43 -8.47 -46.57
C GLY A 577 32.61 -9.63 -45.60
N SER A 578 31.65 -10.55 -45.56
CA SER A 578 31.69 -11.75 -44.71
C SER A 578 32.81 -12.71 -45.09
N GLN A 579 33.21 -12.74 -46.37
CA GLN A 579 34.33 -13.54 -46.86
C GLN A 579 35.69 -12.85 -46.60
N LYS A 580 35.76 -11.52 -46.75
CA LYS A 580 37.01 -10.75 -46.71
C LYS A 580 37.41 -10.33 -45.30
N PHE A 581 36.47 -10.14 -44.39
CA PHE A 581 36.72 -9.68 -43.03
C PHE A 581 36.07 -10.62 -42.02
N LEU A 582 36.89 -11.28 -41.19
CA LEU A 582 36.39 -12.12 -40.11
C LEU A 582 35.60 -11.23 -39.12
N SER A 583 34.39 -11.66 -38.75
CA SER A 583 33.63 -11.11 -37.60
C SER A 583 32.96 -9.73 -37.80
N LEU A 584 32.72 -9.26 -39.04
CA LEU A 584 31.92 -8.04 -39.24
C LEU A 584 30.42 -8.29 -39.15
N THR A 585 29.71 -7.46 -38.37
CA THR A 585 28.23 -7.47 -38.36
C THR A 585 27.70 -6.56 -39.48
N PRO A 586 26.87 -7.06 -40.41
CA PRO A 586 26.36 -6.24 -41.51
C PRO A 586 25.27 -5.29 -41.01
N VAL A 587 25.41 -4.02 -41.38
CA VAL A 587 24.42 -2.95 -41.13
C VAL A 587 24.00 -2.39 -42.48
N LEU A 588 22.72 -2.49 -42.80
CA LEU A 588 22.14 -1.89 -43.99
C LEU A 588 21.51 -0.55 -43.61
N LEU A 589 22.05 0.56 -44.13
CA LEU A 589 21.43 1.89 -44.03
C LEU A 589 20.83 2.23 -45.39
N PHE A 590 19.52 2.17 -45.52
CA PHE A 590 18.81 2.40 -46.76
C PHE A 590 17.99 3.69 -46.67
N MET A 591 18.22 4.64 -47.57
CA MET A 591 17.54 5.93 -47.55
C MET A 591 16.97 6.28 -48.92
N SER A 592 15.70 6.70 -48.93
CA SER A 592 14.98 7.16 -50.12
C SER A 592 13.99 8.27 -49.74
N ASP A 593 13.64 9.14 -50.69
CA ASP A 593 12.58 10.15 -50.54
C ASP A 593 11.26 9.76 -51.23
N GLY A 594 11.22 8.58 -51.86
CA GLY A 594 10.20 8.17 -52.81
C GLY A 594 9.55 6.81 -52.55
N GLU A 595 8.55 6.50 -53.37
CA GLU A 595 8.10 5.11 -53.56
C GLU A 595 8.85 4.53 -54.76
N ASN A 596 9.19 3.25 -54.69
CA ASN A 596 9.83 2.53 -55.79
C ASN A 596 8.82 2.07 -56.84
N ILE A 597 9.28 1.66 -58.03
CA ILE A 597 8.39 1.14 -59.09
C ILE A 597 8.40 -0.38 -59.23
N ASP A 598 9.27 -1.08 -58.50
CA ASP A 598 9.51 -2.54 -58.59
C ASP A 598 8.78 -3.38 -57.52
N GLY A 599 7.79 -2.81 -56.81
CA GLY A 599 6.91 -3.54 -55.88
C GLY A 599 7.38 -3.53 -54.41
N ASP A 600 6.94 -4.49 -53.60
CA ASP A 600 7.40 -4.62 -52.22
C ASP A 600 8.69 -5.48 -52.16
N CYS A 601 9.81 -4.90 -51.73
CA CYS A 601 11.09 -5.62 -51.64
C CYS A 601 11.21 -6.48 -50.37
N ILE A 602 10.08 -6.91 -49.81
CA ILE A 602 9.99 -7.61 -48.52
C ILE A 602 10.69 -8.96 -48.59
N GLN A 603 10.49 -9.69 -49.69
CA GLN A 603 11.09 -11.01 -49.89
C GLN A 603 12.64 -10.93 -49.93
N THR A 604 13.18 -9.86 -50.51
CA THR A 604 14.63 -9.65 -50.64
C THR A 604 15.27 -9.37 -49.29
N ILE A 605 14.65 -8.51 -48.47
CA ILE A 605 15.11 -8.31 -47.08
C ILE A 605 14.94 -9.58 -46.24
N THR A 606 13.84 -10.33 -46.42
CA THR A 606 13.62 -11.62 -45.74
C THR A 606 14.75 -12.62 -46.07
N ASN A 607 15.18 -12.66 -47.33
CA ASN A 607 16.27 -13.52 -47.77
C ASN A 607 17.62 -13.04 -47.19
N MET A 608 17.89 -11.73 -47.20
CA MET A 608 19.08 -11.15 -46.56
C MET A 608 19.13 -11.47 -45.06
N GLN A 609 18.01 -11.34 -44.35
CA GLN A 609 17.90 -11.64 -42.93
C GLN A 609 18.11 -13.13 -42.62
N ARG A 610 17.68 -14.02 -43.52
CA ARG A 610 17.93 -15.47 -43.40
C ARG A 610 19.41 -15.80 -43.58
N GLU A 611 20.07 -15.13 -44.53
CA GLU A 611 21.49 -15.34 -44.83
C GLU A 611 22.41 -14.68 -43.80
N PHE A 612 22.02 -13.52 -43.27
CA PHE A 612 22.72 -12.78 -42.22
C PHE A 612 21.81 -12.61 -41.01
N PRO A 613 21.75 -13.61 -40.09
CA PRO A 613 20.89 -13.55 -38.92
C PRO A 613 21.14 -12.35 -37.99
N ALA A 614 22.35 -11.78 -38.04
CA ALA A 614 22.76 -10.60 -37.27
C ALA A 614 22.60 -9.27 -38.02
N LEU A 615 21.94 -9.25 -39.19
CA LEU A 615 21.70 -8.05 -39.98
C LEU A 615 20.95 -7.00 -39.15
N VAL A 616 21.52 -5.79 -39.09
CA VAL A 616 20.80 -4.62 -38.59
C VAL A 616 20.35 -3.79 -39.77
N PHE A 617 19.05 -3.53 -39.88
CA PHE A 617 18.49 -2.80 -41.01
C PHE A 617 17.89 -1.47 -40.56
N HIS A 618 18.40 -0.37 -41.10
CA HIS A 618 17.85 0.97 -40.91
C HIS A 618 17.29 1.46 -42.25
N ALA A 619 15.98 1.70 -42.31
CA ALA A 619 15.35 2.39 -43.44
C ALA A 619 15.00 3.82 -43.03
N VAL A 620 15.41 4.81 -43.83
CA VAL A 620 15.12 6.22 -43.59
C VAL A 620 14.28 6.76 -44.74
N ILE A 621 13.06 7.21 -44.43
CA ILE A 621 12.24 7.97 -45.38
C ILE A 621 12.56 9.45 -45.25
N PHE A 622 12.86 10.11 -46.37
CA PHE A 622 13.21 11.52 -46.41
C PHE A 622 12.11 12.37 -47.05
N ARG A 623 11.83 13.55 -46.48
CA ARG A 623 10.82 14.54 -46.92
C ARG A 623 9.36 14.07 -46.92
N LYS A 624 9.10 12.81 -46.63
CA LYS A 624 7.76 12.27 -46.39
C LYS A 624 7.62 11.86 -44.93
N SER A 625 6.40 11.97 -44.40
CA SER A 625 6.07 11.52 -43.06
C SER A 625 5.98 10.00 -42.95
N ASP A 626 5.84 9.29 -44.07
CA ASP A 626 5.70 7.82 -44.08
C ASP A 626 6.05 7.18 -45.44
N SER A 627 6.37 5.89 -45.41
CA SER A 627 6.40 4.99 -46.56
C SER A 627 6.03 3.56 -46.11
N ALA A 628 4.82 3.10 -46.51
CA ALA A 628 4.35 1.74 -46.22
C ALA A 628 5.29 0.65 -46.75
N ARG A 629 5.97 0.92 -47.88
CA ARG A 629 6.90 -0.02 -48.51
C ARG A 629 8.20 -0.17 -47.72
N LEU A 630 8.79 0.95 -47.29
CA LEU A 630 9.98 0.91 -46.44
C LEU A 630 9.65 0.34 -45.05
N ARG A 631 8.46 0.61 -44.49
CA ARG A 631 7.99 -0.07 -43.26
C ARG A 631 7.82 -1.57 -43.47
N GLY A 632 7.26 -1.99 -44.60
CA GLY A 632 7.15 -3.41 -44.96
C GLY A 632 8.51 -4.09 -45.03
N MET A 633 9.50 -3.44 -45.67
CA MET A 633 10.89 -3.91 -45.70
C MET A 633 11.50 -4.00 -44.30
N VAL A 634 11.28 -2.98 -43.45
CA VAL A 634 11.77 -2.97 -42.07
C VAL A 634 11.15 -4.12 -41.26
N GLY A 635 9.85 -4.35 -41.40
CA GLY A 635 9.14 -5.46 -40.74
C GLY A 635 9.62 -6.84 -41.17
N ALA A 636 10.29 -6.95 -42.32
CA ALA A 636 10.89 -8.20 -42.81
C ALA A 636 12.24 -8.53 -42.15
N ALA A 637 12.90 -7.55 -41.52
CA ALA A 637 14.14 -7.74 -40.79
C ALA A 637 13.86 -7.95 -39.29
N SER A 638 14.55 -8.93 -38.68
CA SER A 638 14.42 -9.23 -37.25
C SER A 638 14.96 -8.10 -36.35
N ASN A 639 15.88 -7.29 -36.88
CA ASN A 639 16.41 -6.10 -36.25
C ASN A 639 16.32 -4.90 -37.22
N GLY A 640 15.09 -4.60 -37.62
CA GLY A 640 14.74 -3.50 -38.51
C GLY A 640 14.30 -2.24 -37.75
N HIS A 641 14.72 -1.08 -38.24
CA HIS A 641 14.37 0.23 -37.69
C HIS A 641 13.94 1.16 -38.81
N PHE A 642 12.78 1.78 -38.64
CA PHE A 642 12.24 2.76 -39.57
C PHE A 642 12.40 4.16 -39.00
N HIS A 643 12.93 5.08 -39.79
CA HIS A 643 13.18 6.45 -39.39
C HIS A 643 12.55 7.43 -40.36
N ILE A 644 12.01 8.52 -39.81
CA ILE A 644 11.35 9.57 -40.58
C ILE A 644 12.20 10.84 -40.46
N SER A 645 12.52 11.46 -41.59
CA SER A 645 13.24 12.73 -41.62
C SER A 645 12.55 13.69 -42.58
N ILE A 646 11.85 14.69 -42.06
CA ILE A 646 11.02 15.59 -42.87
C ILE A 646 11.87 16.68 -43.54
N ASN A 647 13.04 16.99 -42.96
CA ASN A 647 13.97 18.00 -43.47
C ASN A 647 15.44 17.60 -43.22
N GLY A 648 16.38 18.35 -43.80
CA GLY A 648 17.80 18.05 -43.72
C GLY A 648 18.39 18.07 -42.30
N VAL A 649 17.83 18.87 -41.38
CA VAL A 649 18.29 18.91 -39.98
C VAL A 649 17.94 17.60 -39.27
N GLN A 650 16.68 17.17 -39.39
CA GLN A 650 16.23 15.88 -38.86
C GLN A 650 16.97 14.70 -39.51
N LEU A 651 17.33 14.81 -40.79
CA LEU A 651 18.09 13.77 -41.48
C LEU A 651 19.50 13.63 -40.89
N VAL A 652 20.18 14.75 -40.62
CA VAL A 652 21.50 14.78 -39.95
C VAL A 652 21.40 14.19 -38.54
N GLU A 653 20.37 14.55 -37.78
CA GLU A 653 20.12 14.01 -36.43
C GLU A 653 19.84 12.51 -36.47
N THR A 654 19.00 12.06 -37.41
CA THR A 654 18.64 10.65 -37.60
C THR A 654 19.88 9.82 -37.92
N PHE A 655 20.69 10.25 -38.89
CA PHE A 655 21.93 9.56 -39.24
C PHE A 655 22.89 9.56 -38.04
N SER A 656 23.07 10.70 -37.37
CA SER A 656 23.90 10.81 -36.16
C SER A 656 23.43 9.89 -35.02
N SER A 657 22.12 9.72 -34.87
CA SER A 657 21.50 8.81 -33.91
C SER A 657 21.75 7.35 -34.26
N ILE A 658 21.63 6.98 -35.54
CA ILE A 658 21.96 5.62 -36.03
C ILE A 658 23.43 5.27 -35.75
N ALA A 659 24.36 6.21 -35.99
CA ALA A 659 25.77 5.99 -35.68
C ALA A 659 26.00 5.75 -34.19
N SER A 660 25.28 6.47 -33.33
CA SER A 660 25.38 6.36 -31.87
C SER A 660 24.66 5.13 -31.29
N SER A 661 23.53 4.71 -31.87
CA SER A 661 22.74 3.57 -31.37
C SER A 661 23.44 2.22 -31.58
N LEU A 662 24.29 2.12 -32.61
CA LEU A 662 25.05 0.90 -32.94
C LEU A 662 26.30 0.72 -32.06
N GLU A 663 26.69 1.70 -31.24
CA GLU A 663 27.62 1.46 -30.13
C GLU A 663 27.07 0.45 -29.10
N TYR A 664 25.78 0.11 -29.20
CA TYR A 664 25.03 -0.70 -28.23
C TYR A 664 24.63 -2.12 -28.66
N THR A 665 25.03 -2.67 -29.81
CA THR A 665 24.38 -3.92 -30.32
C THR A 665 25.29 -5.14 -30.57
N GLY A 666 26.56 -5.14 -30.19
CA GLY A 666 27.48 -6.23 -30.53
C GLY A 666 27.24 -7.58 -29.82
N ARG A 667 27.15 -8.69 -30.59
CA ARG A 667 27.31 -10.07 -30.10
C ARG A 667 28.26 -10.88 -30.98
N VAL A 668 29.11 -11.70 -30.35
CA VAL A 668 30.05 -12.63 -31.00
C VAL A 668 29.70 -14.08 -30.64
N THR A 669 29.84 -14.95 -31.63
CA THR A 669 29.75 -16.41 -31.65
C THR A 669 30.97 -17.10 -31.05
N SER A 670 30.75 -18.30 -30.49
CA SER A 670 31.72 -19.13 -29.79
C SER A 670 32.85 -19.67 -30.67
N CYS A 671 34.08 -19.67 -30.15
CA CYS A 671 35.12 -20.62 -30.55
C CYS A 671 35.52 -21.47 -29.32
N THR A 672 35.63 -22.77 -29.57
CA THR A 672 35.97 -23.87 -28.67
C THR A 672 37.35 -23.73 -28.04
N THR A 673 37.49 -24.05 -26.74
CA THR A 673 38.51 -25.02 -26.27
C THR A 673 38.27 -25.41 -24.81
N SER A 674 38.59 -26.67 -24.55
CA SER A 674 38.48 -27.44 -23.31
C SER A 674 39.20 -26.82 -22.12
N LEU A 675 38.65 -27.03 -20.92
CA LEU A 675 39.47 -27.24 -19.72
C LEU A 675 38.65 -28.00 -18.68
N ALA A 676 38.55 -29.31 -18.92
CA ALA A 676 38.01 -30.33 -18.03
C ALA A 676 38.89 -30.59 -16.78
N GLU A 677 39.67 -29.62 -16.31
CA GLU A 677 40.71 -29.86 -15.30
C GLU A 677 40.73 -28.90 -14.11
N ARG A 678 39.68 -28.10 -13.90
CA ARG A 678 39.54 -27.29 -12.67
C ARG A 678 38.28 -27.62 -11.84
N GLU A 679 37.60 -28.69 -12.21
CA GLU A 679 36.22 -28.98 -11.79
C GLU A 679 36.05 -29.57 -10.38
N ARG A 680 37.09 -29.94 -9.61
CA ARG A 680 36.85 -30.72 -8.36
C ARG A 680 36.90 -29.94 -7.05
N VAL A 681 37.48 -28.74 -7.02
CA VAL A 681 37.61 -27.95 -5.76
C VAL A 681 36.61 -26.79 -5.70
N ALA A 682 36.20 -26.22 -6.84
CA ALA A 682 35.20 -25.13 -6.91
C ALA A 682 33.74 -25.62 -6.72
N LYS A 683 33.44 -26.88 -7.05
CA LYS A 683 32.08 -27.48 -6.97
C LYS A 683 31.46 -27.48 -5.56
N ARG A 684 32.27 -27.46 -4.49
CA ARG A 684 31.78 -27.54 -3.11
C ARG A 684 31.46 -26.19 -2.45
N GLN A 685 32.04 -25.07 -2.91
CA GLN A 685 31.81 -23.78 -2.27
C GLN A 685 30.64 -22.99 -2.91
N LEU A 686 30.43 -23.11 -4.22
CA LEU A 686 29.35 -22.41 -4.91
C LEU A 686 27.97 -23.08 -4.75
N SER A 687 27.93 -24.42 -4.69
CA SER A 687 26.72 -25.20 -4.34
C SER A 687 26.17 -24.82 -2.96
N LYS A 688 27.07 -24.56 -1.99
CA LYS A 688 26.71 -24.10 -0.64
C LYS A 688 26.21 -22.64 -0.64
N PHE A 689 26.79 -21.80 -1.50
CA PHE A 689 26.44 -20.37 -1.62
C PHE A 689 25.07 -20.14 -2.28
N VAL A 690 24.76 -20.88 -3.35
CA VAL A 690 23.47 -20.81 -4.05
C VAL A 690 22.33 -21.38 -3.19
N LYS A 691 22.60 -22.46 -2.44
CA LYS A 691 21.65 -23.01 -1.44
C LYS A 691 21.33 -22.05 -0.29
N GLN A 692 22.26 -21.17 0.09
CA GLN A 692 22.08 -20.26 1.24
C GLN A 692 21.38 -18.94 0.92
N GLN A 693 21.43 -18.43 -0.31
CA GLN A 693 20.81 -17.13 -0.64
C GLN A 693 19.55 -17.21 -1.50
N VAL A 694 19.32 -18.31 -2.24
CA VAL A 694 18.13 -18.43 -3.11
C VAL A 694 16.93 -19.10 -2.39
N PHE A 695 17.18 -19.97 -1.41
CA PHE A 695 16.12 -20.73 -0.74
C PHE A 695 15.29 -20.00 0.35
N PRO A 696 15.69 -18.88 0.99
CA PRO A 696 14.80 -18.23 1.96
C PRO A 696 13.68 -17.38 1.31
N LYS A 697 13.71 -17.14 -0.01
CA LYS A 697 12.82 -16.17 -0.68
C LYS A 697 11.83 -16.74 -1.68
N LEU A 698 11.88 -18.04 -1.96
CA LEU A 698 10.87 -18.76 -2.74
C LEU A 698 10.00 -19.61 -1.80
N GLY A 699 9.28 -18.94 -0.90
CA GLY A 699 7.97 -19.41 -0.46
C GLY A 699 6.91 -18.74 -1.33
N PRO A 700 5.68 -19.29 -1.44
CA PRO A 700 4.60 -18.64 -2.16
C PRO A 700 4.34 -17.28 -1.49
N ARG A 701 4.88 -16.22 -2.08
CA ARG A 701 4.58 -14.84 -1.69
C ARG A 701 3.31 -14.47 -2.42
N SER A 702 2.18 -14.71 -1.76
CA SER A 702 0.91 -14.10 -2.06
C SER A 702 1.11 -12.59 -2.22
N VAL A 703 0.91 -12.08 -3.44
CA VAL A 703 0.71 -10.65 -3.68
C VAL A 703 -0.58 -10.27 -2.96
N ARG A 704 -0.49 -9.46 -1.91
CA ARG A 704 -1.65 -8.85 -1.26
C ARG A 704 -1.96 -7.55 -2.01
N VAL A 705 -3.07 -7.55 -2.74
CA VAL A 705 -3.75 -6.31 -3.14
C VAL A 705 -4.68 -5.95 -1.97
N PHE A 706 -4.59 -4.71 -1.50
CA PHE A 706 -5.55 -4.14 -0.55
C PHE A 706 -6.80 -3.73 -1.33
N THR A 707 -7.97 -4.18 -0.91
CA THR A 707 -9.24 -3.55 -1.26
C THR A 707 -9.97 -3.15 0.01
N GLU A 708 -10.45 -1.90 0.03
CA GLU A 708 -11.26 -1.33 1.10
C GLU A 708 -12.72 -1.79 0.97
N ARG A 709 -13.25 -2.22 2.13
CA ARG A 709 -14.64 -2.15 2.63
C ARG A 709 -15.69 -3.12 2.09
N ASP A 710 -16.30 -3.80 3.06
CA ASP A 710 -17.57 -4.49 2.95
C ASP A 710 -18.38 -4.32 4.26
N GLU A 711 -19.69 -4.58 4.13
CA GLU A 711 -20.72 -4.89 5.16
C GLU A 711 -21.69 -3.73 5.58
N MET A 712 -23.04 -3.89 5.59
CA MET A 712 -23.85 -5.12 5.70
C MET A 712 -25.36 -4.98 5.34
N ALA A 713 -25.94 -6.16 5.07
CA ALA A 713 -27.33 -6.67 4.85
C ALA A 713 -28.43 -6.23 5.88
N SER A 714 -29.76 -6.46 5.81
CA SER A 714 -30.82 -7.09 4.95
C SER A 714 -32.21 -6.85 5.65
N ILE A 715 -33.41 -6.94 5.00
CA ILE A 715 -34.58 -7.90 5.13
C ILE A 715 -35.83 -7.41 4.24
N PRO A 716 -36.99 -8.10 4.03
CA PRO A 716 -37.45 -8.60 2.70
C PRO A 716 -38.86 -8.14 2.21
N GLY A 717 -39.15 -8.23 0.90
CA GLY A 717 -40.55 -8.23 0.39
C GLY A 717 -40.79 -7.91 -1.10
N THR A 718 -41.08 -8.97 -1.88
CA THR A 718 -41.89 -9.04 -3.13
C THR A 718 -41.50 -8.28 -4.43
N SER A 719 -41.02 -9.07 -5.40
CA SER A 719 -41.31 -9.09 -6.87
C SER A 719 -40.75 -8.01 -7.83
N PRO A 720 -40.39 -8.36 -9.09
CA PRO A 720 -39.22 -7.83 -9.83
C PRO A 720 -39.60 -6.77 -10.91
N PRO A 721 -38.71 -6.12 -11.72
CA PRO A 721 -37.35 -6.54 -12.14
C PRO A 721 -36.29 -5.41 -12.43
N LEU A 722 -35.16 -5.87 -13.00
CA LEU A 722 -34.09 -5.14 -13.71
C LEU A 722 -33.01 -4.54 -12.83
N SER A 723 -32.22 -5.45 -12.32
CA SER A 723 -31.06 -5.21 -11.50
C SER A 723 -29.91 -6.01 -12.10
N TYR A 724 -28.75 -5.42 -12.05
CA TYR A 724 -27.52 -6.01 -12.49
C TYR A 724 -27.17 -7.30 -11.58
N HIS A 725 -26.03 -7.95 -11.57
CA HIS A 725 -25.71 -9.36 -11.37
C HIS A 725 -24.26 -9.65 -10.85
N THR A 726 -24.14 -10.38 -9.75
CA THR A 726 -22.88 -10.96 -9.19
C THR A 726 -22.63 -12.38 -9.71
N LEU A 727 -21.39 -12.74 -10.06
CA LEU A 727 -21.04 -14.10 -10.53
C LEU A 727 -21.03 -15.11 -9.38
N VAL A 728 -22.01 -16.02 -9.40
CA VAL A 728 -22.00 -17.26 -8.60
C VAL A 728 -21.86 -18.43 -9.56
N VAL A 729 -20.79 -19.23 -9.43
CA VAL A 729 -20.70 -20.52 -10.13
C VAL A 729 -21.32 -21.59 -9.24
N ASN A 730 -22.36 -22.24 -9.76
CA ASN A 730 -22.98 -23.43 -9.18
C ASN A 730 -21.93 -24.50 -8.94
N ALA A 731 -21.80 -24.89 -7.68
CA ALA A 731 -21.00 -26.02 -7.24
C ALA A 731 -21.57 -27.32 -7.82
N GLY A 732 -20.69 -28.15 -8.37
CA GLY A 732 -20.94 -29.59 -8.39
C GLY A 732 -21.25 -30.08 -6.97
N GLU A 733 -22.11 -31.09 -6.87
CA GLU A 733 -22.71 -31.59 -5.64
C GLU A 733 -21.81 -31.53 -4.39
N PRO A 734 -22.30 -30.98 -3.26
CA PRO A 734 -21.52 -30.87 -2.06
C PRO A 734 -21.23 -32.26 -1.48
N ARG A 735 -19.96 -32.69 -1.55
CA ARG A 735 -19.44 -33.64 -0.56
C ARG A 735 -19.54 -32.93 0.79
N SER A 736 -20.34 -33.49 1.69
CA SER A 736 -20.55 -32.96 3.05
C SER A 736 -19.21 -32.70 3.72
N LYS A 737 -18.90 -31.44 4.03
CA LYS A 737 -17.84 -31.12 4.98
C LYS A 737 -18.22 -31.78 6.29
N SER A 738 -17.48 -32.79 6.72
CA SER A 738 -17.65 -33.34 8.06
C SER A 738 -17.31 -32.25 9.07
N ASP A 739 -18.19 -32.04 10.05
CA ASP A 739 -17.96 -31.08 11.12
C ASP A 739 -16.64 -31.38 11.86
N PRO A 740 -15.95 -30.36 12.40
CA PRO A 740 -14.74 -30.56 13.19
C PRO A 740 -14.92 -31.64 14.29
N PRO A 741 -13.88 -32.43 14.63
CA PRO A 741 -13.96 -33.49 15.64
C PRO A 741 -14.53 -33.05 17.00
N GLY A 742 -14.32 -31.80 17.39
CA GLY A 742 -14.82 -31.19 18.63
C GLY A 742 -16.07 -30.30 18.46
N PHE A 743 -16.72 -30.30 17.30
CA PHE A 743 -17.78 -29.36 16.96
C PHE A 743 -19.00 -29.44 17.89
N VAL A 744 -19.38 -30.64 18.32
CA VAL A 744 -20.53 -30.84 19.22
C VAL A 744 -20.23 -30.26 20.59
N ALA A 745 -19.02 -30.46 21.13
CA ALA A 745 -18.61 -29.90 22.42
C ALA A 745 -18.54 -28.36 22.38
N LEU A 746 -17.99 -27.79 21.30
CA LEU A 746 -17.96 -26.33 21.10
C LEU A 746 -19.37 -25.74 21.01
N SER A 747 -20.23 -26.33 20.17
CA SER A 747 -21.60 -25.87 19.96
C SER A 747 -22.45 -25.99 21.23
N SER A 748 -22.25 -27.06 22.01
CA SER A 748 -22.94 -27.25 23.30
C SER A 748 -22.55 -26.16 24.30
N LEU A 749 -21.27 -25.76 24.34
CA LEU A 749 -20.81 -24.72 25.25
C LEU A 749 -21.28 -23.32 24.82
N LEU A 750 -21.32 -23.04 23.51
CA LEU A 750 -21.89 -21.80 22.97
C LEU A 750 -23.38 -21.70 23.30
N ALA A 751 -24.13 -22.78 23.10
CA ALA A 751 -25.55 -22.84 23.46
C ALA A 751 -25.74 -22.63 24.97
N ALA A 752 -24.90 -23.26 25.81
CA ALA A 752 -24.95 -23.07 27.26
C ALA A 752 -24.73 -21.60 27.66
N ASN A 753 -23.76 -20.89 27.06
CA ASN A 753 -23.53 -19.46 27.32
C ASN A 753 -24.73 -18.57 26.97
N VAL A 754 -25.41 -18.86 25.86
CA VAL A 754 -26.58 -18.10 25.41
C VAL A 754 -27.79 -18.40 26.29
N VAL A 755 -28.01 -19.68 26.64
CA VAL A 755 -29.15 -20.11 27.49
C VAL A 755 -29.03 -19.54 28.90
N THR A 756 -27.85 -19.58 29.52
CA THR A 756 -27.65 -19.02 30.87
C THR A 756 -27.81 -17.50 30.88
N PHE A 757 -27.33 -16.81 29.83
CA PHE A 757 -27.54 -15.37 29.66
C PHE A 757 -29.02 -15.02 29.44
N GLY A 758 -29.74 -15.81 28.64
CA GLY A 758 -31.20 -15.69 28.47
C GLY A 758 -31.94 -15.88 29.79
N CYS A 759 -31.59 -16.90 30.57
CA CYS A 759 -32.16 -17.14 31.90
C CYS A 759 -31.90 -15.97 32.85
N TRP A 760 -30.68 -15.40 32.83
CA TRP A 760 -30.35 -14.21 33.62
C TRP A 760 -31.17 -12.99 33.18
N SER A 761 -31.28 -12.76 31.87
CA SER A 761 -32.04 -11.65 31.30
C SER A 761 -33.52 -11.71 31.67
N VAL A 762 -34.11 -12.91 31.64
CA VAL A 762 -35.49 -13.14 32.08
C VAL A 762 -35.65 -12.94 33.59
N ALA A 763 -34.71 -13.45 34.40
CA ALA A 763 -34.72 -13.28 35.85
C ALA A 763 -34.62 -11.80 36.26
N ASN A 764 -33.84 -11.01 35.52
CA ASN A 764 -33.63 -9.59 35.81
C ASN A 764 -34.75 -8.69 35.25
N GLY A 765 -35.28 -9.01 34.05
CA GLY A 765 -36.33 -8.21 33.40
C GLY A 765 -37.74 -8.41 33.95
N ARG A 766 -38.02 -9.52 34.65
CA ARG A 766 -39.33 -9.80 35.29
C ARG A 766 -39.35 -9.63 36.81
N GLU A 767 -38.27 -9.10 37.40
CA GLU A 767 -38.07 -9.03 38.87
C GLU A 767 -38.31 -10.35 39.62
N ASN A 768 -38.08 -11.51 38.96
CA ASN A 768 -38.27 -12.82 39.60
C ASN A 768 -37.11 -13.11 40.57
N GLY A 769 -37.26 -12.64 41.81
CA GLY A 769 -36.25 -12.76 42.86
C GLY A 769 -35.82 -14.20 43.17
N GLN A 770 -36.72 -15.17 43.03
CA GLN A 770 -36.40 -16.59 43.26
C GLN A 770 -35.46 -17.12 42.17
N MET A 771 -35.76 -16.87 40.91
CA MET A 771 -34.91 -17.28 39.78
C MET A 771 -33.54 -16.58 39.83
N ARG A 772 -33.51 -15.29 40.20
CA ARG A 772 -32.27 -14.53 40.39
C ARG A 772 -31.39 -15.13 41.49
N ASN A 773 -31.98 -15.49 42.63
CA ASN A 773 -31.26 -16.10 43.75
C ASN A 773 -30.74 -17.50 43.39
N THR A 774 -31.50 -18.28 42.61
CA THR A 774 -31.04 -19.59 42.10
C THR A 774 -29.86 -19.42 41.14
N MET A 775 -29.94 -18.48 40.19
CA MET A 775 -28.85 -18.20 39.24
C MET A 775 -27.58 -17.76 39.97
N LEU A 776 -27.67 -16.77 40.87
CA LEU A 776 -26.52 -16.32 41.68
C LEU A 776 -25.99 -17.42 42.59
N GLY A 777 -26.87 -18.27 43.12
CA GLY A 777 -26.48 -19.36 44.01
C GLY A 777 -25.74 -20.51 43.34
N HIS A 778 -25.97 -20.74 42.03
CA HIS A 778 -25.43 -21.88 41.29
C HIS A 778 -24.48 -21.52 40.15
N PHE A 779 -24.40 -20.26 39.72
CA PHE A 779 -23.56 -19.81 38.59
C PHE A 779 -22.57 -18.69 38.94
N LEU A 780 -22.49 -18.28 40.21
CA LEU A 780 -21.46 -17.36 40.70
C LEU A 780 -20.46 -18.13 41.58
N CYS A 781 -19.16 -18.01 41.33
CA CYS A 781 -18.17 -18.71 42.16
C CYS A 781 -17.56 -17.76 43.21
N SER A 782 -17.50 -18.21 44.47
CA SER A 782 -16.87 -17.48 45.58
C SER A 782 -16.44 -18.42 46.70
N ARG A 783 -15.58 -17.96 47.63
CA ARG A 783 -15.19 -18.75 48.81
C ARG A 783 -16.40 -19.23 49.63
N SER A 784 -17.41 -18.37 49.79
CA SER A 784 -18.63 -18.70 50.53
C SER A 784 -19.43 -19.81 49.84
N HIS A 785 -19.46 -19.83 48.50
CA HIS A 785 -20.14 -20.89 47.75
C HIS A 785 -19.44 -22.23 47.90
N LEU A 786 -18.10 -22.26 47.85
CA LEU A 786 -17.33 -23.49 48.07
C LEU A 786 -17.48 -24.02 49.51
N GLN A 787 -17.44 -23.15 50.51
CA GLN A 787 -17.67 -23.51 51.91
C GLN A 787 -19.07 -24.09 52.17
N LYS A 788 -20.07 -23.67 51.38
CA LYS A 788 -21.44 -24.21 51.40
C LYS A 788 -21.60 -25.50 50.58
N GLY A 789 -20.50 -26.12 50.15
CA GLY A 789 -20.50 -27.37 49.38
C GLY A 789 -20.86 -27.22 47.89
N ARG A 790 -20.95 -26.00 47.35
CA ARG A 790 -21.34 -25.74 45.96
C ARG A 790 -20.15 -25.76 45.01
N TRP A 791 -19.43 -26.88 44.99
CA TRP A 791 -18.20 -27.05 44.18
C TRP A 791 -18.44 -26.94 42.67
N HIS A 792 -19.66 -27.26 42.20
CA HIS A 792 -20.05 -27.11 40.79
C HIS A 792 -19.93 -25.66 40.28
N THR A 793 -19.97 -24.67 41.19
CA THR A 793 -19.79 -23.25 40.84
C THR A 793 -18.46 -22.94 40.19
N LEU A 794 -17.42 -23.78 40.37
CA LEU A 794 -16.13 -23.62 39.69
C LEU A 794 -16.23 -23.74 38.16
N LEU A 795 -17.19 -24.51 37.66
CA LEU A 795 -17.42 -24.71 36.23
C LEU A 795 -18.59 -23.87 35.72
N THR A 796 -19.70 -23.84 36.46
CA THR A 796 -20.89 -23.11 36.02
C THR A 796 -20.67 -21.60 35.98
N SER A 797 -19.70 -21.05 36.73
CA SER A 797 -19.33 -19.64 36.61
C SER A 797 -18.69 -19.27 35.27
N CYS A 798 -18.07 -20.22 34.59
CA CYS A 798 -17.43 -20.00 33.29
C CYS A 798 -18.44 -19.88 32.13
N ILE A 799 -19.69 -20.29 32.34
CA ILE A 799 -20.75 -20.22 31.33
C ILE A 799 -21.80 -19.15 31.64
N PHE A 800 -21.58 -18.31 32.66
CA PHE A 800 -22.55 -17.31 33.11
C PHE A 800 -22.08 -15.88 32.87
N HIS A 801 -22.95 -15.05 32.30
CA HIS A 801 -22.68 -13.66 31.93
C HIS A 801 -23.82 -12.76 32.41
N GLN A 802 -23.47 -11.59 32.96
CA GLN A 802 -24.46 -10.63 33.46
C GLN A 802 -24.77 -9.48 32.49
N ARG A 803 -23.84 -9.16 31.57
CA ARG A 803 -23.92 -8.01 30.65
C ARG A 803 -23.95 -8.50 29.19
N PRO A 804 -24.78 -7.92 28.31
CA PRO A 804 -24.86 -8.31 26.89
C PRO A 804 -23.51 -8.25 26.17
N ALA A 805 -22.78 -7.14 26.30
CA ALA A 805 -21.47 -6.97 25.65
C ALA A 805 -20.43 -8.01 26.09
N HIS A 806 -20.42 -8.37 27.38
CA HIS A 806 -19.51 -9.40 27.89
C HIS A 806 -19.88 -10.80 27.37
N CYS A 807 -21.18 -11.08 27.21
CA CYS A 807 -21.65 -12.32 26.59
C CYS A 807 -21.27 -12.39 25.11
N ILE A 808 -21.48 -11.31 24.34
CA ILE A 808 -21.13 -11.25 22.91
C ILE A 808 -19.63 -11.46 22.73
N PHE A 809 -18.80 -10.71 23.47
CA PHE A 809 -17.35 -10.84 23.38
C PHE A 809 -16.87 -12.25 23.68
N ASN A 810 -17.34 -12.86 24.77
CA ASN A 810 -16.93 -14.23 25.13
C ASN A 810 -17.46 -15.29 24.17
N THR A 811 -18.66 -15.11 23.60
CA THR A 811 -19.20 -16.02 22.59
C THR A 811 -18.41 -15.92 21.28
N CYS A 812 -18.08 -14.70 20.83
CA CYS A 812 -17.22 -14.48 19.67
C CYS A 812 -15.81 -15.05 19.89
N ALA A 813 -15.21 -14.80 21.05
CA ALA A 813 -13.90 -15.35 21.40
C ALA A 813 -13.92 -16.88 21.50
N LEU A 814 -14.97 -17.47 22.09
CA LEU A 814 -15.16 -18.92 22.16
C LEU A 814 -15.32 -19.54 20.78
N TRP A 815 -16.06 -18.90 19.87
CA TRP A 815 -16.19 -19.36 18.49
C TRP A 815 -14.85 -19.30 17.75
N THR A 816 -14.16 -18.16 17.80
CA THR A 816 -12.90 -17.93 17.07
C THR A 816 -11.79 -18.86 17.56
N VAL A 817 -11.58 -18.93 18.88
CA VAL A 817 -10.45 -19.65 19.47
C VAL A 817 -10.80 -21.12 19.70
N GLY A 818 -12.02 -21.38 20.18
CA GLY A 818 -12.50 -22.74 20.43
C GLY A 818 -12.60 -23.58 19.16
N ARG A 819 -12.87 -22.96 18.00
CA ARG A 819 -12.83 -23.67 16.71
C ARG A 819 -11.43 -24.18 16.35
N ILE A 820 -10.37 -23.44 16.66
CA ILE A 820 -8.98 -23.88 16.42
C ILE A 820 -8.70 -25.16 17.22
N ALA A 821 -9.13 -25.20 18.48
CA ALA A 821 -9.02 -26.40 19.31
C ALA A 821 -9.92 -27.54 18.80
N ALA A 822 -11.16 -27.25 18.39
CA ALA A 822 -12.13 -28.23 17.89
C ALA A 822 -11.74 -28.91 16.57
N GLU A 823 -10.87 -28.27 15.77
CA GLU A 823 -10.29 -28.86 14.56
C GLU A 823 -9.30 -30.01 14.87
N HIS A 824 -8.72 -30.05 16.09
CA HIS A 824 -7.65 -31.00 16.45
C HIS A 824 -8.03 -31.94 17.60
N LEU A 825 -8.97 -31.54 18.45
CA LEU A 825 -9.42 -32.28 19.62
C LEU A 825 -10.81 -32.87 19.39
N THR A 826 -11.01 -34.12 19.83
CA THR A 826 -12.32 -34.75 19.86
C THR A 826 -13.26 -34.06 20.84
N ASN A 827 -14.58 -34.31 20.74
CA ASN A 827 -15.56 -33.76 21.67
C ASN A 827 -15.21 -34.02 23.16
N VAL A 828 -14.66 -35.19 23.49
CA VAL A 828 -14.27 -35.54 24.87
C VAL A 828 -13.03 -34.76 25.31
N GLU A 829 -12.02 -34.68 24.45
CA GLU A 829 -10.78 -33.94 24.72
C GLU A 829 -11.04 -32.44 24.86
N LEU A 830 -11.87 -31.87 23.98
CA LEU A 830 -12.23 -30.46 24.02
C LEU A 830 -13.09 -30.11 25.25
N ALA A 831 -14.05 -30.97 25.62
CA ALA A 831 -14.80 -30.80 26.86
C ALA A 831 -13.89 -30.91 28.10
N GLY A 832 -12.93 -31.85 28.08
CA GLY A 832 -11.91 -31.97 29.11
C GLY A 832 -11.02 -30.73 29.22
N LEU A 833 -10.63 -30.13 28.09
CA LEU A 833 -9.88 -28.88 28.04
C LEU A 833 -10.67 -27.71 28.64
N PHE A 834 -11.94 -27.55 28.25
CA PHE A 834 -12.80 -26.50 28.83
C PHE A 834 -12.97 -26.68 30.34
N ALA A 835 -13.17 -27.91 30.81
CA ALA A 835 -13.28 -28.20 32.23
C ALA A 835 -11.98 -27.90 32.98
N ALA A 836 -10.82 -28.32 32.46
CA ALA A 836 -9.52 -28.08 33.08
C ALA A 836 -9.20 -26.58 33.17
N CYS A 837 -9.40 -25.84 32.08
CA CYS A 837 -9.18 -24.39 32.04
C CYS A 837 -10.18 -23.64 32.93
N GLY A 838 -11.45 -24.04 32.96
CA GLY A 838 -12.47 -23.46 33.83
C GLY A 838 -12.20 -23.68 35.31
N LEU A 839 -11.89 -24.93 35.71
CA LEU A 839 -11.51 -25.27 37.08
C LEU A 839 -10.25 -24.50 37.52
N GLY A 840 -9.20 -24.49 36.69
CA GLY A 840 -7.97 -23.77 36.97
C GLY A 840 -8.20 -22.27 37.14
N SER A 841 -8.97 -21.67 36.24
CA SER A 841 -9.32 -20.25 36.26
C SER A 841 -10.09 -19.86 37.53
N SER A 842 -11.22 -20.52 37.80
CA SER A 842 -12.08 -20.22 38.95
C SER A 842 -11.38 -20.50 40.28
N THR A 843 -10.62 -21.60 40.38
CA THR A 843 -9.86 -21.94 41.58
C THR A 843 -8.75 -20.92 41.86
N GLY A 844 -7.97 -20.55 40.83
CA GLY A 844 -6.92 -19.55 40.96
C GLY A 844 -7.47 -18.19 41.41
N HIS A 845 -8.64 -17.79 40.90
CA HIS A 845 -9.29 -16.57 41.36
C HIS A 845 -9.73 -16.64 42.83
N VAL A 846 -10.43 -17.70 43.22
CA VAL A 846 -10.98 -17.84 44.58
C VAL A 846 -9.88 -17.97 45.65
N LEU A 847 -8.75 -18.60 45.31
CA LEU A 847 -7.59 -18.69 46.20
C LEU A 847 -6.91 -17.34 46.42
N LEU A 848 -6.87 -16.48 45.39
CA LEU A 848 -6.15 -15.19 45.44
C LEU A 848 -7.04 -14.00 45.82
N HIS A 849 -8.36 -14.09 45.60
CA HIS A 849 -9.31 -13.00 45.82
C HIS A 849 -10.50 -13.41 46.69
N ARG A 850 -11.08 -12.41 47.38
CA ARG A 850 -12.31 -12.56 48.18
C ARG A 850 -13.58 -12.19 47.41
N ARG A 851 -13.44 -11.53 46.24
CA ARG A 851 -14.55 -11.16 45.36
C ARG A 851 -15.02 -12.41 44.58
N PRO A 852 -16.31 -12.48 44.23
CA PRO A 852 -16.81 -13.55 43.37
C PRO A 852 -16.32 -13.40 41.93
N VAL A 853 -16.20 -14.53 41.21
CA VAL A 853 -15.82 -14.58 39.80
C VAL A 853 -16.96 -15.12 38.94
N LEU A 854 -17.11 -14.53 37.76
CA LEU A 854 -18.05 -14.92 36.72
C LEU A 854 -17.47 -14.61 35.33
N GLY A 855 -17.83 -15.41 34.33
CA GLY A 855 -17.50 -15.20 32.92
C GLY A 855 -16.52 -16.23 32.35
N ALA A 856 -16.59 -16.41 31.02
CA ALA A 856 -15.80 -17.40 30.29
C ALA A 856 -14.34 -16.98 30.04
N SER A 857 -14.00 -15.71 30.23
CA SER A 857 -12.74 -15.12 29.78
C SER A 857 -11.49 -15.82 30.31
N GLY A 858 -11.50 -16.27 31.58
CA GLY A 858 -10.37 -17.00 32.14
C GLY A 858 -10.21 -18.42 31.59
N MET A 859 -11.31 -19.13 31.36
CA MET A 859 -11.29 -20.42 30.64
C MET A 859 -10.80 -20.24 29.20
N LEU A 860 -11.27 -19.19 28.52
CA LEU A 860 -10.88 -18.84 27.16
C LEU A 860 -9.38 -18.53 27.05
N MET A 861 -8.79 -17.85 28.02
CA MET A 861 -7.34 -17.64 28.09
C MET A 861 -6.56 -18.95 28.15
N GLY A 862 -7.09 -19.97 28.83
CA GLY A 862 -6.53 -21.33 28.81
C GLY A 862 -6.64 -21.99 27.45
N VAL A 863 -7.84 -21.97 26.85
CA VAL A 863 -8.08 -22.53 25.51
C VAL A 863 -7.19 -21.85 24.46
N PHE A 864 -7.04 -20.53 24.52
CA PHE A 864 -6.17 -19.74 23.65
C PHE A 864 -4.72 -20.20 23.73
N THR A 865 -4.24 -20.42 24.95
CA THR A 865 -2.88 -20.89 25.23
C THR A 865 -2.65 -22.32 24.73
N THR A 866 -3.64 -23.20 24.85
CA THR A 866 -3.56 -24.55 24.29
C THR A 866 -3.62 -24.54 22.76
N SER A 867 -4.48 -23.70 22.18
CA SER A 867 -4.59 -23.51 20.73
C SER A 867 -3.30 -22.99 20.10
N SER A 868 -2.53 -22.17 20.81
CA SER A 868 -1.20 -21.73 20.33
C SER A 868 -0.16 -22.85 20.28
N MET A 869 -0.36 -23.92 21.05
CA MET A 869 0.49 -25.12 20.98
C MET A 869 0.02 -26.07 19.88
N LEU A 870 -1.28 -26.11 19.59
CA LEU A 870 -1.84 -26.90 18.48
C LEU A 870 -1.47 -26.30 17.12
N GLN A 871 -1.55 -24.98 16.97
CA GLN A 871 -1.26 -24.29 15.71
C GLN A 871 -0.53 -22.94 15.90
N PRO A 872 0.76 -22.94 16.29
CA PRO A 872 1.49 -21.71 16.67
C PRO A 872 1.56 -20.62 15.59
N GLU A 873 1.58 -21.02 14.31
CA GLU A 873 1.74 -20.11 13.16
C GLU A 873 0.39 -19.56 12.62
N ARG A 874 -0.76 -20.02 13.17
CA ARG A 874 -2.08 -19.56 12.72
C ARG A 874 -2.25 -18.09 13.04
N ARG A 875 -2.52 -17.27 12.01
CA ARG A 875 -2.66 -15.82 12.17
C ARG A 875 -4.10 -15.45 12.49
N LEU A 876 -4.28 -14.64 13.53
CA LEU A 876 -5.56 -14.04 13.88
C LEU A 876 -5.47 -12.53 13.65
N SER A 877 -6.55 -11.95 13.11
CA SER A 877 -6.69 -10.50 13.00
C SER A 877 -6.95 -9.92 14.39
N VAL A 878 -6.17 -8.91 14.78
CA VAL A 878 -6.38 -8.16 16.02
C VAL A 878 -6.85 -6.77 15.66
N VAL A 879 -8.01 -6.38 16.21
CA VAL A 879 -8.57 -5.04 16.06
C VAL A 879 -8.22 -4.26 17.32
N ALA A 880 -7.30 -3.30 17.18
CA ALA A 880 -6.81 -2.35 18.19
C ALA A 880 -6.20 -2.97 19.50
N PRO A 881 -5.10 -2.42 20.06
CA PRO A 881 -4.20 -1.37 19.55
C PRO A 881 -3.11 -1.91 18.60
N PHE A 882 -3.16 -3.19 18.24
CA PHE A 882 -2.22 -3.83 17.33
C PHE A 882 -2.94 -4.14 16.01
N GLU A 883 -3.01 -3.17 15.09
CA GLU A 883 -3.55 -3.41 13.76
C GLU A 883 -2.64 -4.37 12.99
N GLY A 884 -3.11 -5.61 12.78
CA GLY A 884 -2.35 -6.59 12.01
C GLY A 884 -2.76 -8.05 12.19
N TRP A 885 -2.18 -8.89 11.35
CA TRP A 885 -2.33 -10.34 11.39
C TRP A 885 -1.13 -10.95 12.12
N MET A 886 -1.33 -11.34 13.38
CA MET A 886 -0.26 -11.90 14.22
C MET A 886 -0.45 -13.41 14.42
N PRO A 887 0.64 -14.21 14.43
CA PRO A 887 0.58 -15.61 14.86
C PRO A 887 -0.02 -15.74 16.26
N ILE A 888 -0.86 -16.76 16.48
CA ILE A 888 -1.52 -17.02 17.76
C ILE A 888 -0.51 -17.24 18.89
N ALA A 889 0.69 -17.75 18.62
CA ALA A 889 1.77 -17.84 19.60
C ALA A 889 2.20 -16.46 20.12
N ASP A 890 2.44 -15.50 19.23
CA ASP A 890 2.83 -14.13 19.59
C ASP A 890 1.71 -13.41 20.33
N LEU A 891 0.46 -13.61 19.90
CA LEU A 891 -0.72 -13.09 20.60
C LEU A 891 -0.90 -13.68 22.00
N THR A 892 -0.56 -14.96 22.16
CA THR A 892 -0.62 -15.63 23.47
C THR A 892 0.40 -14.99 24.41
N HIS A 893 1.62 -14.75 23.95
CA HIS A 893 2.65 -14.07 24.75
C HIS A 893 2.23 -12.66 25.12
N LEU A 894 1.67 -11.90 24.17
CA LEU A 894 1.16 -10.56 24.40
C LEU A 894 0.04 -10.55 25.44
N PHE A 895 -0.98 -11.41 25.29
CA PHE A 895 -2.09 -11.47 26.24
C PHE A 895 -1.67 -11.99 27.61
N VAL A 896 -0.80 -12.98 27.70
CA VAL A 896 -0.23 -13.42 28.98
C VAL A 896 0.55 -12.26 29.63
N GLY A 897 1.36 -11.54 28.86
CA GLY A 897 2.09 -10.35 29.33
C GLY A 897 1.17 -9.25 29.86
N VAL A 898 0.13 -8.88 29.09
CA VAL A 898 -0.88 -7.90 29.50
C VAL A 898 -1.61 -8.36 30.76
N ASN A 899 -1.97 -9.64 30.87
CA ASN A 899 -2.64 -10.17 32.06
C ASN A 899 -1.71 -10.19 33.29
N CYS A 900 -0.42 -10.48 33.13
CA CYS A 900 0.58 -10.38 34.18
C CYS A 900 0.79 -8.95 34.66
N ILE A 901 0.85 -7.98 33.74
CA ILE A 901 0.94 -6.55 34.07
C ILE A 901 -0.35 -6.09 34.77
N GLY A 902 -1.52 -6.45 34.22
CA GLY A 902 -2.81 -6.16 34.84
C GLY A 902 -2.93 -6.77 36.25
N PHE A 903 -2.39 -7.97 36.45
CA PHE A 903 -2.30 -8.56 37.80
C PHE A 903 -1.31 -7.82 38.69
N ALA A 904 -0.15 -7.39 38.21
CA ALA A 904 0.81 -6.60 39.00
C ALA A 904 0.21 -5.24 39.40
N LEU A 905 -0.50 -4.60 38.47
CA LEU A 905 -1.16 -3.30 38.63
C LEU A 905 -2.59 -3.41 39.16
N ARG A 906 -3.04 -4.58 39.61
CA ARG A 906 -4.43 -4.85 40.05
C ARG A 906 -4.92 -3.97 41.21
N ARG A 907 -4.01 -3.26 41.89
CA ARG A 907 -4.33 -2.30 42.95
C ARG A 907 -4.71 -0.92 42.40
N SER A 908 -4.34 -0.61 41.15
CA SER A 908 -4.73 0.62 40.44
C SER A 908 -6.20 0.57 40.04
N PRO A 909 -6.99 1.64 40.27
CA PRO A 909 -8.43 1.69 39.95
C PRO A 909 -8.76 1.36 38.49
N LEU A 910 -7.88 1.72 37.54
CA LEU A 910 -8.03 1.38 36.11
C LEU A 910 -8.04 -0.13 35.82
N PHE A 911 -7.52 -0.97 36.72
CA PHE A 911 -7.37 -2.41 36.53
C PHE A 911 -8.19 -3.24 37.53
N GLN A 912 -9.08 -2.65 38.34
CA GLN A 912 -9.77 -3.39 39.42
C GLN A 912 -10.97 -4.28 38.97
N HIS A 913 -11.51 -4.04 37.78
CA HIS A 913 -12.74 -4.69 37.31
C HIS A 913 -12.52 -5.94 36.45
N VAL A 914 -11.26 -6.31 36.18
CA VAL A 914 -10.91 -7.50 35.37
C VAL A 914 -10.35 -8.59 36.28
N ALA A 915 -10.79 -9.83 36.05
CA ALA A 915 -10.37 -10.99 36.83
C ALA A 915 -8.97 -11.50 36.42
N TRP A 916 -7.93 -10.67 36.50
CA TRP A 916 -6.57 -10.98 36.05
C TRP A 916 -6.02 -12.30 36.60
N ALA A 917 -6.29 -12.59 37.88
CA ALA A 917 -5.91 -13.87 38.51
C ALA A 917 -6.56 -15.08 37.84
N ALA A 918 -7.82 -14.94 37.42
CA ALA A 918 -8.56 -15.99 36.71
C ALA A 918 -7.97 -16.22 35.32
N HIS A 919 -7.54 -15.15 34.63
CA HIS A 919 -6.94 -15.22 33.31
C HIS A 919 -5.55 -15.89 33.34
N ILE A 920 -4.69 -15.52 34.29
CA ILE A 920 -3.36 -16.13 34.46
C ILE A 920 -3.49 -17.60 34.84
N ALA A 921 -4.37 -17.92 35.81
CA ALA A 921 -4.58 -19.30 36.24
C ALA A 921 -5.19 -20.18 35.13
N GLY A 922 -6.09 -19.61 34.32
CA GLY A 922 -6.62 -20.27 33.13
C GLY A 922 -5.57 -20.53 32.06
N ALA A 923 -4.74 -19.53 31.74
CA ALA A 923 -3.62 -19.68 30.81
C ALA A 923 -2.62 -20.75 31.28
N ALA A 924 -2.30 -20.78 32.57
CA ALA A 924 -1.42 -21.79 33.17
C ALA A 924 -2.02 -23.21 33.08
N ALA A 925 -3.33 -23.36 33.31
CA ALA A 925 -4.02 -24.63 33.16
C ALA A 925 -4.01 -25.13 31.70
N GLY A 926 -4.28 -24.24 30.74
CA GLY A 926 -4.23 -24.57 29.32
C GLY A 926 -2.83 -24.94 28.82
N TYR A 927 -1.80 -24.21 29.29
CA TYR A 927 -0.40 -24.56 29.04
C TYR A 927 -0.06 -25.94 29.63
N GLY A 928 -0.49 -26.22 30.86
CA GLY A 928 -0.29 -27.51 31.52
C GLY A 928 -0.91 -28.68 30.74
N VAL A 929 -2.13 -28.51 30.21
CA VAL A 929 -2.76 -29.52 29.35
C VAL A 929 -1.95 -29.77 28.09
N GLY A 930 -1.57 -28.71 27.35
CA GLY A 930 -0.76 -28.87 26.14
C GLY A 930 0.63 -29.46 26.41
N TRP A 931 1.25 -29.07 27.52
CA TRP A 931 2.56 -29.55 27.95
C TRP A 931 2.52 -31.05 28.29
N LEU A 932 1.55 -31.48 29.10
CA LEU A 932 1.36 -32.89 29.44
C LEU A 932 1.03 -33.74 28.20
N SER A 933 0.18 -33.25 27.29
CA SER A 933 -0.14 -33.95 26.05
C SER A 933 1.09 -34.14 25.16
N TYR A 934 1.93 -33.11 25.01
CA TYR A 934 3.20 -33.22 24.27
C TYR A 934 4.13 -34.28 24.89
N PHE A 935 4.32 -34.27 26.21
CA PHE A 935 5.17 -35.25 26.91
C PHE A 935 4.59 -36.66 26.92
N ALA A 936 3.26 -36.80 26.82
CA ALA A 936 2.59 -38.08 26.60
C ALA A 936 2.78 -38.61 25.16
N GLY A 937 3.48 -37.87 24.28
CA GLY A 937 3.80 -38.27 22.92
C GLY A 937 2.76 -37.86 21.88
N ASP A 938 1.82 -36.98 22.24
CA ASP A 938 0.82 -36.46 21.30
C ASP A 938 1.45 -35.46 20.32
N LYS A 939 1.62 -35.90 19.08
CA LYS A 939 2.25 -35.13 18.00
C LYS A 939 1.41 -33.94 17.53
N ARG A 940 0.14 -33.81 17.96
CA ARG A 940 -0.71 -32.65 17.64
C ARG A 940 -0.22 -31.37 18.30
N PHE A 941 0.48 -31.48 19.43
CA PHE A 941 1.01 -30.34 20.17
C PHE A 941 2.45 -30.06 19.76
N ALA A 942 2.77 -28.81 19.45
CA ALA A 942 4.13 -28.37 19.15
C ALA A 942 4.97 -28.26 20.43
N ASP A 943 6.30 -28.41 20.27
CA ASP A 943 7.26 -28.34 21.38
C ASP A 943 7.12 -27.00 22.12
N PRO A 944 6.68 -27.01 23.39
CA PRO A 944 6.51 -25.81 24.20
C PRO A 944 7.81 -25.00 24.30
N LEU A 945 8.97 -25.66 24.39
CA LEU A 945 10.28 -24.98 24.49
C LEU A 945 10.73 -24.41 23.15
N ALA A 946 10.43 -25.06 22.02
CA ALA A 946 10.79 -24.56 20.70
C ALA A 946 10.03 -23.28 20.34
N ILE A 947 8.73 -23.21 20.68
CA ILE A 947 7.90 -22.02 20.47
C ILE A 947 8.52 -20.81 21.19
N HIS A 948 8.95 -20.99 22.45
CA HIS A 948 9.54 -19.90 23.24
C HIS A 948 11.00 -19.58 22.84
N LYS A 949 11.80 -20.58 22.44
CA LYS A 949 13.21 -20.39 22.02
C LYS A 949 13.36 -19.63 20.70
N LYS A 950 12.43 -19.78 19.75
CA LYS A 950 12.43 -19.08 18.45
C LYS A 950 12.32 -17.55 18.64
N ILE A 951 11.54 -17.12 19.63
CA ILE A 951 11.33 -15.71 19.98
C ILE A 951 12.47 -15.19 20.87
N ALA A 952 12.95 -15.97 21.84
CA ALA A 952 14.11 -15.61 22.65
C ALA A 952 15.38 -15.37 21.80
N ARG A 953 15.59 -16.14 20.71
CA ARG A 953 16.66 -15.87 19.73
C ARG A 953 16.43 -14.58 18.96
N MET A 954 15.19 -14.27 18.59
CA MET A 954 14.82 -13.01 17.94
C MET A 954 15.14 -11.79 18.82
N MET A 955 14.95 -11.91 20.15
CA MET A 955 15.31 -10.91 21.18
C MET A 955 16.83 -10.79 21.40
N LEU A 956 17.56 -11.91 21.35
CA LEU A 956 19.01 -11.98 21.57
C LEU A 956 19.83 -11.45 20.38
N ASP A 957 19.35 -11.67 19.15
CA ASP A 957 20.01 -11.14 17.93
C ASP A 957 19.83 -9.62 17.78
N THR A 958 18.75 -9.05 18.35
CA THR A 958 18.56 -7.59 18.40
C THR A 958 19.36 -6.89 19.50
N THR A 959 19.78 -7.61 20.54
CA THR A 959 20.59 -7.05 21.64
C THR A 959 22.10 -7.15 21.36
N THR A 960 22.58 -8.20 20.68
CA THR A 960 24.01 -8.36 20.36
C THR A 960 24.50 -7.50 19.21
N SER A 961 23.65 -7.12 18.26
CA SER A 961 24.01 -6.19 17.16
C SER A 961 24.05 -4.71 17.57
N ARG A 962 23.71 -4.38 18.83
CA ARG A 962 23.44 -3.01 19.28
C ARG A 962 24.40 -2.41 20.32
N ALA A 963 25.48 -3.11 20.66
CA ALA A 963 26.47 -2.59 21.61
C ALA A 963 27.35 -1.43 21.07
N GLY A 964 27.07 -0.87 19.88
CA GLY A 964 27.96 0.12 19.23
C GLY A 964 27.33 1.35 18.59
N ARG A 965 26.00 1.61 18.67
CA ARG A 965 25.39 2.83 18.11
C ARG A 965 24.23 3.35 18.97
N THR A 966 24.19 4.68 19.13
CA THR A 966 23.13 5.45 19.78
C THR A 966 21.77 5.19 19.11
N ALA A 967 20.75 4.87 19.93
CA ALA A 967 19.45 4.35 19.50
C ALA A 967 18.32 5.40 19.60
N THR A 968 17.42 5.41 18.62
CA THR A 968 16.25 6.28 18.47
C THR A 968 14.94 5.58 18.90
N ALA A 969 13.84 6.35 19.02
CA ALA A 969 12.57 5.97 19.66
C ALA A 969 11.72 4.87 18.96
N THR A 970 12.18 4.28 17.86
CA THR A 970 11.41 3.28 17.08
C THR A 970 11.63 1.82 17.53
N ASP A 971 12.28 1.60 18.68
CA ASP A 971 12.67 0.28 19.20
C ASP A 971 11.68 -0.39 20.17
N PHE A 972 10.46 0.11 20.24
CA PHE A 972 9.47 -0.30 21.24
C PHE A 972 9.07 -1.79 21.18
N PRO A 973 8.96 -2.49 20.03
CA PRO A 973 8.54 -3.90 20.02
C PRO A 973 9.57 -4.86 20.62
N CYS A 974 10.87 -4.58 20.45
CA CYS A 974 11.96 -5.47 20.89
C CYS A 974 12.31 -5.26 22.38
N ARG A 975 12.10 -4.06 22.93
CA ARG A 975 12.25 -3.81 24.37
C ARG A 975 11.09 -4.37 25.20
N PHE A 976 9.88 -4.44 24.64
CA PHE A 976 8.68 -4.92 25.35
C PHE A 976 8.73 -6.43 25.69
N MET A 977 9.40 -7.24 24.87
CA MET A 977 9.48 -8.69 25.07
C MET A 977 10.77 -9.15 25.78
N ALA A 978 11.89 -8.39 25.71
CA ALA A 978 13.15 -8.75 26.37
C ALA A 978 13.06 -8.71 27.92
N ILE A 979 12.12 -7.93 28.46
CA ILE A 979 11.85 -7.85 29.91
C ILE A 979 11.06 -9.08 30.40
N ALA A 980 10.38 -9.81 29.51
CA ALA A 980 9.51 -10.92 29.86
C ALA A 980 10.21 -12.31 29.86
N SER A 981 11.39 -12.45 29.26
CA SER A 981 12.09 -13.74 29.11
C SER A 981 13.36 -13.82 29.95
N GLY A 982 13.21 -14.04 31.25
CA GLY A 982 14.34 -14.36 32.13
C GLY A 982 14.93 -15.74 31.79
N ALA A 983 16.08 -15.78 31.10
CA ALA A 983 16.86 -16.99 30.90
C ALA A 983 18.28 -16.80 31.46
N PHE A 984 18.52 -17.40 32.62
CA PHE A 984 19.82 -17.56 33.27
C PHE A 984 20.79 -18.34 32.36
N VAL A 985 21.94 -17.75 32.04
CA VAL A 985 23.17 -18.49 31.68
C VAL A 985 24.28 -17.96 32.60
N LEU A 986 24.74 -18.83 33.50
CA LEU A 986 25.79 -18.55 34.48
C LEU A 986 27.18 -18.64 33.82
N PRO A 987 28.10 -17.70 34.05
CA PRO A 987 29.54 -17.93 33.88
C PRO A 987 30.13 -18.65 35.11
N GLU A 988 30.96 -19.67 34.88
CA GLU A 988 31.77 -20.33 35.90
C GLU A 988 32.83 -19.39 36.54
N PRO A 989 33.22 -19.61 37.81
CA PRO A 989 34.10 -18.70 38.55
C PRO A 989 35.56 -19.21 38.62
N ALA A 990 36.52 -18.29 38.46
CA ALA A 990 37.92 -18.53 38.81
C ALA A 990 38.28 -17.81 40.12
N HIS A 991 38.12 -18.56 41.23
CA HIS A 991 39.06 -18.67 42.36
C HIS A 991 39.33 -17.47 43.32
N PRO A 992 39.86 -17.71 44.54
CA PRO A 992 39.04 -17.73 45.76
C PRO A 992 39.56 -16.79 46.86
N GLN A 993 38.75 -16.47 47.88
CA GLN A 993 39.23 -16.47 49.27
C GLN A 993 38.10 -16.41 50.31
N SER A 994 38.30 -17.23 51.35
CA SER A 994 37.54 -17.41 52.61
C SER A 994 36.08 -17.89 52.49
N ARG A 995 35.80 -19.19 52.67
CA ARG A 995 35.63 -19.93 53.96
C ARG A 995 34.46 -19.33 54.78
N ARG A 996 33.43 -20.06 55.22
CA ARG A 996 33.38 -21.42 55.76
C ARG A 996 31.92 -21.84 56.03
N SER A 997 31.69 -23.16 56.00
CA SER A 997 30.65 -23.99 56.66
C SER A 997 29.17 -23.74 56.34
N LEU A 998 28.48 -24.63 55.62
CA LEU A 998 28.05 -26.02 55.93
C LEU A 998 26.65 -26.07 56.56
N LEU A 999 25.86 -26.98 55.98
CA LEU A 999 24.65 -27.66 56.47
C LEU A 999 23.28 -27.05 56.14
N THR A 1000 22.79 -27.48 54.97
CA THR A 1000 21.54 -28.23 54.76
C THR A 1000 20.25 -27.78 55.48
N GLY A 1001 19.27 -27.39 54.67
CA GLY A 1001 17.91 -27.94 54.79
C GLY A 1001 16.81 -26.97 55.21
N ALA A 1002 15.82 -26.84 54.31
CA ALA A 1002 14.44 -26.41 54.51
C ALA A 1002 14.12 -24.89 54.52
N LEU A 1003 13.67 -24.45 53.34
CA LEU A 1003 12.35 -23.84 53.06
C LEU A 1003 11.90 -22.56 53.79
N PHE A 1004 11.51 -21.59 52.95
CA PHE A 1004 10.70 -20.39 53.18
C PHE A 1004 11.36 -19.21 53.91
N ALA A 1005 12.01 -18.32 53.15
CA ALA A 1005 12.35 -16.97 53.60
C ALA A 1005 11.34 -15.96 53.05
N GLY A 1006 10.60 -15.32 53.98
CA GLY A 1006 9.88 -14.09 53.75
C GLY A 1006 10.81 -12.87 53.75
N LEU A 1007 10.30 -11.81 53.09
CA LEU A 1007 10.58 -10.37 53.26
C LEU A 1007 11.04 -10.00 54.69
N PRO A 1008 11.84 -8.91 54.93
CA PRO A 1008 11.34 -7.54 54.66
C PRO A 1008 12.37 -6.36 54.55
N ILE A 1009 11.80 -5.15 54.39
CA ILE A 1009 12.33 -3.78 54.70
C ILE A 1009 13.35 -3.22 53.69
N ALA A 1010 13.05 -2.23 52.82
CA ALA A 1010 12.50 -0.88 53.02
C ALA A 1010 13.38 0.07 53.87
N SER A 1011 14.43 0.66 53.28
CA SER A 1011 14.80 2.06 53.52
C SER A 1011 16.03 2.47 52.70
N LEU A 1012 15.80 3.32 51.71
CA LEU A 1012 16.67 4.37 51.14
C LEU A 1012 15.78 5.02 50.05
N ILE A 1013 14.79 5.82 50.45
CA ILE A 1013 14.87 7.28 50.57
C ILE A 1013 15.31 7.91 49.24
N ASP A 1014 14.28 8.25 48.46
CA ASP A 1014 14.02 9.40 47.55
C ASP A 1014 15.15 10.42 47.22
N PRO A 1015 15.11 11.10 46.04
CA PRO A 1015 13.87 11.54 45.38
C PRO A 1015 13.76 11.39 43.84
N GLU A 1016 12.52 11.18 43.39
CA GLU A 1016 11.87 11.60 42.11
C GLU A 1016 12.08 13.13 41.81
N PRO A 1017 11.62 13.80 40.69
CA PRO A 1017 10.48 13.47 39.79
C PRO A 1017 10.55 13.95 38.31
N ALA A 1018 9.54 13.61 37.48
CA ALA A 1018 8.93 14.19 36.24
C ALA A 1018 9.17 13.68 34.76
N ALA A 1019 8.07 13.48 33.98
CA ALA A 1019 7.85 13.34 32.50
C ALA A 1019 7.29 12.02 31.85
N ALA A 1020 6.05 11.68 32.19
CA ALA A 1020 5.18 10.58 31.85
C ALA A 1020 5.04 10.13 30.40
N ARG A 1021 4.20 9.09 30.28
CA ARG A 1021 3.40 8.76 29.08
C ARG A 1021 2.69 9.98 28.51
N ILE A 1022 3.05 10.37 27.29
CA ILE A 1022 2.26 11.29 26.48
C ILE A 1022 1.30 10.56 25.52
N VAL A 1023 -0.02 10.74 25.70
CA VAL A 1023 -1.07 10.61 24.69
C VAL A 1023 -0.82 11.71 23.66
N THR A 1024 -1.04 11.50 22.35
CA THR A 1024 -0.53 12.44 21.32
C THR A 1024 -0.87 13.92 21.61
N LEU A 1025 0.06 14.66 22.22
CA LEU A 1025 0.02 16.11 22.19
C LEU A 1025 0.32 16.55 20.77
N GLY A 1026 -0.40 17.58 20.32
CA GLY A 1026 0.14 18.48 19.30
C GLY A 1026 1.55 18.92 19.66
N LEU A 1027 2.26 19.55 18.72
CA LEU A 1027 3.57 20.15 18.99
C LEU A 1027 3.58 20.82 20.39
N PRO A 1028 4.61 20.57 21.21
CA PRO A 1028 4.61 20.97 22.62
C PRO A 1028 4.46 22.48 22.76
N CYS A 1029 3.33 22.96 23.27
CA CYS A 1029 3.19 24.39 23.50
C CYS A 1029 3.91 24.82 24.79
N ARG A 1030 4.98 25.60 24.64
CA ARG A 1030 5.64 26.34 25.73
C ARG A 1030 4.69 27.29 26.51
N CYS A 1031 3.46 27.51 26.05
CA CYS A 1031 2.45 28.32 26.73
C CYS A 1031 1.88 27.63 27.97
N CYS A 1032 1.72 26.31 27.96
CA CYS A 1032 1.05 25.55 29.01
C CYS A 1032 1.95 25.44 30.28
N GLU A 1033 3.27 25.67 30.12
CA GLU A 1033 4.23 25.91 31.23
C GLU A 1033 4.18 27.33 31.84
N ARG A 1034 3.65 28.33 31.10
CA ARG A 1034 3.63 29.75 31.51
C ARG A 1034 2.27 30.20 32.06
N ASP A 1035 1.20 29.61 31.55
CA ASP A 1035 -0.17 29.88 31.94
C ASP A 1035 -1.04 28.64 31.66
N TRP A 1036 -1.54 27.98 32.71
CA TRP A 1036 -2.42 26.81 32.60
C TRP A 1036 -3.77 27.12 31.92
N CYS A 1037 -4.14 28.41 31.86
CA CYS A 1037 -5.35 28.91 31.23
C CYS A 1037 -5.06 29.46 29.82
N ALA A 1038 -4.12 28.84 29.10
CA ALA A 1038 -3.88 29.13 27.69
C ALA A 1038 -4.78 28.21 26.85
N THR A 1039 -5.71 28.80 26.08
CA THR A 1039 -6.65 28.05 25.23
C THR A 1039 -6.10 27.81 23.82
N SER A 1040 -5.10 28.58 23.37
CA SER A 1040 -4.48 28.44 22.05
C SER A 1040 -3.00 28.81 22.01
N CYS A 1041 -2.30 28.27 20.99
CA CYS A 1041 -0.88 28.43 20.77
C CYS A 1041 -0.65 28.97 19.36
N VAL A 1042 0.06 30.09 19.22
CA VAL A 1042 0.52 30.59 17.91
C VAL A 1042 2.02 30.35 17.82
N GLU A 1043 2.45 29.34 17.06
CA GLU A 1043 3.84 29.24 16.65
C GLU A 1043 4.11 30.25 15.54
N ALA A 1044 5.15 31.08 15.72
CA ALA A 1044 5.42 32.27 14.91
C ALA A 1044 5.81 32.00 13.44
N SER A 1045 5.83 30.74 12.99
CA SER A 1045 6.26 30.38 11.64
C SER A 1045 5.12 30.13 10.64
N ASP A 1046 3.90 29.75 11.10
CA ASP A 1046 2.91 29.12 10.20
C ASP A 1046 1.48 29.68 10.31
N GLY A 1047 1.19 30.57 11.28
CA GLY A 1047 -0.11 31.27 11.37
C GLY A 1047 -1.35 30.42 11.68
N PHE A 1048 -1.21 29.12 11.95
CA PHE A 1048 -2.30 28.25 12.40
C PHE A 1048 -2.41 28.23 13.94
N GLU A 1049 -3.59 28.57 14.44
CA GLU A 1049 -3.91 28.53 15.87
C GLU A 1049 -4.28 27.10 16.29
N THR A 1050 -3.51 26.50 17.20
CA THR A 1050 -3.77 25.14 17.70
C THR A 1050 -4.29 25.20 19.15
N LYS A 1051 -5.46 24.61 19.44
CA LYS A 1051 -6.03 24.52 20.82
C LYS A 1051 -5.11 23.65 21.71
N CYS A 1052 -4.62 24.17 22.86
CA CYS A 1052 -3.75 23.40 23.80
C CYS A 1052 -4.59 22.57 24.78
N ASN A 1053 -4.13 21.35 25.10
CA ASN A 1053 -4.63 20.57 26.23
C ASN A 1053 -3.63 20.62 27.39
N CYS A 1054 -3.74 21.66 28.22
CA CYS A 1054 -2.81 21.93 29.33
C CYS A 1054 -2.83 20.83 30.41
N HIS A 1055 -3.99 20.21 30.66
CA HIS A 1055 -4.13 19.20 31.73
C HIS A 1055 -3.42 17.91 31.37
N GLU A 1056 -3.57 17.43 30.13
CA GLU A 1056 -2.86 16.26 29.62
C GLU A 1056 -1.35 16.51 29.65
N PHE A 1057 -0.88 17.64 29.10
CA PHE A 1057 0.54 18.01 29.13
C PHE A 1057 1.13 18.13 30.54
N LEU A 1058 0.41 18.73 31.49
CA LEU A 1058 0.91 18.86 32.86
C LEU A 1058 0.82 17.53 33.62
N SER A 1059 -0.23 16.73 33.43
CA SER A 1059 -0.34 15.35 33.94
C SER A 1059 0.80 14.47 33.43
N GLU A 1060 1.21 14.76 32.21
CA GLU A 1060 2.33 14.15 31.54
C GLU A 1060 3.66 14.63 32.08
N LEU A 1061 3.81 15.89 32.44
CA LEU A 1061 5.01 16.31 33.15
C LEU A 1061 5.09 15.67 34.54
N VAL A 1062 3.96 15.45 35.22
CA VAL A 1062 3.96 14.90 36.58
C VAL A 1062 4.36 13.42 36.66
N SER A 1063 4.12 12.58 35.63
CA SER A 1063 4.21 11.10 35.77
C SER A 1063 5.38 10.36 35.11
N SER A 1064 6.51 11.00 34.83
CA SER A 1064 7.82 10.30 34.90
C SER A 1064 8.63 10.91 36.00
N GLU A 1065 9.92 10.62 36.09
CA GLU A 1065 10.69 10.77 37.31
C GLU A 1065 11.90 11.71 37.15
N GLN A 1066 12.04 12.50 36.06
CA GLN A 1066 13.09 13.55 35.92
C GLN A 1066 12.73 14.88 35.17
N LYS A 1067 12.31 15.95 35.87
CA LYS A 1067 12.86 17.31 35.95
C LYS A 1067 12.03 18.26 36.83
N VAL A 1068 12.65 18.77 37.90
CA VAL A 1068 12.33 20.07 38.49
C VAL A 1068 12.68 21.17 37.49
N VAL A 1069 11.70 21.90 36.98
CA VAL A 1069 11.92 23.22 36.34
C VAL A 1069 11.27 24.25 37.25
N SER A 1070 12.10 24.96 38.02
CA SER A 1070 11.79 26.16 38.82
C SER A 1070 10.37 26.25 39.41
N GLY A 1071 10.01 25.41 40.38
CA GLY A 1071 8.73 25.57 41.09
C GLY A 1071 8.19 24.43 41.95
N GLY A 1072 8.71 23.20 41.84
CA GLY A 1072 8.20 22.03 42.58
C GLY A 1072 7.25 21.14 41.77
N LEU A 1073 6.97 19.93 42.27
CA LEU A 1073 6.00 18.99 41.67
C LEU A 1073 4.60 19.62 41.65
N TYR A 1074 3.97 19.69 40.48
CA TYR A 1074 2.58 20.09 40.34
C TYR A 1074 1.64 18.99 40.88
N LYS A 1075 0.88 19.30 41.94
CA LYS A 1075 -0.37 18.66 42.32
C LYS A 1075 -1.48 19.24 41.43
N LEU A 1076 -2.03 18.38 40.59
CA LEU A 1076 -3.06 18.73 39.61
C LEU A 1076 -4.46 18.42 40.16
N PRO A 1077 -5.48 19.21 39.82
CA PRO A 1077 -6.87 18.77 39.96
C PRO A 1077 -7.13 17.55 39.07
N ALA A 1078 -8.04 16.66 39.50
CA ALA A 1078 -8.54 15.58 38.67
C ALA A 1078 -9.27 16.14 37.43
N ASP A 1079 -9.20 15.43 36.32
CA ASP A 1079 -10.05 15.72 35.16
C ASP A 1079 -11.52 15.35 35.44
N ALA A 1080 -12.40 15.86 34.58
CA ALA A 1080 -13.83 15.61 34.56
C ALA A 1080 -14.21 14.12 34.69
N SER A 1081 -13.61 13.27 33.85
CA SER A 1081 -13.92 11.84 33.76
C SER A 1081 -13.55 11.12 35.05
N ARG A 1082 -12.36 11.44 35.59
CA ARG A 1082 -11.84 10.87 36.84
C ARG A 1082 -12.67 11.32 38.04
N ALA A 1083 -12.99 12.61 38.12
CA ALA A 1083 -13.78 13.17 39.21
C ALA A 1083 -15.21 12.58 39.25
N ARG A 1084 -15.82 12.35 38.08
CA ARG A 1084 -17.11 11.66 37.97
C ARG A 1084 -17.05 10.22 38.48
N LEU A 1085 -16.05 9.45 38.06
CA LEU A 1085 -15.86 8.06 38.52
C LEU A 1085 -15.62 8.00 40.03
N ASP A 1086 -14.77 8.88 40.56
CA ASP A 1086 -14.48 8.92 42.00
C ASP A 1086 -15.72 9.32 42.81
N ALA A 1087 -16.60 10.16 42.27
CA ALA A 1087 -17.86 10.52 42.93
C ALA A 1087 -18.87 9.36 42.94
N MET A 1088 -18.95 8.60 41.85
CA MET A 1088 -19.76 7.38 41.78
C MET A 1088 -19.24 6.32 42.77
N ASP A 1089 -17.92 6.12 42.85
CA ASP A 1089 -17.29 5.18 43.78
C ASP A 1089 -17.47 5.60 45.25
N ALA A 1090 -17.47 6.90 45.54
CA ALA A 1090 -17.76 7.46 46.85
C ALA A 1090 -19.25 7.42 47.24
N GLY A 1091 -20.14 6.98 46.32
CA GLY A 1091 -21.58 6.94 46.55
C GLY A 1091 -22.26 8.32 46.57
N LEU A 1092 -21.61 9.35 46.03
CA LEU A 1092 -22.12 10.73 45.97
C LEU A 1092 -22.98 11.00 44.74
N GLY A 1093 -23.12 10.01 43.84
CA GLY A 1093 -23.83 10.15 42.57
C GLY A 1093 -23.05 10.97 41.54
N GLU A 1094 -23.61 11.12 40.34
CA GLU A 1094 -22.94 11.86 39.24
C GLU A 1094 -22.79 13.35 39.55
N GLU A 1095 -23.69 13.92 40.35
CA GLU A 1095 -23.65 15.31 40.82
C GLU A 1095 -22.52 15.59 41.83
N GLY A 1096 -21.93 14.53 42.42
CA GLY A 1096 -20.85 14.64 43.41
C GLY A 1096 -19.47 14.94 42.82
N TRP A 1097 -19.32 14.99 41.50
CA TRP A 1097 -18.04 15.05 40.78
C TRP A 1097 -17.17 16.25 41.20
N ALA A 1098 -17.77 17.42 41.39
CA ALA A 1098 -17.03 18.64 41.72
C ALA A 1098 -16.27 18.54 43.06
N SER A 1099 -16.78 17.73 44.00
CA SER A 1099 -16.12 17.48 45.29
C SER A 1099 -14.88 16.60 45.18
N GLN A 1100 -14.74 15.85 44.08
CA GLN A 1100 -13.64 14.90 43.83
C GLN A 1100 -12.51 15.49 42.98
N LEU A 1101 -12.66 16.73 42.49
CA LEU A 1101 -11.65 17.39 41.66
C LEU A 1101 -10.34 17.66 42.39
N GLY A 1102 -10.34 17.82 43.71
CA GLY A 1102 -9.13 18.19 44.46
C GLY A 1102 -8.53 19.55 44.09
N TRP A 1103 -9.30 20.43 43.43
CA TRP A 1103 -8.83 21.70 42.85
C TRP A 1103 -8.33 22.72 43.87
N LYS A 1104 -8.82 22.65 45.11
CA LYS A 1104 -8.38 23.50 46.22
C LYS A 1104 -6.94 23.20 46.65
N ASP A 1105 -6.49 21.98 46.43
CA ASP A 1105 -5.14 21.56 46.82
C ASP A 1105 -4.13 21.63 45.68
N ALA A 1106 -4.56 22.07 44.49
CA ALA A 1106 -3.67 22.16 43.34
C ALA A 1106 -2.69 23.33 43.49
N ASN A 1107 -1.47 23.17 42.97
CA ASN A 1107 -0.36 24.12 43.15
C ASN A 1107 0.30 24.51 41.82
N LEU A 1108 -0.52 24.84 40.81
CA LEU A 1108 -0.06 25.24 39.48
C LEU A 1108 0.48 26.69 39.46
N LEU A 1109 1.32 27.02 38.47
CA LEU A 1109 1.79 28.38 38.27
C LEU A 1109 0.60 29.32 38.03
N LYS A 1110 0.46 30.40 38.81
CA LYS A 1110 -0.72 31.31 38.77
C LYS A 1110 -2.04 30.58 39.09
N TRP A 1111 -2.00 29.63 40.04
CA TRP A 1111 -3.17 28.96 40.61
C TRP A 1111 -3.32 29.29 42.09
N ASN A 1112 -4.16 30.28 42.39
CA ASN A 1112 -4.46 30.70 43.76
C ASN A 1112 -5.93 30.40 44.06
N PRO A 1113 -6.29 29.21 44.59
CA PRO A 1113 -7.69 28.83 44.75
C PRO A 1113 -8.36 29.60 45.89
N GLU A 1114 -9.56 30.14 45.62
CA GLU A 1114 -10.46 30.78 46.58
C GLU A 1114 -11.63 29.84 46.86
N ASP A 1115 -11.85 29.45 48.11
CA ASP A 1115 -12.81 28.39 48.46
C ASP A 1115 -14.29 28.80 48.31
N GLY A 1116 -14.53 30.07 47.96
CA GLY A 1116 -15.83 30.67 47.72
C GLY A 1116 -16.39 31.41 48.93
N SER A 1117 -15.71 31.37 50.08
CA SER A 1117 -16.14 32.06 51.29
C SER A 1117 -16.16 33.59 51.15
N HIS A 1118 -15.34 34.13 50.24
CA HIS A 1118 -15.29 35.56 49.95
C HIS A 1118 -16.16 36.00 48.77
N LEU A 1119 -17.14 35.19 48.36
CA LEU A 1119 -18.01 35.47 47.22
C LEU A 1119 -19.46 35.62 47.68
N LYS A 1120 -20.18 36.58 47.12
CA LYS A 1120 -21.59 36.84 47.43
C LYS A 1120 -22.38 37.24 46.19
N VAL A 1121 -23.51 36.58 45.98
CA VAL A 1121 -24.47 36.93 44.92
C VAL A 1121 -25.27 38.17 45.34
N LYS A 1122 -25.39 39.15 44.45
CA LYS A 1122 -26.19 40.37 44.59
C LYS A 1122 -26.74 40.77 43.21
N THR A 1123 -27.62 41.77 43.14
CA THR A 1123 -28.03 42.35 41.85
C THR A 1123 -26.83 42.86 41.07
N SER A 1124 -26.74 42.48 39.79
CA SER A 1124 -25.65 42.83 38.88
C SER A 1124 -25.56 44.34 38.64
N THR A 1125 -24.35 44.84 38.41
CA THR A 1125 -24.11 46.22 37.93
C THR A 1125 -24.20 46.35 36.41
N LEU A 1126 -24.46 45.25 35.69
CA LEU A 1126 -24.72 45.23 34.27
C LEU A 1126 -26.24 45.30 34.02
N ASP A 1127 -26.66 46.24 33.19
CA ASP A 1127 -28.07 46.49 32.94
C ASP A 1127 -28.73 45.29 32.22
N GLY A 1128 -29.80 44.78 32.80
CA GLY A 1128 -30.53 43.60 32.31
C GLY A 1128 -29.89 42.24 32.60
N ALA A 1129 -28.75 42.17 33.32
CA ALA A 1129 -28.05 40.91 33.59
C ALA A 1129 -28.56 40.11 34.81
N GLY A 1130 -29.51 40.66 35.57
CA GLY A 1130 -30.10 39.97 36.73
C GLY A 1130 -29.17 39.95 37.94
N GLU A 1131 -28.87 38.75 38.46
CA GLU A 1131 -27.96 38.56 39.59
C GLU A 1131 -26.51 38.42 39.11
N GLY A 1132 -25.57 38.93 39.91
CA GLY A 1132 -24.13 38.93 39.65
C GLY A 1132 -23.34 38.44 40.86
N LEU A 1133 -22.14 37.93 40.61
CA LEU A 1133 -21.22 37.47 41.65
C LEU A 1133 -20.27 38.60 42.08
N PHE A 1134 -20.21 38.89 43.39
CA PHE A 1134 -19.38 39.95 43.94
C PHE A 1134 -18.37 39.42 44.96
N THR A 1135 -17.23 40.09 45.07
CA THR A 1135 -16.23 39.80 46.10
C THR A 1135 -16.61 40.48 47.42
N THR A 1136 -16.44 39.81 48.56
CA THR A 1136 -16.59 40.41 49.90
C THR A 1136 -15.28 40.90 50.49
N GLU A 1137 -14.16 40.45 49.90
CA GLU A 1137 -12.78 40.87 50.16
C GLU A 1137 -12.05 41.20 48.85
N ALA A 1138 -10.84 41.74 48.92
CA ALA A 1138 -10.05 41.99 47.71
C ALA A 1138 -9.44 40.67 47.23
N LEU A 1139 -9.64 40.33 45.95
CA LEU A 1139 -9.03 39.13 45.35
C LEU A 1139 -7.82 39.55 44.51
N PRO A 1140 -6.63 38.98 44.74
CA PRO A 1140 -5.47 39.26 43.91
C PRO A 1140 -5.64 38.72 42.48
N ALA A 1141 -4.82 39.19 41.55
CA ALA A 1141 -4.73 38.63 40.20
C ALA A 1141 -4.36 37.13 40.25
N ASN A 1142 -4.89 36.35 39.31
CA ASN A 1142 -4.74 34.89 39.20
C ASN A 1142 -5.44 34.07 40.30
N THR A 1143 -6.39 34.67 41.02
CA THR A 1143 -7.28 33.93 41.93
C THR A 1143 -8.20 33.02 41.12
N VAL A 1144 -8.19 31.72 41.43
CA VAL A 1144 -9.01 30.68 40.80
C VAL A 1144 -10.27 30.50 41.61
N LEU A 1145 -11.41 30.72 40.97
CA LEU A 1145 -12.72 30.60 41.58
C LEU A 1145 -13.21 29.14 41.56
N PRO A 1146 -14.24 28.80 42.35
CA PRO A 1146 -14.85 27.47 42.30
C PRO A 1146 -15.20 27.04 40.86
N PRO A 1147 -14.98 25.77 40.48
CA PRO A 1147 -15.31 25.27 39.15
C PRO A 1147 -16.79 25.46 38.86
N TYR A 1148 -17.17 25.56 37.58
CA TYR A 1148 -18.57 25.59 37.19
C TYR A 1148 -19.21 24.22 37.47
N GLN A 1149 -20.15 24.17 38.41
CA GLN A 1149 -20.73 22.92 38.90
C GLN A 1149 -22.15 22.72 38.37
N GLY A 1150 -22.55 21.47 38.22
CA GLY A 1150 -23.87 21.14 37.71
C GLY A 1150 -24.03 19.67 37.46
N LYS A 1151 -25.20 19.32 36.95
CA LYS A 1151 -25.52 17.96 36.55
C LYS A 1151 -24.84 17.67 35.20
N PRO A 1152 -23.97 16.64 35.11
CA PRO A 1152 -23.48 16.17 33.82
C PRO A 1152 -24.64 15.66 32.97
N LEU A 1153 -24.71 16.08 31.71
CA LEU A 1153 -25.76 15.69 30.79
C LEU A 1153 -25.40 14.38 30.08
N SER A 1154 -26.41 13.53 29.87
CA SER A 1154 -26.32 12.46 28.87
C SER A 1154 -26.48 13.04 27.45
N ILE A 1155 -26.06 12.28 26.43
CA ILE A 1155 -26.25 12.68 25.02
C ILE A 1155 -27.74 12.87 24.68
N ALA A 1156 -28.63 12.07 25.27
CA ALA A 1156 -30.08 12.22 25.10
C ALA A 1156 -30.62 13.51 25.73
N GLU A 1157 -30.17 13.85 26.93
CA GLU A 1157 -30.55 15.10 27.61
C GLU A 1157 -30.01 16.32 26.84
N PHE A 1158 -28.74 16.29 26.40
CA PHE A 1158 -28.14 17.34 25.58
C PHE A 1158 -28.89 17.54 24.26
N ARG A 1159 -29.21 16.46 23.53
CA ARG A 1159 -30.00 16.52 22.29
C ARG A 1159 -31.35 17.19 22.49
N THR A 1160 -31.99 16.94 23.63
CA THR A 1160 -33.30 17.52 23.95
C THR A 1160 -33.20 19.01 24.28
N MET A 1161 -32.11 19.45 24.91
CA MET A 1161 -31.90 20.84 25.30
C MET A 1161 -31.33 21.71 24.17
N ARG A 1162 -30.57 21.12 23.24
CA ARG A 1162 -29.89 21.83 22.15
C ARG A 1162 -30.87 22.74 21.38
N GLY A 1163 -30.50 24.01 21.22
CA GLY A 1163 -31.30 25.01 20.49
C GLY A 1163 -32.49 25.59 21.26
N THR A 1164 -32.64 25.24 22.55
CA THR A 1164 -33.67 25.82 23.44
C THR A 1164 -33.04 26.77 24.46
N ARG A 1165 -33.87 27.55 25.17
CA ARG A 1165 -33.43 28.40 26.31
C ARG A 1165 -32.91 27.59 27.50
N ASP A 1166 -33.07 26.26 27.48
CA ASP A 1166 -32.52 25.39 28.53
C ASP A 1166 -30.99 25.29 28.47
N MET A 1167 -30.37 25.78 27.37
CA MET A 1167 -28.92 25.83 27.20
C MET A 1167 -28.24 27.03 27.88
N ASP A 1168 -29.00 28.00 28.38
CA ASP A 1168 -28.46 29.27 28.92
C ASP A 1168 -27.48 29.07 30.11
N TYR A 1169 -27.54 27.91 30.77
CA TYR A 1169 -26.66 27.53 31.90
C TYR A 1169 -25.90 26.22 31.63
N VAL A 1170 -25.81 25.81 30.37
CA VAL A 1170 -25.08 24.60 29.98
C VAL A 1170 -23.70 25.02 29.48
N TRP A 1171 -22.67 24.46 30.11
CA TRP A 1171 -21.29 24.60 29.64
C TRP A 1171 -20.80 23.25 29.12
N CYS A 1172 -20.17 23.24 27.94
CA CYS A 1172 -19.58 22.03 27.35
C CYS A 1172 -18.06 22.22 27.16
N PRO A 1173 -17.25 21.19 27.42
CA PRO A 1173 -15.81 21.22 27.13
C PRO A 1173 -15.52 21.43 25.63
N LEU A 1174 -14.40 22.08 25.32
CA LEU A 1174 -13.94 22.37 23.94
C LEU A 1174 -13.89 21.13 23.04
N ARG A 1175 -13.59 19.94 23.60
CA ARG A 1175 -13.56 18.68 22.84
C ARG A 1175 -14.96 18.17 22.47
N GLU A 1176 -15.96 18.53 23.27
CA GLU A 1176 -17.36 18.16 23.10
C GLU A 1176 -18.16 19.25 22.37
N GLU A 1177 -17.56 20.41 22.05
CA GLU A 1177 -18.18 21.44 21.17
C GLU A 1177 -18.57 20.87 19.80
N GLY A 1178 -17.84 19.85 19.32
CA GLY A 1178 -18.20 19.13 18.08
C GLY A 1178 -19.58 18.48 18.13
N LEU A 1179 -20.14 18.22 19.32
CA LEU A 1179 -21.51 17.70 19.47
C LEU A 1179 -22.56 18.68 18.95
N PHE A 1180 -22.28 19.99 18.95
CA PHE A 1180 -23.16 20.99 18.35
C PHE A 1180 -23.18 20.96 16.82
N ASN A 1181 -22.29 20.20 16.18
CA ASN A 1181 -22.25 20.03 14.73
C ASN A 1181 -22.80 18.66 14.28
N PHE A 1182 -23.09 17.76 15.21
CA PHE A 1182 -23.64 16.45 14.87
C PHE A 1182 -25.12 16.58 14.53
N THR A 1183 -25.58 15.81 13.55
CA THR A 1183 -27.02 15.66 13.29
C THR A 1183 -27.66 14.81 14.40
N ASP A 1184 -28.97 14.95 14.60
CA ASP A 1184 -29.68 14.14 15.59
C ASP A 1184 -29.51 12.63 15.33
N ASP A 1185 -29.46 12.23 14.06
CA ASP A 1185 -29.20 10.85 13.66
C ASP A 1185 -27.80 10.36 14.05
N GLN A 1186 -26.78 11.22 13.95
CA GLN A 1186 -25.42 10.91 14.38
C GLN A 1186 -25.33 10.76 15.90
N LEU A 1187 -26.05 11.60 16.66
CA LEU A 1187 -26.13 11.47 18.12
C LEU A 1187 -26.89 10.20 18.52
N VAL A 1188 -27.97 9.83 17.82
CA VAL A 1188 -28.69 8.56 18.00
C VAL A 1188 -27.77 7.37 17.70
N ALA A 1189 -26.98 7.46 16.64
CA ALA A 1189 -26.04 6.40 16.25
C ALA A 1189 -24.92 6.24 17.29
N ALA A 1190 -24.37 7.34 17.80
CA ALA A 1190 -23.37 7.33 18.87
C ALA A 1190 -23.93 6.72 20.16
N GLU A 1191 -25.15 7.09 20.54
CA GLU A 1191 -25.84 6.56 21.72
C GLU A 1191 -26.11 5.05 21.57
N LYS A 1192 -26.57 4.60 20.39
CA LYS A 1192 -26.75 3.17 20.07
C LYS A 1192 -25.43 2.39 20.03
N ALA A 1193 -24.32 3.05 19.67
CA ALA A 1193 -22.98 2.49 19.71
C ALA A 1193 -22.37 2.46 21.13
N GLY A 1194 -23.10 2.95 22.14
CA GLY A 1194 -22.70 2.90 23.55
C GLY A 1194 -21.92 4.13 24.03
N ALA A 1195 -21.79 5.18 23.21
CA ALA A 1195 -21.36 6.49 23.69
C ALA A 1195 -22.55 7.13 24.42
N ALA A 1196 -22.70 6.83 25.71
CA ALA A 1196 -23.86 7.26 26.50
C ALA A 1196 -23.65 8.60 27.23
N THR A 1197 -22.44 9.16 27.18
CA THR A 1197 -22.02 10.22 28.10
C THR A 1197 -21.33 11.36 27.36
N THR A 1198 -21.82 12.58 27.54
CA THR A 1198 -21.05 13.82 27.36
C THR A 1198 -20.64 14.34 28.74
N PHE A 1199 -19.69 15.28 28.80
CA PHE A 1199 -19.39 16.04 30.01
C PHE A 1199 -19.85 17.50 29.91
N CYS A 1200 -20.91 17.77 29.14
CA CYS A 1200 -21.65 19.02 29.25
C CYS A 1200 -22.32 19.13 30.63
N ILE A 1201 -22.14 20.26 31.31
CA ILE A 1201 -22.61 20.51 32.67
C ILE A 1201 -23.77 21.49 32.64
N ASP A 1202 -24.92 21.09 33.18
CA ASP A 1202 -26.06 21.97 33.42
C ASP A 1202 -26.05 22.55 34.84
N GLY A 1203 -25.82 23.86 34.94
CA GLY A 1203 -25.70 24.59 36.20
C GLY A 1203 -27.03 24.97 36.87
N ARG A 1204 -28.19 24.60 36.33
CA ARG A 1204 -29.50 25.07 36.85
C ARG A 1204 -29.87 24.50 38.21
N GLU A 1205 -29.70 23.19 38.39
CA GLU A 1205 -30.16 22.44 39.58
C GLU A 1205 -29.26 22.61 40.82
N THR A 1206 -28.10 23.29 40.69
CA THR A 1206 -27.07 23.41 41.76
C THR A 1206 -26.75 24.85 42.15
N ALA A 1207 -27.74 25.74 42.11
CA ALA A 1207 -27.59 27.19 42.36
C ALA A 1207 -26.79 27.55 43.62
N GLU A 1208 -27.03 26.86 44.74
CA GLU A 1208 -26.36 27.13 46.03
C GLU A 1208 -24.89 26.68 46.07
N LYS A 1209 -24.51 25.72 45.21
CA LYS A 1209 -23.16 25.12 45.17
C LYS A 1209 -22.32 25.60 43.97
N ASN A 1210 -22.95 26.28 43.01
CA ASN A 1210 -22.31 26.84 41.82
C ASN A 1210 -22.38 28.38 41.83
N PRO A 1211 -21.58 29.09 42.67
CA PRO A 1211 -21.59 30.55 42.68
C PRO A 1211 -21.10 31.16 41.36
N THR A 1212 -20.25 30.44 40.61
CA THR A 1212 -19.66 30.94 39.36
C THR A 1212 -20.65 30.98 38.20
N ARG A 1213 -21.84 30.35 38.31
CA ARG A 1213 -22.94 30.56 37.36
C ARG A 1213 -23.46 32.00 37.27
N TYR A 1214 -23.20 32.80 38.31
CA TYR A 1214 -23.62 34.20 38.39
C TYR A 1214 -22.54 35.17 37.90
N ILE A 1215 -21.46 34.67 37.28
CA ILE A 1215 -20.48 35.53 36.60
C ILE A 1215 -21.08 35.91 35.25
N ASN A 1216 -21.44 37.19 35.12
CA ASN A 1216 -22.02 37.72 33.89
C ASN A 1216 -20.93 38.10 32.89
N ALA A 1217 -21.27 38.09 31.61
CA ALA A 1217 -20.37 38.54 30.55
C ALA A 1217 -20.66 39.96 30.09
N ALA A 1218 -19.59 40.65 29.70
CA ALA A 1218 -19.70 41.94 29.01
C ALA A 1218 -20.28 41.75 27.61
N ARG A 1219 -21.25 42.59 27.24
CA ARG A 1219 -21.89 42.65 25.90
C ARG A 1219 -21.63 43.95 25.14
N SER A 1220 -20.74 44.81 25.64
CA SER A 1220 -20.38 46.07 25.00
C SER A 1220 -18.95 46.51 25.35
N LYS A 1221 -18.36 47.37 24.52
CA LYS A 1221 -17.01 47.91 24.73
C LYS A 1221 -16.86 48.68 26.05
N GLU A 1222 -17.92 49.34 26.51
CA GLU A 1222 -17.95 50.01 27.83
C GLU A 1222 -17.91 48.98 28.97
N GLN A 1223 -18.64 47.87 28.82
CA GLN A 1223 -18.66 46.79 29.80
C GLN A 1223 -17.33 46.01 29.83
N CYS A 1224 -16.59 45.94 28.72
CA CYS A 1224 -15.24 45.35 28.69
C CYS A 1224 -14.28 45.98 29.70
N LYS A 1225 -14.45 47.27 30.00
CA LYS A 1225 -13.63 47.94 31.04
C LYS A 1225 -13.84 47.33 32.42
N LYS A 1226 -15.00 46.73 32.66
CA LYS A 1226 -15.35 46.03 33.91
C LYS A 1226 -14.91 44.57 33.94
N VAL A 1227 -14.54 43.95 32.81
CA VAL A 1227 -14.03 42.56 32.75
C VAL A 1227 -12.79 42.43 33.64
N ASN A 1228 -12.82 41.46 34.52
CA ASN A 1228 -11.78 41.22 35.53
C ASN A 1228 -11.55 39.73 35.82
N VAL A 1229 -12.28 38.85 35.15
CA VAL A 1229 -12.16 37.40 35.20
C VAL A 1229 -12.09 36.87 33.77
N LYS A 1230 -11.39 35.75 33.56
CA LYS A 1230 -11.40 34.98 32.31
C LYS A 1230 -11.84 33.54 32.58
N ILE A 1231 -12.41 32.91 31.55
CA ILE A 1231 -12.79 31.50 31.56
C ILE A 1231 -11.58 30.67 31.19
N CYS A 1232 -11.40 29.57 31.90
CA CYS A 1232 -10.26 28.68 31.77
C CYS A 1232 -10.75 27.24 31.76
N GLU A 1233 -10.48 26.50 30.69
CA GLU A 1233 -10.71 25.05 30.68
C GLU A 1233 -9.46 24.32 31.15
N PHE A 1234 -9.61 23.41 32.11
CA PHE A 1234 -8.52 22.55 32.57
C PHE A 1234 -9.05 21.17 32.95
N GLY A 1235 -8.62 20.12 32.23
CA GLY A 1235 -9.06 18.73 32.46
C GLY A 1235 -10.53 18.52 32.09
N ASP A 1236 -10.99 19.17 31.03
CA ASP A 1236 -12.39 19.21 30.57
C ASP A 1236 -13.36 19.77 31.63
N VAL A 1237 -12.85 20.66 32.52
CA VAL A 1237 -13.62 21.36 33.56
C VAL A 1237 -13.46 22.87 33.39
N ALA A 1238 -14.57 23.61 33.46
CA ALA A 1238 -14.58 25.06 33.47
C ALA A 1238 -14.19 25.64 34.84
N TYR A 1239 -13.16 26.48 34.82
CA TYR A 1239 -12.75 27.36 35.90
C TYR A 1239 -12.83 28.81 35.48
N PHE A 1240 -12.85 29.70 36.47
CA PHE A 1240 -12.76 31.13 36.27
C PHE A 1240 -11.55 31.65 37.02
N ARG A 1241 -10.79 32.57 36.41
CA ARG A 1241 -9.60 33.15 37.04
C ARG A 1241 -9.58 34.66 36.92
N THR A 1242 -9.27 35.37 38.01
CA THR A 1242 -9.07 36.83 37.97
C THR A 1242 -7.88 37.18 37.08
N THR A 1243 -8.05 38.17 36.21
CA THR A 1243 -6.99 38.66 35.30
C THR A 1243 -6.18 39.80 35.89
N LYS A 1244 -6.74 40.48 36.90
CA LYS A 1244 -6.16 41.62 37.62
C LYS A 1244 -6.65 41.60 39.07
N ASP A 1245 -6.05 42.43 39.91
CA ASP A 1245 -6.51 42.60 41.29
C ASP A 1245 -7.95 43.16 41.29
N VAL A 1246 -8.84 42.46 41.98
CA VAL A 1246 -10.26 42.78 42.12
C VAL A 1246 -10.51 43.37 43.50
N LYS A 1247 -10.98 44.62 43.54
CA LYS A 1247 -11.25 45.32 44.80
C LYS A 1247 -12.40 44.66 45.56
N ARG A 1248 -12.38 44.80 46.89
CA ARG A 1248 -13.50 44.43 47.76
C ARG A 1248 -14.81 45.04 47.25
N GLY A 1249 -15.85 44.23 47.13
CA GLY A 1249 -17.18 44.67 46.71
C GLY A 1249 -17.37 44.84 45.20
N ALA A 1250 -16.37 44.49 44.38
CA ALA A 1250 -16.49 44.54 42.93
C ALA A 1250 -17.22 43.30 42.39
N GLU A 1251 -17.92 43.49 41.27
CA GLU A 1251 -18.55 42.41 40.52
C GLU A 1251 -17.50 41.67 39.68
N LEU A 1252 -17.62 40.34 39.62
CA LEU A 1252 -16.80 39.47 38.78
C LEU A 1252 -17.48 39.34 37.41
N ILE A 1253 -16.79 39.81 36.37
CA ILE A 1253 -17.32 39.91 35.01
C ILE A 1253 -16.30 39.29 34.05
N THR A 1254 -16.79 38.44 33.15
CA THR A 1254 -15.99 37.76 32.13
C THR A 1254 -16.31 38.27 30.73
N ASP A 1255 -15.57 37.76 29.74
CA ASP A 1255 -15.97 37.79 28.34
C ASP A 1255 -16.29 36.35 27.88
N TYR A 1256 -17.45 36.16 27.24
CA TYR A 1256 -17.85 34.87 26.62
C TYR A 1256 -17.44 34.80 25.14
N GLY A 1257 -16.90 35.89 24.57
CA GLY A 1257 -16.44 35.95 23.18
C GLY A 1257 -17.55 36.16 22.16
N SER A 1258 -17.14 36.24 20.89
CA SER A 1258 -18.01 36.54 19.74
C SER A 1258 -19.01 35.43 19.39
N GLU A 1259 -18.76 34.20 19.83
CA GLU A 1259 -19.67 33.07 19.59
C GLU A 1259 -20.93 33.14 20.46
N TYR A 1260 -20.86 33.84 21.60
CA TYR A 1260 -21.99 34.00 22.52
C TYR A 1260 -22.85 35.23 22.19
N TRP A 1261 -22.25 36.29 21.63
CA TRP A 1261 -22.94 37.53 21.26
C TRP A 1261 -22.97 37.73 19.74
N GLU A 1262 -24.15 37.60 19.13
CA GLU A 1262 -24.30 37.75 17.66
C GLU A 1262 -23.78 39.09 17.11
N ASP A 1263 -23.84 40.17 17.90
CA ASP A 1263 -23.48 41.54 17.50
C ASP A 1263 -22.25 42.11 18.23
N PHE A 1264 -21.48 41.29 18.96
CA PHE A 1264 -20.35 41.79 19.76
C PHE A 1264 -19.13 40.87 19.68
N GLU A 1265 -18.04 41.37 19.08
CA GLU A 1265 -16.81 40.60 18.79
C GLU A 1265 -15.99 40.17 20.04
N GLY A 1266 -16.42 40.55 21.25
CA GLY A 1266 -15.71 40.28 22.50
C GLY A 1266 -14.87 41.45 23.01
N CYS A 1267 -14.21 41.20 24.15
CA CYS A 1267 -13.26 42.07 24.83
C CYS A 1267 -11.83 41.55 24.62
#